data_AF-A0A0D2DVW5-F1
#
_entry.id   AF-A0A0D2DVW5-F1
#
_cell.length_a   1.000
_cell.length_b   1.000
_cell.length_c   1.000
_cell.angle_alpha   90.00
_cell.angle_beta   90.00
_cell.angle_gamma   90.00
#
_symmetry.space_group_name_H-M   'P 1'
#
loop_
_entity.id
_entity.type
_entity.pdbx_description
1 polymer ?
#
loop_
_entity_poly.entity_id
_entity_poly.type
_entity_poly.pdbx_seq_one_letter_code
_entity_poly.pdbx_strand_id
1 'polypeptide(L)'
;MAAVDDTRRSHDVHRPSVAIPQSLPPQPQTMTPIALDMASDRTPAISIDPIALITQECITITSAMRKHARWAQSSVSAILGGGATRLQEKDFLRSSSQSRRSSKGPVILDPGMARLNVPNTSDDENSSLASRWGLRGRKGKSLQDNPLLTAFARLRRDLAGCRDVTAVDAPELLHPFLQVIRSSSTSAAITSLAVISITKFFAYNIITVRSPRISQGMHLLSAAITHCRFEASDTAADEVVLLRILRLMELIISRPEGQLLGDESICEMMSTGLSMCCQSRLSEVLRRSAEMAMVTMCQVVFSRLKSLKVEEIPKSRSRSNTRTTLLSATEELKIEPPMTGSVMGNGEPERPSVDVDGRTSVEGGTGSKVSTEPQNTAAPAKEDEFDNVEPYALPSIKELFRVLIDLLDPHDKTHTDAMRIMALRIIDVALEVSGPSIAKQPVLAALVQDDLCRHLFQLVRSDNMVLLNSSLRVAGTLLATCRRLLKLQQELFLSYLVACLHPRVDIPQEPGIDPSLYEGVPQSPKLVKPAPSQPSSGRSTPVPIKDRQKLGLEGGTRRPEAREAMVESIGTLVRIPGFMVELFLNYDCEVDRQDLCEDMVGLLSRNAFPDSATWSTTNVPPLCLDSLLSFIQFMAERLVHETPAWARERIDKLRLQRARKKIIKSGASKFNDDPKAGVAYLVRNGIIENPDDPVQVAQFLKGTSHVSKKVLGEFITKKSNEPLLVAFIGLFDFEDKRIDEALREVLGSFRLPGEAALIERIVNNFTEKYCRTVSPEEIADKDAAFVLAYAIIMLNTDLYNPNVAKTQKRMSYEDFARNLRGVNAGKDFSPELLQDIYEAIKENEIILPDEHENKHAFEYAWKELLLKTHNAGSLELCDTNAFDAEMFKATWKPIVATLCYVFMSASDDAVFSRVVVGFDQCAQIAAKYGVTEAFDRIVYSVSHISGLAAEIPPSTSLNTEVQVGKKRIMVSEMAVRLGRDFRAQLATVLLFRILQGHEEAVGDTWIYVVRILRNLFVNSLITLPKFEQDGFEDLGPIPLQPPSQVIDRDGRLSDSGIFSTFTSYLSSYAADDPPEPSEEELENTLSCVDCVKACRPDTVLQHMASLPASQIKSIVSALLSQMEEMSPVVTVKPERPMPVTVRVNGHRMPKAGPEYDPGSVFLLELATLLTLRDDKTIAAAGEQLTGALQNAVRDASNLHPLAASRVVLYLLELLRYSYTYDFMRAPVVLHAISSFDDTVLDRTASTIIQGFANAIGTSSALRNEITKSPDFWSTLQRLHQHKTEAERVFDILARLSTPSPTKSQDQQALTADNFESAISLANDIASAGSIGSIQEKRRDFAAKHGRQAKPAKPEDIVVVQRATKAVGLIYQLSDRVPGLIDQSHLERNEAWAAYWSPIFRALCAQCVNPCREVRHRALSALQRTLLSETVADEKGTEQDQHTEWTAIFDEVLFPLTLRLLKPEIYQLDPPGMNETRAHMGGLLCKVFLRYLDRLNDIPLLPQSEEGESDDEQEPEGDIDEGQQKASTAKGQGNGNKMTDVWIKILELLDRLMNAGTVVEHQGDALAEAVREGVKNTLLVMDGAGYLGRQEQAALASQTPRSPRSLDEKGEIQIWPETVRRLDRFLPGLVQELFPPEHDPEDGAPAAATADSGGGGGDGGGDENRKPALTVQPGNTAGSRPQTRDGQKETKKVAREGEK
;
A
#
# COMPACT_ATOMS: atom_id res chain seq x y z
N MET A 1 16.72 31.15 7.93
CA MET A 1 17.19 30.98 9.33
C MET A 1 17.52 29.50 9.47
N ALA A 2 18.80 29.11 9.48
CA ALA A 2 19.76 29.28 10.58
C ALA A 2 19.46 28.30 11.72
N ALA A 3 20.39 27.37 11.96
CA ALA A 3 20.25 26.20 12.85
C ALA A 3 21.01 26.38 14.17
N VAL A 4 20.92 25.39 15.09
CA VAL A 4 22.02 24.84 15.94
C VAL A 4 21.44 23.84 16.97
N ASP A 5 21.99 22.61 16.96
CA ASP A 5 22.39 21.66 18.02
C ASP A 5 21.55 21.41 19.32
N ASP A 6 21.75 20.33 20.11
CA ASP A 6 22.14 18.91 19.89
C ASP A 6 22.04 18.14 21.24
N THR A 7 22.08 16.80 21.20
CA THR A 7 22.39 15.83 22.27
C THR A 7 21.31 15.46 23.32
N ARG A 8 21.02 14.16 23.41
CA ARG A 8 21.16 13.37 24.66
C ARG A 8 21.29 11.86 24.41
N ARG A 9 22.19 11.23 25.17
CA ARG A 9 22.49 9.78 25.29
C ARG A 9 21.74 9.23 26.53
N SER A 10 21.56 7.93 26.81
CA SER A 10 21.85 6.62 26.15
C SER A 10 21.24 5.50 27.04
N HIS A 11 20.98 4.29 26.50
CA HIS A 11 20.88 3.06 27.32
C HIS A 11 21.20 1.80 26.48
N ASP A 12 21.97 0.86 27.05
CA ASP A 12 22.46 -0.36 26.39
C ASP A 12 21.65 -1.63 26.75
N VAL A 13 21.38 -2.49 25.77
CA VAL A 13 21.17 -3.95 25.95
C VAL A 13 21.74 -4.72 24.75
N HIS A 14 22.35 -5.89 24.99
CA HIS A 14 23.10 -6.71 24.03
C HIS A 14 22.36 -7.17 22.75
N ARG A 15 23.10 -7.17 21.62
CA ARG A 15 22.99 -8.17 20.53
C ARG A 15 24.40 -8.56 20.03
N PRO A 16 24.58 -9.76 19.41
CA PRO A 16 25.89 -10.27 19.05
C PRO A 16 26.49 -9.60 17.80
N SER A 17 27.82 -9.56 17.73
CA SER A 17 28.57 -8.94 16.64
C SER A 17 28.67 -9.80 15.38
N VAL A 18 28.15 -9.29 14.26
CA VAL A 18 28.58 -9.68 12.91
C VAL A 18 29.49 -8.58 12.40
N ALA A 19 30.73 -8.91 12.04
CA ALA A 19 31.72 -7.93 11.60
C ALA A 19 31.55 -7.59 10.12
N ILE A 20 31.22 -6.33 9.82
CA ILE A 20 31.23 -5.76 8.46
C ILE A 20 32.33 -4.69 8.43
N PRO A 21 33.39 -4.82 7.60
CA PRO A 21 34.45 -3.84 7.53
C PRO A 21 34.00 -2.60 6.75
N GLN A 22 33.98 -1.44 7.42
CA GLN A 22 33.74 -0.15 6.76
C GLN A 22 34.97 0.24 5.92
N SER A 23 34.75 0.57 4.64
CA SER A 23 35.75 1.20 3.78
C SER A 23 35.50 2.70 3.68
N LEU A 24 36.55 3.51 3.86
CA LEU A 24 36.47 4.96 3.64
C LEU A 24 36.51 5.27 2.13
N PRO A 25 35.87 6.38 1.68
CA PRO A 25 35.98 6.83 0.30
C PRO A 25 37.39 7.42 0.03
N PRO A 26 38.12 6.96 -1.00
CA PRO A 26 39.38 7.58 -1.40
C PRO A 26 39.14 8.89 -2.16
N GLN A 27 39.99 9.89 -1.90
CA GLN A 27 40.02 11.14 -2.66
C GLN A 27 40.51 10.92 -4.11
N PRO A 28 40.14 11.78 -5.07
CA PRO A 28 40.60 11.69 -6.45
C PRO A 28 42.08 12.11 -6.57
N GLN A 29 43.00 11.22 -6.21
CA GLN A 29 44.42 11.39 -6.51
C GLN A 29 44.67 11.19 -8.01
N THR A 30 45.43 12.11 -8.59
CA THR A 30 45.81 12.10 -10.01
C THR A 30 46.68 10.89 -10.32
N MET A 31 46.09 9.83 -10.87
CA MET A 31 46.81 8.64 -11.25
C MET A 31 47.70 8.89 -12.48
N THR A 32 49.01 8.99 -12.24
CA THR A 32 50.01 8.59 -13.23
C THR A 32 49.75 7.14 -13.66
N PRO A 33 50.01 6.75 -14.92
CA PRO A 33 49.74 5.40 -15.39
C PRO A 33 50.62 4.39 -14.64
N ILE A 34 49.99 3.57 -13.79
CA ILE A 34 50.66 2.47 -13.10
C ILE A 34 50.98 1.37 -14.11
N ALA A 35 52.21 0.86 -14.07
CA ALA A 35 52.65 -0.22 -14.94
C ALA A 35 51.88 -1.53 -14.67
N LEU A 36 51.52 -2.23 -15.74
CA LEU A 36 50.93 -3.57 -15.68
C LEU A 36 52.00 -4.61 -15.32
N ASP A 37 52.26 -4.78 -14.02
CA ASP A 37 53.33 -5.66 -13.51
C ASP A 37 52.84 -6.62 -12.40
N MET A 38 51.64 -7.19 -12.57
CA MET A 38 51.06 -8.18 -11.65
C MET A 38 50.19 -9.25 -12.36
N ALA A 39 50.78 -10.15 -13.17
CA ALA A 39 50.07 -11.36 -13.64
C ALA A 39 50.92 -12.56 -14.13
N SER A 40 52.27 -12.50 -14.19
CA SER A 40 53.06 -13.46 -15.00
C SER A 40 54.25 -14.13 -14.32
N ASP A 41 54.21 -14.39 -13.01
CA ASP A 41 55.33 -14.99 -12.25
C ASP A 41 55.08 -16.44 -11.80
N ARG A 42 54.50 -17.24 -12.71
CA ARG A 42 54.47 -18.72 -12.64
C ARG A 42 55.17 -19.33 -13.85
N THR A 43 56.44 -18.96 -14.04
CA THR A 43 57.27 -19.51 -15.12
C THR A 43 57.53 -21.01 -14.89
N PRO A 44 57.30 -21.90 -15.88
CA PRO A 44 57.82 -23.26 -15.82
C PRO A 44 59.35 -23.19 -15.95
N ALA A 45 60.07 -23.47 -14.87
CA ALA A 45 61.52 -23.46 -14.87
C ALA A 45 62.06 -24.56 -15.83
N ILE A 46 62.66 -24.16 -16.95
CA ILE A 46 63.27 -25.11 -17.88
C ILE A 46 64.45 -25.79 -17.18
N SER A 47 64.43 -27.11 -17.05
CA SER A 47 65.54 -27.90 -16.49
C SER A 47 66.67 -28.18 -17.48
N ILE A 48 66.60 -27.59 -18.68
CA ILE A 48 67.53 -27.75 -19.81
C ILE A 48 67.94 -26.35 -20.27
N ASP A 49 69.23 -26.19 -20.57
CA ASP A 49 69.78 -24.97 -21.16
C ASP A 49 69.03 -24.59 -22.46
N PRO A 50 68.47 -23.36 -22.55
CA PRO A 50 67.83 -22.86 -23.77
C PRO A 50 68.68 -23.01 -25.04
N ILE A 51 70.01 -22.82 -24.96
CA ILE A 51 70.93 -22.97 -26.10
C ILE A 51 70.94 -24.43 -26.58
N ALA A 52 71.01 -25.38 -25.64
CA ALA A 52 70.94 -26.81 -25.94
C ALA A 52 69.59 -27.20 -26.57
N LEU A 53 68.48 -26.65 -26.06
CA LEU A 53 67.15 -26.90 -26.64
C LEU A 53 67.05 -26.38 -28.07
N ILE A 54 67.38 -25.11 -28.34
CA ILE A 54 67.32 -24.53 -29.69
C ILE A 54 68.21 -25.34 -30.65
N THR A 55 69.41 -25.72 -30.22
CA THR A 55 70.33 -26.55 -31.00
C THR A 55 69.74 -27.92 -31.31
N GLN A 56 69.04 -28.56 -30.36
CA GLN A 56 68.37 -29.84 -30.55
C GLN A 56 67.16 -29.73 -31.50
N GLU A 57 66.38 -28.65 -31.44
CA GLU A 57 65.30 -28.37 -32.41
C GLU A 57 65.88 -28.18 -33.83
N CYS A 58 66.97 -27.42 -33.98
CA CYS A 58 67.68 -27.24 -35.27
C CYS A 58 68.19 -28.58 -35.83
N ILE A 59 68.73 -29.47 -34.98
CA ILE A 59 69.16 -30.81 -35.37
C ILE A 59 67.95 -31.67 -35.76
N THR A 60 66.82 -31.54 -35.07
CA THR A 60 65.59 -32.30 -35.35
C THR A 60 65.02 -31.95 -36.72
N ILE A 61 64.86 -30.66 -37.03
CA ILE A 61 64.37 -30.20 -38.34
C ILE A 61 65.35 -30.58 -39.45
N THR A 62 66.64 -30.26 -39.32
CA THR A 62 67.62 -30.58 -40.37
C THR A 62 67.83 -32.09 -40.58
N SER A 63 67.55 -32.92 -39.57
CA SER A 63 67.50 -34.39 -39.67
C SER A 63 66.24 -34.85 -40.43
N ALA A 64 65.06 -34.29 -40.12
CA ALA A 64 63.83 -34.57 -40.85
C ALA A 64 63.93 -34.16 -42.32
N MET A 65 64.54 -33.00 -42.62
CA MET A 65 64.82 -32.58 -43.99
C MET A 65 65.71 -33.59 -44.73
N ARG A 66 66.85 -34.02 -44.16
CA ARG A 66 67.72 -35.02 -44.82
C ARG A 66 67.06 -36.39 -45.04
N LYS A 67 65.94 -36.70 -44.37
CA LYS A 67 65.15 -37.92 -44.59
C LYS A 67 64.15 -37.80 -45.74
N HIS A 68 63.73 -36.60 -46.12
CA HIS A 68 62.88 -36.42 -47.31
C HIS A 68 63.73 -36.56 -48.59
N ALA A 69 63.29 -37.41 -49.52
CA ALA A 69 64.05 -37.80 -50.71
C ALA A 69 64.54 -36.60 -51.54
N ARG A 70 63.76 -35.51 -51.57
CA ARG A 70 64.03 -34.24 -52.27
C ARG A 70 65.28 -33.50 -51.78
N TRP A 71 65.75 -33.77 -50.55
CA TRP A 71 66.90 -33.07 -49.94
C TRP A 71 68.03 -33.98 -49.45
N ALA A 72 67.88 -35.30 -49.55
CA ALA A 72 68.86 -36.29 -49.09
C ALA A 72 70.25 -36.18 -49.75
N GLN A 73 70.37 -35.45 -50.87
CA GLN A 73 71.63 -35.23 -51.59
C GLN A 73 72.48 -34.07 -51.04
N SER A 74 71.98 -33.26 -50.10
CA SER A 74 72.75 -32.15 -49.51
C SER A 74 73.80 -32.70 -48.53
N SER A 75 75.08 -32.55 -48.87
CA SER A 75 76.16 -33.40 -48.35
C SER A 75 76.60 -33.13 -46.90
N VAL A 76 77.40 -34.07 -46.36
CA VAL A 76 77.79 -34.19 -44.94
C VAL A 76 78.55 -32.98 -44.37
N SER A 77 79.08 -32.09 -45.23
CA SER A 77 79.95 -30.96 -44.85
C SER A 77 79.34 -30.00 -43.81
N ALA A 78 78.01 -29.90 -43.71
CA ALA A 78 77.33 -29.04 -42.72
C ALA A 78 77.18 -29.68 -41.32
N ILE A 79 77.47 -30.98 -41.18
CA ILE A 79 77.26 -31.74 -39.93
C ILE A 79 78.45 -31.54 -38.99
N LEU A 80 79.67 -31.68 -39.51
CA LEU A 80 80.92 -31.54 -38.76
C LEU A 80 81.41 -30.09 -38.84
N GLY A 81 81.39 -29.38 -37.72
CA GLY A 81 82.02 -28.06 -37.58
C GLY A 81 83.54 -28.18 -37.64
N GLY A 82 84.10 -28.25 -38.85
CA GLY A 82 85.52 -28.42 -39.12
C GLY A 82 86.34 -27.19 -38.73
N GLY A 83 86.65 -27.03 -37.45
CA GLY A 83 87.53 -25.99 -36.95
C GLY A 83 88.97 -26.16 -37.44
N ALA A 84 89.47 -25.17 -38.18
CA ALA A 84 90.86 -25.08 -38.62
C ALA A 84 91.44 -23.68 -38.34
N THR A 85 92.74 -23.63 -38.05
CA THR A 85 93.59 -22.42 -38.03
C THR A 85 93.13 -21.20 -37.21
N ARG A 86 93.09 -21.39 -35.89
CA ARG A 86 93.94 -20.68 -34.90
C ARG A 86 94.41 -19.21 -35.16
N LEU A 87 94.21 -18.43 -34.09
CA LEU A 87 95.13 -17.48 -33.43
C LEU A 87 95.28 -16.03 -33.94
N GLN A 88 95.15 -15.12 -32.94
CA GLN A 88 95.66 -13.74 -32.83
C GLN A 88 95.01 -12.72 -33.80
N GLU A 89 94.32 -11.67 -33.34
CA GLU A 89 94.78 -10.56 -32.47
C GLU A 89 96.02 -9.83 -33.04
N LYS A 90 96.03 -8.51 -33.22
CA LYS A 90 95.01 -7.47 -32.95
C LYS A 90 95.42 -6.24 -33.77
N ASP A 91 94.46 -5.43 -34.18
CA ASP A 91 94.46 -4.03 -33.75
C ASP A 91 93.04 -3.44 -33.81
N PHE A 92 92.71 -2.62 -32.81
CA PHE A 92 91.34 -2.18 -32.53
C PHE A 92 91.20 -0.66 -32.64
N LEU A 93 90.15 -0.22 -33.32
CA LEU A 93 89.27 0.89 -32.93
C LEU A 93 89.83 1.93 -31.94
N ARG A 94 90.05 3.18 -32.42
CA ARG A 94 89.27 4.37 -31.98
C ARG A 94 89.83 5.71 -32.48
N SER A 95 88.95 6.51 -33.09
CA SER A 95 88.91 7.95 -32.85
C SER A 95 87.96 8.22 -31.68
N SER A 96 88.42 7.97 -30.45
CA SER A 96 87.66 8.34 -29.26
C SER A 96 87.86 9.82 -28.98
N SER A 97 86.77 10.58 -29.00
CA SER A 97 86.65 11.79 -28.19
C SER A 97 86.70 11.38 -26.72
N GLN A 98 87.93 11.29 -26.19
CA GLN A 98 88.26 11.25 -24.76
C GLN A 98 87.54 10.13 -23.97
N SER A 99 88.13 8.95 -23.84
CA SER A 99 89.42 8.80 -23.15
C SER A 99 90.38 7.77 -23.78
N ARG A 100 91.65 8.18 -23.94
CA ARG A 100 92.89 7.37 -24.09
C ARG A 100 93.06 6.40 -25.30
N ARG A 101 93.74 6.90 -26.36
CA ARG A 101 94.72 6.24 -27.30
C ARG A 101 94.25 5.05 -28.21
N SER A 102 94.64 4.86 -29.49
CA SER A 102 95.16 5.74 -30.60
C SER A 102 95.44 4.98 -31.94
N SER A 103 94.89 5.39 -33.11
CA SER A 103 95.47 5.37 -34.52
C SER A 103 95.96 4.04 -35.19
N LYS A 104 95.96 3.74 -36.52
CA LYS A 104 95.39 4.16 -37.85
C LYS A 104 95.71 3.01 -38.89
N GLY A 105 94.94 2.71 -39.95
CA GLY A 105 95.02 3.29 -41.33
C GLY A 105 94.94 2.21 -42.47
N PRO A 106 94.58 2.51 -43.76
CA PRO A 106 93.99 1.51 -44.72
C PRO A 106 94.55 1.46 -46.19
N VAL A 107 93.89 0.71 -47.14
CA VAL A 107 93.53 1.05 -48.59
C VAL A 107 93.68 -0.05 -49.73
N ILE A 108 92.65 -0.19 -50.65
CA ILE A 108 92.61 -0.61 -52.13
C ILE A 108 92.16 -2.04 -52.72
N LEU A 109 91.01 -2.03 -53.48
CA LEU A 109 90.49 -2.66 -54.77
C LEU A 109 90.49 -4.17 -55.24
N ASP A 110 89.29 -4.80 -55.41
CA ASP A 110 88.43 -5.15 -56.62
C ASP A 110 88.96 -5.62 -58.04
N PRO A 111 88.13 -6.19 -59.01
CA PRO A 111 86.99 -7.19 -58.99
C PRO A 111 86.78 -8.18 -60.24
N GLY A 112 85.77 -9.10 -60.20
CA GLY A 112 85.04 -9.73 -61.36
C GLY A 112 85.25 -11.26 -61.69
N MET A 113 84.53 -12.00 -62.59
CA MET A 113 83.16 -11.99 -63.20
C MET A 113 82.85 -13.30 -64.05
N ALA A 114 81.58 -13.71 -64.38
CA ALA A 114 81.22 -14.94 -65.18
C ALA A 114 79.78 -15.01 -65.83
N ARG A 115 79.37 -16.10 -66.56
CA ARG A 115 78.12 -16.23 -67.43
C ARG A 115 77.28 -17.56 -67.34
N LEU A 116 76.12 -17.60 -68.04
CA LEU A 116 74.95 -18.56 -68.02
C LEU A 116 75.01 -19.86 -68.90
N ASN A 117 74.08 -20.85 -68.72
CA ASN A 117 74.02 -22.18 -69.45
C ASN A 117 72.74 -23.07 -69.17
N VAL A 118 72.11 -23.77 -70.17
CA VAL A 118 70.91 -24.69 -70.07
C VAL A 118 70.88 -25.77 -71.21
N PRO A 119 70.14 -26.93 -71.18
CA PRO A 119 69.61 -27.85 -70.15
C PRO A 119 70.43 -29.19 -70.11
N ASN A 120 70.10 -30.49 -70.35
CA ASN A 120 68.99 -31.53 -70.32
C ASN A 120 69.70 -32.95 -70.47
N THR A 121 69.20 -34.20 -70.63
CA THR A 121 68.16 -35.19 -70.13
C THR A 121 68.61 -36.61 -70.67
N SER A 122 67.97 -37.80 -70.52
CA SER A 122 67.25 -38.61 -69.48
C SER A 122 66.61 -39.84 -70.24
N ASP A 123 66.23 -41.07 -69.82
CA ASP A 123 66.28 -42.06 -68.68
C ASP A 123 65.93 -43.48 -69.30
N ASP A 124 65.91 -44.72 -68.74
CA ASP A 124 66.45 -45.50 -67.57
C ASP A 124 66.73 -46.96 -68.10
N GLU A 125 66.75 -48.16 -67.48
CA GLU A 125 66.55 -48.83 -66.16
C GLU A 125 67.80 -49.76 -65.88
N ASN A 126 67.90 -50.92 -65.18
CA ASN A 126 67.19 -51.82 -64.22
C ASN A 126 68.36 -52.66 -63.52
N SER A 127 68.31 -53.64 -62.60
CA SER A 127 67.29 -54.39 -61.82
C SER A 127 67.88 -54.98 -60.50
N SER A 128 67.54 -56.22 -60.10
CA SER A 128 67.68 -56.77 -58.73
C SER A 128 69.04 -57.33 -58.27
N LEU A 129 69.29 -57.19 -56.94
CA LEU A 129 70.20 -57.93 -56.02
C LEU A 129 71.61 -57.37 -55.69
N ALA A 130 71.60 -56.42 -54.75
CA ALA A 130 72.43 -56.37 -53.54
C ALA A 130 73.99 -56.33 -53.60
N SER A 131 74.51 -55.11 -53.44
CA SER A 131 75.87 -54.77 -52.95
C SER A 131 77.05 -55.02 -53.93
N ARG A 132 78.22 -54.36 -53.80
CA ARG A 132 78.76 -53.58 -52.67
C ARG A 132 79.74 -52.48 -53.17
N TRP A 133 79.43 -51.21 -52.92
CA TRP A 133 80.35 -50.05 -52.91
C TRP A 133 81.17 -49.78 -54.20
N GLY A 134 80.59 -49.02 -55.15
CA GLY A 134 81.29 -48.56 -56.38
C GLY A 134 81.03 -47.09 -56.72
N LEU A 135 81.90 -46.17 -56.24
CA LEU A 135 81.78 -44.72 -56.46
C LEU A 135 82.51 -44.26 -57.74
N ARG A 136 81.78 -44.07 -58.84
CA ARG A 136 82.03 -43.11 -59.97
C ARG A 136 81.01 -43.40 -61.10
N GLY A 137 80.23 -42.46 -61.63
CA GLY A 137 80.05 -41.02 -61.32
C GLY A 137 79.91 -40.19 -62.61
N ARG A 138 79.09 -39.13 -62.60
CA ARG A 138 79.04 -38.12 -63.69
C ARG A 138 78.96 -36.70 -63.12
N LYS A 139 79.57 -35.75 -63.83
CA LYS A 139 79.65 -34.33 -63.45
C LYS A 139 78.31 -33.64 -63.73
N GLY A 140 77.49 -33.45 -62.70
CA GLY A 140 76.39 -32.47 -62.69
C GLY A 140 76.87 -31.11 -62.18
N LYS A 141 76.15 -30.03 -62.52
CA LYS A 141 76.43 -28.67 -62.00
C LYS A 141 76.26 -28.68 -60.47
N SER A 142 77.12 -27.97 -59.75
CA SER A 142 76.94 -27.80 -58.30
C SER A 142 75.65 -27.03 -58.04
N LEU A 143 74.66 -27.68 -57.43
CA LEU A 143 73.60 -26.95 -56.75
C LEU A 143 74.26 -26.11 -55.65
N GLN A 144 73.80 -24.88 -55.48
CA GLN A 144 74.22 -24.02 -54.38
C GLN A 144 73.73 -24.61 -53.05
N ASP A 145 74.46 -24.38 -51.96
CA ASP A 145 74.11 -24.92 -50.64
C ASP A 145 72.68 -24.56 -50.25
N ASN A 146 71.85 -25.59 -50.10
CA ASN A 146 70.39 -25.48 -49.98
C ASN A 146 70.03 -24.48 -48.85
N PRO A 147 69.45 -23.31 -49.15
CA PRO A 147 69.52 -22.13 -48.28
C PRO A 147 68.92 -22.36 -46.90
N LEU A 148 67.87 -23.19 -46.80
CA LEU A 148 67.25 -23.60 -45.55
C LEU A 148 68.23 -24.33 -44.61
N LEU A 149 69.02 -25.28 -45.15
CA LEU A 149 70.04 -26.00 -44.37
C LEU A 149 71.20 -25.08 -43.99
N THR A 150 71.55 -24.13 -44.86
CA THR A 150 72.57 -23.09 -44.60
C THR A 150 72.13 -22.15 -43.47
N ALA A 151 70.85 -21.77 -43.40
CA ALA A 151 70.30 -20.94 -42.32
C ALA A 151 70.41 -21.61 -40.94
N PHE A 152 70.03 -22.89 -40.82
CA PHE A 152 70.25 -23.65 -39.57
C PHE A 152 71.74 -23.87 -39.26
N ALA A 153 72.59 -24.08 -40.27
CA ALA A 153 74.03 -24.21 -40.07
C ALA A 153 74.68 -22.90 -39.60
N ARG A 154 74.12 -21.75 -39.98
CA ARG A 154 74.49 -20.41 -39.48
C ARG A 154 74.06 -20.22 -38.02
N LEU A 155 72.76 -20.33 -37.72
CA LEU A 155 72.25 -20.18 -36.35
C LEU A 155 72.96 -21.09 -35.33
N ARG A 156 73.26 -22.35 -35.68
CA ARG A 156 74.05 -23.25 -34.80
C ARG A 156 75.49 -22.78 -34.55
N ARG A 157 76.13 -22.09 -35.50
CA ARG A 157 77.48 -21.51 -35.33
C ARG A 157 77.42 -20.33 -34.37
N ASP A 158 76.40 -19.49 -34.55
CA ASP A 158 76.29 -18.22 -33.85
C ASP A 158 75.87 -18.45 -32.39
N LEU A 159 74.92 -19.37 -32.16
CA LEU A 159 74.55 -19.88 -30.82
C LEU A 159 75.72 -20.56 -30.08
N ALA A 160 76.65 -21.24 -30.80
CA ALA A 160 77.78 -21.91 -30.17
C ALA A 160 78.81 -20.94 -29.54
N GLY A 161 78.73 -19.64 -29.84
CA GLY A 161 79.50 -18.60 -29.17
C GLY A 161 78.77 -17.90 -28.01
N CYS A 162 77.46 -18.09 -27.87
CA CYS A 162 76.65 -17.36 -26.91
C CYS A 162 76.64 -18.01 -25.51
N ARG A 163 76.28 -17.23 -24.48
CA ARG A 163 76.13 -17.69 -23.08
C ARG A 163 74.78 -17.34 -22.46
N ASP A 164 74.01 -16.47 -23.11
CA ASP A 164 72.68 -16.03 -22.66
C ASP A 164 71.83 -15.84 -23.91
N VAL A 165 70.68 -16.53 -23.99
CA VAL A 165 69.79 -16.44 -25.16
C VAL A 165 69.03 -15.11 -25.18
N THR A 166 68.85 -14.45 -24.02
CA THR A 166 68.15 -13.16 -23.96
C THR A 166 68.90 -12.02 -24.66
N ALA A 167 70.19 -12.21 -24.94
CA ALA A 167 71.03 -11.28 -25.70
C ALA A 167 71.10 -11.57 -27.22
N VAL A 168 70.36 -12.56 -27.73
CA VAL A 168 70.29 -12.90 -29.16
C VAL A 168 69.09 -12.21 -29.81
N ASP A 169 69.30 -11.57 -30.96
CA ASP A 169 68.24 -10.92 -31.74
C ASP A 169 67.12 -11.91 -32.09
N ALA A 170 65.89 -11.59 -31.68
CA ALA A 170 64.72 -12.44 -31.94
C ALA A 170 64.50 -12.72 -33.45
N PRO A 171 64.73 -11.77 -34.38
CA PRO A 171 64.72 -12.06 -35.81
C PRO A 171 65.74 -13.12 -36.24
N GLU A 172 66.99 -13.06 -35.76
CA GLU A 172 68.04 -14.03 -36.15
C GLU A 172 67.75 -15.43 -35.61
N LEU A 173 67.25 -15.51 -34.37
CA LEU A 173 66.84 -16.77 -33.73
C LEU A 173 65.68 -17.46 -34.46
N LEU A 174 64.68 -16.68 -34.91
CA LEU A 174 63.50 -17.21 -35.60
C LEU A 174 63.75 -17.51 -37.09
N HIS A 175 64.56 -16.70 -37.78
CA HIS A 175 64.68 -16.69 -39.25
C HIS A 175 64.79 -18.08 -39.92
N PRO A 176 65.63 -19.04 -39.46
CA PRO A 176 65.71 -20.36 -40.09
C PRO A 176 64.41 -21.18 -40.01
N PHE A 177 63.64 -21.01 -38.92
CA PHE A 177 62.34 -21.65 -38.73
C PHE A 177 61.27 -20.98 -39.59
N LEU A 178 61.29 -19.64 -39.68
CA LEU A 178 60.37 -18.87 -40.54
C LEU A 178 60.57 -19.21 -42.03
N GLN A 179 61.82 -19.38 -42.48
CA GLN A 179 62.12 -19.80 -43.85
C GLN A 179 61.59 -21.20 -44.18
N VAL A 180 61.52 -22.12 -43.21
CA VAL A 180 60.89 -23.43 -43.42
C VAL A 180 59.37 -23.30 -43.60
N ILE A 181 58.71 -22.49 -42.76
CA ILE A 181 57.25 -22.31 -42.78
C ILE A 181 56.77 -21.60 -44.07
N ARG A 182 57.57 -20.69 -44.61
CA ARG A 182 57.26 -19.99 -45.88
C ARG A 182 57.62 -20.78 -47.16
N SER A 183 58.22 -21.96 -47.06
CA SER A 183 58.78 -22.66 -48.22
C SER A 183 57.85 -23.72 -48.81
N SER A 184 57.26 -23.43 -49.97
CA SER A 184 56.46 -24.39 -50.76
C SER A 184 57.21 -25.66 -51.23
N SER A 185 58.50 -25.80 -50.90
CA SER A 185 59.27 -27.03 -51.13
C SER A 185 59.38 -27.93 -49.88
N THR A 186 58.78 -27.56 -48.75
CA THR A 186 58.80 -28.34 -47.50
C THR A 186 57.51 -29.14 -47.35
N SER A 187 57.59 -30.42 -46.96
CA SER A 187 56.39 -31.21 -46.71
C SER A 187 55.75 -30.84 -45.37
N ALA A 188 54.44 -31.11 -45.24
CA ALA A 188 53.66 -30.89 -44.02
C ALA A 188 54.37 -31.39 -42.74
N ALA A 189 55.04 -32.55 -42.80
CA ALA A 189 55.80 -33.11 -41.67
C ALA A 189 56.98 -32.23 -41.21
N ILE A 190 57.69 -31.56 -42.12
CA ILE A 190 58.79 -30.65 -41.78
C ILE A 190 58.24 -29.30 -41.29
N THR A 191 57.20 -28.78 -41.92
CA THR A 191 56.52 -27.54 -41.49
C THR A 191 55.94 -27.67 -40.09
N SER A 192 55.29 -28.81 -39.79
CA SER A 192 54.81 -29.18 -38.46
C SER A 192 55.91 -29.13 -37.40
N LEU A 193 57.11 -29.65 -37.70
CA LEU A 193 58.25 -29.61 -36.78
C LEU A 193 58.73 -28.17 -36.52
N ALA A 194 58.82 -27.32 -37.54
CA ALA A 194 59.21 -25.91 -37.38
C ALA A 194 58.20 -25.14 -36.49
N VAL A 195 56.90 -25.33 -36.72
CA VAL A 195 55.84 -24.74 -35.89
C VAL A 195 55.91 -25.25 -34.44
N ILE A 196 56.19 -26.55 -34.23
CA ILE A 196 56.40 -27.10 -32.88
C ILE A 196 57.61 -26.46 -32.18
N SER A 197 58.73 -26.25 -32.87
CA SER A 197 59.92 -25.62 -32.29
C SER A 197 59.65 -24.17 -31.85
N ILE A 198 59.02 -23.36 -32.71
CA ILE A 198 58.63 -21.99 -32.34
C ILE A 198 57.62 -21.99 -31.18
N THR A 199 56.65 -22.91 -31.19
CA THR A 199 55.67 -23.07 -30.09
C THR A 199 56.37 -23.33 -28.76
N LYS A 200 57.43 -24.16 -28.73
CA LYS A 200 58.28 -24.37 -27.53
C LYS A 200 59.01 -23.11 -27.10
N PHE A 201 59.57 -22.33 -28.05
CA PHE A 201 60.34 -21.13 -27.72
C PHE A 201 59.49 -20.09 -26.97
N PHE A 202 58.23 -19.92 -27.34
CA PHE A 202 57.28 -19.10 -26.58
C PHE A 202 56.78 -19.82 -25.31
N ALA A 203 56.33 -21.08 -25.40
CA ALA A 203 55.77 -21.80 -24.25
C ALA A 203 56.74 -21.98 -23.08
N TYR A 204 58.05 -21.96 -23.34
CA TYR A 204 59.12 -22.03 -22.33
C TYR A 204 59.75 -20.66 -22.00
N ASN A 205 59.24 -19.54 -22.52
CA ASN A 205 59.78 -18.19 -22.33
C ASN A 205 61.26 -18.03 -22.74
N ILE A 206 61.69 -18.70 -23.80
CA ILE A 206 63.01 -18.51 -24.43
C ILE A 206 63.02 -17.20 -25.23
N ILE A 207 61.89 -16.88 -25.86
CA ILE A 207 61.60 -15.57 -26.45
C ILE A 207 60.64 -14.85 -25.49
N THR A 208 60.92 -13.58 -25.19
CA THR A 208 60.10 -12.75 -24.29
C THR A 208 59.99 -11.30 -24.75
N VAL A 209 59.14 -10.51 -24.10
CA VAL A 209 59.05 -9.04 -24.28
C VAL A 209 60.41 -8.33 -24.10
N ARG A 210 61.37 -8.93 -23.38
CA ARG A 210 62.72 -8.38 -23.15
C ARG A 210 63.76 -8.76 -24.22
N SER A 211 63.42 -9.64 -25.18
CA SER A 211 64.34 -10.05 -26.25
C SER A 211 64.60 -8.91 -27.24
N PRO A 212 65.83 -8.68 -27.71
CA PRO A 212 66.15 -7.59 -28.62
C PRO A 212 65.45 -7.75 -29.98
N ARG A 213 64.95 -6.62 -30.51
CA ARG A 213 64.16 -6.47 -31.73
C ARG A 213 62.94 -7.43 -31.82
N ILE A 214 62.33 -7.72 -30.67
CA ILE A 214 61.16 -8.61 -30.59
C ILE A 214 59.97 -8.12 -31.44
N SER A 215 59.69 -6.81 -31.54
CA SER A 215 58.64 -6.27 -32.41
C SER A 215 58.77 -6.74 -33.86
N GLN A 216 59.95 -6.54 -34.46
CA GLN A 216 60.26 -7.01 -35.81
C GLN A 216 60.29 -8.55 -35.89
N GLY A 217 60.73 -9.24 -34.84
CA GLY A 217 60.63 -10.70 -34.74
C GLY A 217 59.18 -11.21 -34.77
N MET A 218 58.26 -10.51 -34.12
CA MET A 218 56.83 -10.84 -34.06
C MET A 218 56.10 -10.52 -35.38
N HIS A 219 56.44 -9.41 -36.05
CA HIS A 219 55.93 -9.09 -37.40
C HIS A 219 56.42 -10.12 -38.45
N LEU A 220 57.72 -10.42 -38.48
CA LEU A 220 58.25 -11.47 -39.37
C LEU A 220 57.64 -12.85 -39.09
N LEU A 221 57.33 -13.14 -37.82
CA LEU A 221 56.64 -14.35 -37.40
C LEU A 221 55.18 -14.37 -37.86
N SER A 222 54.42 -13.27 -37.75
CA SER A 222 53.04 -13.21 -38.24
C SER A 222 53.00 -13.47 -39.75
N ALA A 223 53.76 -12.70 -40.54
CA ALA A 223 53.83 -12.80 -42.00
C ALA A 223 54.35 -14.18 -42.50
N ALA A 224 55.11 -14.90 -41.67
CA ALA A 224 55.54 -16.25 -41.99
C ALA A 224 54.46 -17.31 -41.74
N ILE A 225 53.57 -17.09 -40.76
CA ILE A 225 52.48 -18.01 -40.42
C ILE A 225 51.26 -17.78 -41.32
N THR A 226 50.90 -16.52 -41.58
CA THR A 226 49.77 -16.12 -42.46
C THR A 226 50.03 -16.53 -43.90
N HIS A 227 51.26 -16.32 -44.40
CA HIS A 227 51.70 -16.78 -45.72
C HIS A 227 52.44 -18.13 -45.70
N CYS A 228 52.10 -19.02 -44.76
CA CYS A 228 52.65 -20.38 -44.76
C CYS A 228 52.32 -21.10 -46.09
N ARG A 229 53.30 -21.81 -46.64
CA ARG A 229 53.14 -22.64 -47.84
C ARG A 229 53.96 -23.92 -47.67
N PHE A 230 53.37 -25.07 -48.01
CA PHE A 230 54.03 -26.37 -47.95
C PHE A 230 53.58 -27.25 -49.12
N GLU A 231 54.37 -28.28 -49.41
CA GLU A 231 54.09 -29.30 -50.42
C GLU A 231 52.94 -30.19 -49.93
N ALA A 232 51.75 -29.97 -50.49
CA ALA A 232 50.53 -30.71 -50.18
C ALA A 232 50.74 -32.22 -50.35
N SER A 233 50.27 -33.02 -49.38
CA SER A 233 50.79 -34.38 -49.20
C SER A 233 49.72 -35.40 -48.86
N ASP A 234 48.98 -35.17 -47.78
CA ASP A 234 47.79 -35.91 -47.38
C ASP A 234 46.90 -34.91 -46.64
N THR A 235 45.63 -34.83 -47.03
CA THR A 235 44.65 -33.90 -46.45
C THR A 235 44.66 -33.92 -44.91
N ALA A 236 44.82 -35.09 -44.28
CA ALA A 236 44.86 -35.18 -42.82
C ALA A 236 46.19 -34.66 -42.22
N ALA A 237 47.34 -34.94 -42.85
CA ALA A 237 48.62 -34.38 -42.45
C ALA A 237 48.67 -32.84 -42.66
N ASP A 238 48.09 -32.38 -43.76
CA ASP A 238 48.02 -30.98 -44.16
C ASP A 238 47.09 -30.20 -43.19
N GLU A 239 45.90 -30.72 -42.84
CA GLU A 239 45.04 -30.13 -41.80
C GLU A 239 45.70 -30.09 -40.40
N VAL A 240 46.52 -31.09 -40.05
CA VAL A 240 47.29 -31.08 -38.79
C VAL A 240 48.33 -29.95 -38.77
N VAL A 241 48.86 -29.52 -39.92
CA VAL A 241 49.71 -28.31 -40.01
C VAL A 241 48.88 -27.05 -39.82
N LEU A 242 47.73 -26.93 -40.49
CA LEU A 242 46.82 -25.79 -40.35
C LEU A 242 46.35 -25.61 -38.90
N LEU A 243 46.02 -26.70 -38.19
CA LEU A 243 45.64 -26.68 -36.78
C LEU A 243 46.78 -26.20 -35.86
N ARG A 244 48.04 -26.55 -36.18
CA ARG A 244 49.23 -26.09 -35.43
C ARG A 244 49.56 -24.63 -35.70
N ILE A 245 49.41 -24.19 -36.95
CA ILE A 245 49.49 -22.80 -37.38
C ILE A 245 48.51 -21.95 -36.59
N LEU A 246 47.23 -22.32 -36.61
CA LEU A 246 46.16 -21.68 -35.87
C LEU A 246 46.46 -21.58 -34.36
N ARG A 247 46.91 -22.70 -33.75
CA ARG A 247 47.23 -22.70 -32.31
C ARG A 247 48.46 -21.86 -31.96
N LEU A 248 49.42 -21.71 -32.89
CA LEU A 248 50.55 -20.80 -32.71
C LEU A 248 50.10 -19.33 -32.86
N MET A 249 49.18 -19.01 -33.78
CA MET A 249 48.58 -17.67 -33.90
C MET A 249 47.83 -17.26 -32.62
N GLU A 250 47.01 -18.17 -32.09
CA GLU A 250 46.29 -18.00 -30.83
C GLU A 250 47.26 -17.76 -29.66
N LEU A 251 48.34 -18.56 -29.57
CA LEU A 251 49.38 -18.42 -28.55
C LEU A 251 50.13 -17.07 -28.67
N ILE A 252 50.38 -16.60 -29.89
CA ILE A 252 51.07 -15.33 -30.17
C ILE A 252 50.21 -14.14 -29.73
N ILE A 253 48.94 -14.09 -30.15
CA ILE A 253 48.04 -12.97 -29.81
C ILE A 253 47.70 -12.96 -28.32
N SER A 254 47.50 -14.13 -27.70
CA SER A 254 47.10 -14.24 -26.29
C SER A 254 48.22 -14.01 -25.27
N ARG A 255 49.46 -13.77 -25.72
CA ARG A 255 50.64 -13.58 -24.87
C ARG A 255 51.02 -12.10 -24.69
N PRO A 256 51.81 -11.76 -23.65
CA PRO A 256 52.32 -10.40 -23.44
C PRO A 256 53.05 -9.83 -24.66
N GLU A 257 53.82 -10.67 -25.38
CA GLU A 257 54.53 -10.28 -26.61
C GLU A 257 53.58 -9.90 -27.75
N GLY A 258 52.35 -10.43 -27.78
CA GLY A 258 51.32 -10.09 -28.77
C GLY A 258 50.88 -8.63 -28.72
N GLN A 259 51.13 -7.90 -27.62
CA GLN A 259 50.86 -6.47 -27.52
C GLN A 259 51.75 -5.62 -28.46
N LEU A 260 52.85 -6.19 -28.97
CA LEU A 260 53.83 -5.53 -29.86
C LEU A 260 53.61 -5.82 -31.36
N LEU A 261 52.54 -6.54 -31.72
CA LEU A 261 52.12 -6.71 -33.11
C LEU A 261 51.53 -5.39 -33.64
N GLY A 262 51.76 -5.06 -34.92
CA GLY A 262 51.12 -3.94 -35.61
C GLY A 262 49.73 -4.27 -36.14
N ASP A 263 48.98 -3.25 -36.56
CA ASP A 263 47.60 -3.41 -37.08
C ASP A 263 47.54 -4.35 -38.30
N GLU A 264 48.50 -4.27 -39.23
CA GLU A 264 48.62 -5.16 -40.40
C GLU A 264 48.76 -6.64 -39.98
N SER A 265 49.71 -6.95 -39.09
CA SER A 265 49.92 -8.29 -38.54
C SER A 265 48.66 -8.87 -37.89
N ILE A 266 47.88 -8.05 -37.17
CA ILE A 266 46.60 -8.50 -36.59
C ILE A 266 45.55 -8.74 -37.69
N CYS A 267 45.45 -7.86 -38.69
CA CYS A 267 44.50 -8.01 -39.79
C CYS A 267 44.77 -9.29 -40.60
N GLU A 268 46.02 -9.57 -40.97
CA GLU A 268 46.38 -10.82 -41.67
C GLU A 268 46.06 -12.07 -40.83
N MET A 269 46.40 -12.05 -39.53
CA MET A 269 46.20 -13.21 -38.65
C MET A 269 44.71 -13.50 -38.46
N MET A 270 43.89 -12.47 -38.23
CA MET A 270 42.44 -12.63 -38.08
C MET A 270 41.76 -12.98 -39.42
N SER A 271 42.23 -12.43 -40.54
CA SER A 271 41.81 -12.82 -41.90
C SER A 271 42.07 -14.31 -42.17
N THR A 272 43.28 -14.78 -41.88
CA THR A 272 43.69 -16.18 -42.05
C THR A 272 42.80 -17.12 -41.21
N GLY A 273 42.51 -16.74 -39.95
CA GLY A 273 41.60 -17.49 -39.07
C GLY A 273 40.16 -17.51 -39.56
N LEU A 274 39.61 -16.37 -40.00
CA LEU A 274 38.26 -16.28 -40.58
C LEU A 274 38.12 -17.14 -41.86
N SER A 275 39.13 -17.11 -42.73
CA SER A 275 39.18 -17.96 -43.93
C SER A 275 39.17 -19.46 -43.56
N MET A 276 39.94 -19.88 -42.55
CA MET A 276 39.88 -21.25 -42.04
C MET A 276 38.50 -21.64 -41.50
N CYS A 277 37.78 -20.72 -40.84
CA CYS A 277 36.42 -21.01 -40.34
C CYS A 277 35.40 -21.17 -41.48
N CYS A 278 35.51 -20.34 -42.52
CA CYS A 278 34.49 -20.22 -43.57
C CYS A 278 34.63 -21.22 -44.73
N GLN A 279 35.84 -21.75 -44.99
CA GLN A 279 36.07 -22.63 -46.14
C GLN A 279 35.45 -24.03 -45.97
N SER A 280 34.32 -24.26 -46.66
CA SER A 280 33.56 -25.52 -46.68
C SER A 280 34.33 -26.76 -47.14
N ARG A 281 35.55 -26.61 -47.70
CA ARG A 281 36.46 -27.70 -48.08
C ARG A 281 37.22 -28.30 -46.89
N LEU A 282 37.30 -27.58 -45.76
CA LEU A 282 38.01 -28.02 -44.55
C LEU A 282 37.08 -28.81 -43.62
N SER A 283 37.64 -29.78 -42.90
CA SER A 283 36.89 -30.62 -41.96
C SER A 283 36.18 -29.80 -40.89
N GLU A 284 35.04 -30.30 -40.39
CA GLU A 284 34.33 -29.58 -39.32
C GLU A 284 35.20 -29.47 -38.04
N VAL A 285 36.07 -30.45 -37.77
CA VAL A 285 37.00 -30.38 -36.63
C VAL A 285 37.96 -29.19 -36.78
N LEU A 286 38.56 -28.98 -37.96
CA LEU A 286 39.42 -27.82 -38.20
C LEU A 286 38.63 -26.51 -38.16
N ARG A 287 37.44 -26.45 -38.79
CA ARG A 287 36.58 -25.24 -38.78
C ARG A 287 36.11 -24.86 -37.38
N ARG A 288 35.73 -25.82 -36.54
CA ARG A 288 35.37 -25.58 -35.12
C ARG A 288 36.58 -25.21 -34.28
N SER A 289 37.76 -25.78 -34.54
CA SER A 289 39.00 -25.37 -33.88
C SER A 289 39.35 -23.91 -34.22
N ALA A 290 39.18 -23.53 -35.49
CA ALA A 290 39.35 -22.16 -35.96
C ALA A 290 38.33 -21.20 -35.31
N GLU A 291 37.05 -21.59 -35.22
CA GLU A 291 36.01 -20.84 -34.51
C GLU A 291 36.40 -20.59 -33.03
N MET A 292 36.88 -21.61 -32.32
CA MET A 292 37.34 -21.48 -30.93
C MET A 292 38.57 -20.58 -30.79
N ALA A 293 39.58 -20.73 -31.65
CA ALA A 293 40.78 -19.88 -31.62
C ALA A 293 40.46 -18.43 -31.98
N MET A 294 39.56 -18.20 -32.95
CA MET A 294 39.07 -16.87 -33.31
C MET A 294 38.34 -16.18 -32.16
N VAL A 295 37.57 -16.93 -31.35
CA VAL A 295 36.96 -16.42 -30.11
C VAL A 295 38.02 -15.97 -29.10
N THR A 296 39.06 -16.79 -28.82
CA THR A 296 40.16 -16.42 -27.92
C THR A 296 40.89 -15.16 -28.42
N MET A 297 41.26 -15.13 -29.71
CA MET A 297 41.97 -14.00 -30.30
C MET A 297 41.13 -12.72 -30.31
N CYS A 298 39.83 -12.83 -30.62
CA CYS A 298 38.87 -11.72 -30.54
C CYS A 298 38.78 -11.15 -29.12
N GLN A 299 38.61 -12.00 -28.10
CA GLN A 299 38.59 -11.58 -26.69
C GLN A 299 39.83 -10.77 -26.31
N VAL A 300 41.03 -11.20 -26.73
CA VAL A 300 42.28 -10.49 -26.41
C VAL A 300 42.35 -9.15 -27.16
N VAL A 301 42.10 -9.14 -28.46
CA VAL A 301 42.14 -7.93 -29.31
C VAL A 301 41.14 -6.86 -28.83
N PHE A 302 39.89 -7.24 -28.55
CA PHE A 302 38.89 -6.30 -28.03
C PHE A 302 39.11 -5.89 -26.57
N SER A 303 39.80 -6.70 -25.75
CA SER A 303 40.18 -6.28 -24.40
C SER A 303 41.07 -5.03 -24.38
N ARG A 304 41.93 -4.86 -25.41
CA ARG A 304 42.81 -3.69 -25.59
C ARG A 304 42.03 -2.38 -25.77
N LEU A 305 40.79 -2.43 -26.25
CA LEU A 305 39.92 -1.24 -26.41
C LEU A 305 39.60 -0.54 -25.07
N LYS A 306 39.93 -1.15 -23.92
CA LYS A 306 39.83 -0.53 -22.58
C LYS A 306 41.01 0.39 -22.23
N SER A 307 42.17 0.24 -22.86
CA SER A 307 43.37 1.06 -22.61
C SER A 307 43.70 2.05 -23.73
N LEU A 308 43.12 1.89 -24.92
CA LEU A 308 43.19 2.88 -25.99
C LEU A 308 42.45 4.18 -25.62
N LYS A 309 43.01 5.33 -26.01
CA LYS A 309 42.36 6.63 -25.84
C LYS A 309 41.16 6.75 -26.79
N VAL A 310 40.18 7.60 -26.42
CA VAL A 310 39.06 7.93 -27.30
C VAL A 310 39.52 8.97 -28.31
N GLU A 311 39.28 8.73 -29.60
CA GLU A 311 39.54 9.72 -30.66
C GLU A 311 38.39 10.72 -30.76
N GLU A 312 38.69 12.01 -30.57
CA GLU A 312 37.72 13.08 -30.77
C GLU A 312 37.58 13.41 -32.27
N ILE A 313 36.56 12.85 -32.92
CA ILE A 313 36.21 13.25 -34.29
C ILE A 313 35.71 14.71 -34.28
N PRO A 314 36.32 15.63 -35.07
CA PRO A 314 35.92 17.04 -35.08
C PRO A 314 34.51 17.20 -35.64
N LYS A 315 33.63 17.87 -34.89
CA LYS A 315 32.17 17.95 -35.10
C LYS A 315 31.69 18.76 -36.32
N SER A 316 32.52 18.94 -37.35
CA SER A 316 32.26 19.86 -38.49
C SER A 316 32.41 19.21 -39.86
N ARG A 317 31.46 18.33 -40.23
CA ARG A 317 31.01 18.19 -41.62
C ARG A 317 29.65 17.51 -41.69
N SER A 318 28.76 18.07 -42.51
CA SER A 318 27.39 17.56 -42.70
C SER A 318 27.33 16.52 -43.82
N ARG A 319 26.48 15.51 -43.58
CA ARG A 319 25.71 14.69 -44.54
C ARG A 319 26.08 14.77 -46.04
N SER A 320 26.81 13.76 -46.53
CA SER A 320 26.50 13.04 -47.79
C SER A 320 27.53 11.96 -48.08
N ASN A 321 28.81 12.32 -48.10
CA ASN A 321 29.91 11.49 -48.63
C ASN A 321 30.79 10.81 -47.55
N THR A 322 30.19 10.32 -46.46
CA THR A 322 30.93 9.71 -45.32
C THR A 322 31.63 8.40 -45.66
N ARG A 323 31.44 7.83 -46.85
CA ARG A 323 32.13 6.60 -47.29
C ARG A 323 33.59 6.84 -47.69
N THR A 324 34.01 8.08 -48.00
CA THR A 324 35.25 8.33 -48.76
C THR A 324 36.39 8.94 -47.93
N THR A 325 36.12 9.83 -46.97
CA THR A 325 37.17 10.69 -46.36
C THR A 325 37.93 10.09 -45.17
N LEU A 326 37.79 8.79 -44.89
CA LEU A 326 38.63 8.03 -43.95
C LEU A 326 39.24 6.78 -44.59
N LEU A 327 39.09 6.58 -45.90
CA LEU A 327 39.60 5.39 -46.62
C LEU A 327 41.12 5.34 -46.72
N SER A 328 41.79 6.50 -46.84
CA SER A 328 43.21 6.60 -47.23
C SER A 328 44.24 6.01 -46.25
N ALA A 329 43.80 5.55 -45.07
CA ALA A 329 44.62 4.80 -44.11
C ALA A 329 44.00 3.45 -43.71
N THR A 330 42.93 3.00 -44.39
CA THR A 330 42.30 1.68 -44.19
C THR A 330 42.16 0.85 -45.47
N GLU A 331 42.41 1.40 -46.66
CA GLU A 331 42.47 0.59 -47.89
C GLU A 331 43.68 -0.36 -47.95
N GLU A 332 44.77 -0.06 -47.23
CA GLU A 332 45.95 -0.94 -47.12
C GLU A 332 45.76 -2.07 -46.09
N LEU A 333 44.91 -1.89 -45.07
CA LEU A 333 44.69 -2.84 -43.96
C LEU A 333 43.52 -3.82 -44.21
N LYS A 334 43.12 -3.98 -45.48
CA LYS A 334 41.84 -4.58 -45.87
C LYS A 334 41.79 -6.09 -45.64
N ILE A 335 40.92 -6.53 -44.73
CA ILE A 335 40.61 -7.95 -44.54
C ILE A 335 39.67 -8.41 -45.66
N GLU A 336 40.15 -9.22 -46.60
CA GLU A 336 39.30 -9.75 -47.68
C GLU A 336 38.28 -10.80 -47.18
N PRO A 337 37.03 -10.77 -47.65
CA PRO A 337 36.03 -11.79 -47.33
C PRO A 337 36.38 -13.15 -47.96
N PRO A 338 35.94 -14.28 -47.38
CA PRO A 338 36.53 -15.62 -47.55
C PRO A 338 36.26 -16.33 -48.90
N MET A 339 35.93 -15.58 -49.96
CA MET A 339 35.56 -16.10 -51.29
C MET A 339 36.76 -16.30 -52.23
N THR A 340 37.91 -15.66 -51.98
CA THR A 340 39.17 -15.82 -52.74
C THR A 340 39.88 -17.13 -52.35
N GLY A 341 39.36 -18.25 -52.87
CA GLY A 341 39.67 -19.60 -52.41
C GLY A 341 41.06 -20.16 -52.73
N SER A 342 42.08 -19.78 -51.95
CA SER A 342 43.32 -20.58 -51.77
C SER A 342 43.95 -20.43 -50.38
N VAL A 343 43.51 -21.25 -49.42
CA VAL A 343 44.31 -21.50 -48.19
C VAL A 343 45.48 -22.42 -48.53
N MET A 344 46.69 -21.85 -48.49
CA MET A 344 48.01 -22.47 -48.28
C MET A 344 48.48 -23.65 -49.17
N GLY A 345 47.69 -24.19 -50.12
CA GLY A 345 48.07 -25.41 -50.84
C GLY A 345 47.57 -25.64 -52.27
N ASN A 346 46.67 -24.82 -52.84
CA ASN A 346 46.11 -25.07 -54.19
C ASN A 346 46.04 -23.81 -55.06
N GLY A 347 47.07 -23.60 -55.89
CA GLY A 347 47.12 -22.55 -56.92
C GLY A 347 48.27 -22.79 -57.90
N GLU A 348 48.07 -22.46 -59.18
CA GLU A 348 49.07 -22.62 -60.23
C GLU A 348 50.25 -21.65 -60.08
N PRO A 349 51.43 -21.95 -60.65
CA PRO A 349 52.60 -21.07 -60.59
C PRO A 349 52.46 -19.87 -61.53
N GLU A 350 51.66 -18.88 -61.14
CA GLU A 350 51.63 -17.59 -61.84
C GLU A 350 53.02 -16.94 -61.85
N ARG A 351 53.38 -16.36 -63.00
CA ARG A 351 54.72 -15.83 -63.25
C ARG A 351 54.85 -14.43 -62.66
N PRO A 352 56.00 -14.08 -62.04
CA PRO A 352 56.33 -12.68 -61.83
C PRO A 352 56.57 -12.02 -63.19
N SER A 353 55.60 -11.26 -63.67
CA SER A 353 55.72 -10.43 -64.87
C SER A 353 56.34 -9.09 -64.48
N VAL A 354 57.66 -9.00 -64.59
CA VAL A 354 58.38 -7.71 -64.57
C VAL A 354 58.71 -7.37 -66.02
N ASP A 355 57.84 -6.56 -66.63
CA ASP A 355 58.13 -5.84 -67.87
C ASP A 355 57.74 -4.38 -67.67
N VAL A 356 58.55 -3.48 -68.22
CA VAL A 356 58.45 -2.02 -68.02
C VAL A 356 58.10 -1.34 -69.33
N ASP A 357 56.92 -0.71 -69.37
CA ASP A 357 56.62 0.46 -70.22
C ASP A 357 55.25 1.06 -69.78
N GLY A 358 54.98 2.35 -69.92
CA GLY A 358 55.84 3.39 -70.49
C GLY A 358 55.08 4.61 -71.06
N ARG A 359 54.15 5.22 -70.30
CA ARG A 359 53.41 6.47 -70.63
C ARG A 359 52.51 6.87 -69.43
N THR A 360 52.27 8.14 -69.10
CA THR A 360 52.91 9.41 -69.50
C THR A 360 52.62 10.43 -68.41
N SER A 361 53.60 11.25 -68.02
CA SER A 361 53.33 12.48 -67.26
C SER A 361 52.81 13.58 -68.19
N VAL A 362 51.83 14.36 -67.73
CA VAL A 362 51.53 15.70 -68.27
C VAL A 362 51.49 16.67 -67.08
N GLU A 363 52.17 17.79 -67.24
CA GLU A 363 52.35 18.83 -66.22
C GLU A 363 51.18 19.83 -66.21
N GLY A 364 51.14 20.73 -65.23
CA GLY A 364 50.36 21.99 -65.35
C GLY A 364 49.51 22.36 -64.13
N GLY A 365 50.14 22.82 -63.05
CA GLY A 365 49.43 23.45 -61.92
C GLY A 365 49.54 24.97 -61.90
N THR A 366 48.67 25.64 -61.14
CA THR A 366 48.84 27.01 -60.59
C THR A 366 47.65 27.31 -59.67
N GLY A 367 47.75 27.95 -58.50
CA GLY A 367 48.91 28.39 -57.70
C GLY A 367 48.49 28.47 -56.22
N SER A 368 49.23 29.08 -55.29
CA SER A 368 50.47 29.86 -55.42
C SER A 368 51.23 29.95 -54.08
N LYS A 369 52.55 29.68 -54.11
CA LYS A 369 53.67 30.38 -53.42
C LYS A 369 53.65 30.46 -51.87
N VAL A 370 54.77 30.60 -51.14
CA VAL A 370 56.14 31.09 -51.40
C VAL A 370 57.09 30.11 -50.64
N SER A 371 58.10 29.43 -51.20
CA SER A 371 59.42 29.88 -51.74
C SER A 371 60.32 30.55 -50.67
N THR A 372 61.63 30.35 -50.56
CA THR A 372 62.64 29.46 -51.21
C THR A 372 63.42 28.68 -50.09
N GLU A 373 64.56 27.98 -50.23
CA GLU A 373 65.54 27.70 -51.30
C GLU A 373 66.33 26.40 -50.98
N PRO A 374 66.82 25.61 -51.97
CA PRO A 374 67.47 24.32 -51.71
C PRO A 374 69.01 24.35 -51.74
N GLN A 375 69.66 23.52 -50.90
CA GLN A 375 71.06 23.12 -51.07
C GLN A 375 71.28 21.62 -50.85
N ASN A 376 72.31 21.09 -51.51
CA ASN A 376 72.62 19.67 -51.62
C ASN A 376 72.91 18.99 -50.27
N THR A 377 72.17 17.94 -49.96
CA THR A 377 72.64 16.85 -49.08
C THR A 377 72.24 15.52 -49.71
N ALA A 378 73.12 14.51 -49.61
CA ALA A 378 72.83 13.19 -50.18
C ALA A 378 71.68 12.51 -49.42
N ALA A 379 70.82 11.80 -50.15
CA ALA A 379 69.84 10.91 -49.53
C ALA A 379 70.57 9.77 -48.79
N PRO A 380 70.30 9.52 -47.50
CA PRO A 380 70.81 8.34 -46.81
C PRO A 380 70.15 7.07 -47.37
N ALA A 381 70.78 5.92 -47.13
CA ALA A 381 70.21 4.62 -47.52
C ALA A 381 68.95 4.31 -46.71
N LYS A 382 67.98 3.61 -47.32
CA LYS A 382 66.82 3.03 -46.64
C LYS A 382 67.26 1.81 -45.81
N GLU A 383 67.70 2.02 -44.57
CA GLU A 383 68.00 0.94 -43.62
C GLU A 383 67.11 0.95 -42.36
N ASP A 384 66.44 2.07 -42.03
CA ASP A 384 65.70 2.26 -40.76
C ASP A 384 64.16 2.06 -40.84
N GLU A 385 63.61 1.55 -41.96
CA GLU A 385 62.15 1.50 -42.19
C GLU A 385 61.40 0.42 -41.36
N PHE A 386 62.11 -0.40 -40.57
CA PHE A 386 61.56 -1.55 -39.83
C PHE A 386 61.65 -1.48 -38.29
N ASP A 387 62.36 -0.52 -37.69
CA ASP A 387 62.58 -0.52 -36.23
C ASP A 387 61.46 0.15 -35.40
N ASN A 388 60.44 0.73 -36.06
CA ASN A 388 59.27 1.37 -35.41
C ASN A 388 57.94 0.72 -35.83
N VAL A 389 57.78 -0.59 -35.61
CA VAL A 389 56.45 -1.24 -35.68
C VAL A 389 55.58 -0.73 -34.52
N GLU A 390 54.63 0.17 -34.80
CA GLU A 390 53.72 0.67 -33.76
C GLU A 390 52.72 -0.42 -33.30
N PRO A 391 52.38 -0.48 -32.00
CA PRO A 391 51.42 -1.45 -31.48
C PRO A 391 49.99 -1.27 -32.02
N TYR A 392 49.32 -2.38 -32.38
CA TYR A 392 47.97 -2.36 -32.94
C TYR A 392 46.96 -1.57 -32.09
N ALA A 393 46.11 -0.79 -32.78
CA ALA A 393 45.26 0.23 -32.18
C ALA A 393 43.81 0.11 -32.67
N LEU A 394 43.12 1.24 -32.87
CA LEU A 394 41.75 1.28 -33.36
C LEU A 394 41.57 0.77 -34.81
N PRO A 395 42.52 0.92 -35.76
CA PRO A 395 42.31 0.50 -37.16
C PRO A 395 42.03 -1.00 -37.34
N SER A 396 42.86 -1.90 -36.78
CA SER A 396 42.64 -3.35 -36.90
C SER A 396 41.38 -3.81 -36.19
N ILE A 397 41.08 -3.25 -35.01
CA ILE A 397 39.86 -3.58 -34.25
C ILE A 397 38.61 -3.15 -35.03
N LYS A 398 38.63 -1.96 -35.66
CA LYS A 398 37.57 -1.45 -36.54
C LYS A 398 37.35 -2.37 -37.74
N GLU A 399 38.41 -2.74 -38.46
CA GLU A 399 38.27 -3.53 -39.70
C GLU A 399 37.86 -4.98 -39.40
N LEU A 400 38.38 -5.58 -38.33
CA LEU A 400 37.90 -6.88 -37.83
C LEU A 400 36.40 -6.82 -37.49
N PHE A 401 35.95 -5.79 -36.77
CA PHE A 401 34.54 -5.65 -36.41
C PHE A 401 33.66 -5.43 -37.65
N ARG A 402 34.13 -4.61 -38.61
CA ARG A 402 33.45 -4.36 -39.88
C ARG A 402 33.24 -5.65 -40.69
N VAL A 403 34.28 -6.47 -40.86
CA VAL A 403 34.17 -7.74 -41.60
C VAL A 403 33.27 -8.75 -40.88
N LEU A 404 33.31 -8.82 -39.55
CA LEU A 404 32.38 -9.64 -38.78
C LEU A 404 30.92 -9.19 -38.96
N ILE A 405 30.66 -7.89 -39.12
CA ILE A 405 29.31 -7.34 -39.37
C ILE A 405 28.86 -7.54 -40.82
N ASP A 406 29.75 -7.42 -41.81
CA ASP A 406 29.46 -7.74 -43.22
C ASP A 406 28.98 -9.20 -43.37
N LEU A 407 29.63 -10.14 -42.67
CA LEU A 407 29.26 -11.57 -42.62
C LEU A 407 27.84 -11.82 -42.08
N LEU A 408 27.18 -10.82 -41.48
CA LEU A 408 25.80 -10.92 -41.00
C LEU A 408 24.72 -10.61 -42.05
N ASP A 409 25.01 -9.91 -43.16
CA ASP A 409 23.93 -9.46 -44.08
C ASP A 409 23.07 -10.65 -44.54
N PRO A 410 21.76 -10.68 -44.23
CA PRO A 410 20.86 -11.75 -44.66
C PRO A 410 20.55 -11.73 -46.16
N HIS A 411 20.92 -10.67 -46.89
CA HIS A 411 20.69 -10.56 -48.34
C HIS A 411 21.86 -11.05 -49.17
N ASP A 412 23.08 -11.07 -48.61
CA ASP A 412 24.22 -11.67 -49.29
C ASP A 412 24.06 -13.20 -49.32
N LYS A 413 23.96 -13.73 -50.54
CA LYS A 413 23.79 -15.16 -50.82
C LYS A 413 25.10 -15.94 -50.72
N THR A 414 26.24 -15.27 -50.66
CA THR A 414 27.55 -15.89 -50.46
C THR A 414 27.77 -16.26 -48.99
N HIS A 415 27.21 -15.47 -48.07
CA HIS A 415 27.23 -15.74 -46.65
C HIS A 415 26.23 -16.85 -46.29
N THR A 416 26.74 -17.96 -45.75
CA THR A 416 25.92 -19.09 -45.29
C THR A 416 25.49 -18.89 -43.84
N ASP A 417 24.39 -19.52 -43.43
CA ASP A 417 23.91 -19.44 -42.03
C ASP A 417 24.95 -19.96 -41.02
N ALA A 418 25.82 -20.89 -41.42
CA ALA A 418 26.93 -21.33 -40.58
C ALA A 418 27.97 -20.21 -40.35
N MET A 419 28.26 -19.41 -41.39
CA MET A 419 29.13 -18.22 -41.29
C MET A 419 28.46 -17.12 -40.46
N ARG A 420 27.15 -16.90 -40.62
CA ARG A 420 26.38 -15.96 -39.78
C ARG A 420 26.42 -16.34 -38.30
N ILE A 421 26.17 -17.62 -37.97
CA ILE A 421 26.20 -18.12 -36.58
C ILE A 421 27.61 -18.01 -35.97
N MET A 422 28.66 -18.28 -36.75
CA MET A 422 30.06 -18.06 -36.33
C MET A 422 30.34 -16.58 -36.07
N ALA A 423 29.98 -15.69 -37.00
CA ALA A 423 30.20 -14.25 -36.86
C ALA A 423 29.44 -13.67 -35.66
N LEU A 424 28.18 -14.07 -35.45
CA LEU A 424 27.39 -13.71 -34.27
C LEU A 424 28.11 -14.09 -32.97
N ARG A 425 28.66 -15.31 -32.85
CA ARG A 425 29.40 -15.76 -31.65
C ARG A 425 30.66 -14.93 -31.38
N ILE A 426 31.41 -14.57 -32.42
CA ILE A 426 32.62 -13.75 -32.29
C ILE A 426 32.26 -12.30 -31.91
N ILE A 427 31.15 -11.76 -32.42
CA ILE A 427 30.60 -10.44 -32.05
C ILE A 427 30.06 -10.44 -30.62
N ASP A 428 29.36 -11.49 -30.18
CA ASP A 428 28.85 -11.65 -28.81
C ASP A 428 29.99 -11.45 -27.80
N VAL A 429 31.10 -12.18 -27.99
CA VAL A 429 32.30 -12.09 -27.16
C VAL A 429 32.96 -10.71 -27.24
N ALA A 430 32.99 -10.05 -28.42
CA ALA A 430 33.50 -8.68 -28.52
C ALA A 430 32.68 -7.69 -27.68
N LEU A 431 31.35 -7.85 -27.67
CA LEU A 431 30.41 -7.04 -26.88
C LEU A 431 30.49 -7.34 -25.38
N GLU A 432 30.50 -8.62 -24.96
CA GLU A 432 30.71 -9.05 -23.58
C GLU A 432 32.02 -8.48 -23.01
N VAL A 433 33.10 -8.58 -23.78
CA VAL A 433 34.44 -8.15 -23.34
C VAL A 433 34.55 -6.63 -23.31
N SER A 434 33.98 -5.90 -24.27
CA SER A 434 34.35 -4.50 -24.52
C SER A 434 33.21 -3.53 -24.89
N GLY A 435 31.94 -3.96 -24.90
CA GLY A 435 30.77 -3.16 -25.33
C GLY A 435 30.72 -1.73 -24.77
N PRO A 436 30.90 -1.48 -23.46
CA PRO A 436 30.91 -0.12 -22.89
C PRO A 436 32.11 0.75 -23.32
N SER A 437 33.12 0.19 -23.98
CA SER A 437 34.22 0.90 -24.64
C SER A 437 33.98 1.04 -26.15
N ILE A 438 33.39 0.03 -26.81
CA ILE A 438 32.88 0.13 -28.19
C ILE A 438 31.92 1.33 -28.27
N ALA A 439 31.01 1.45 -27.30
CA ALA A 439 30.06 2.55 -27.18
C ALA A 439 30.66 3.92 -26.83
N LYS A 440 31.98 4.03 -26.60
CA LYS A 440 32.70 5.30 -26.40
C LYS A 440 33.48 5.75 -27.63
N GLN A 441 33.88 4.83 -28.50
CA GLN A 441 34.66 5.13 -29.71
C GLN A 441 33.70 5.49 -30.86
N PRO A 442 33.67 6.75 -31.37
CA PRO A 442 32.64 7.17 -32.31
C PRO A 442 32.60 6.36 -33.63
N VAL A 443 33.77 5.89 -34.09
CA VAL A 443 33.90 5.07 -35.30
C VAL A 443 33.22 3.71 -35.14
N LEU A 444 33.36 3.07 -33.98
CA LEU A 444 32.72 1.78 -33.69
C LEU A 444 31.25 1.96 -33.34
N ALA A 445 30.90 3.04 -32.63
CA ALA A 445 29.52 3.42 -32.34
C ALA A 445 28.67 3.58 -33.60
N ALA A 446 29.24 4.10 -34.70
CA ALA A 446 28.57 4.19 -35.99
C ALA A 446 28.26 2.81 -36.61
N LEU A 447 29.25 1.91 -36.66
CA LEU A 447 29.07 0.51 -37.12
C LEU A 447 28.04 -0.24 -36.27
N VAL A 448 27.97 0.06 -34.97
CA VAL A 448 26.95 -0.48 -34.05
C VAL A 448 25.56 0.08 -34.36
N GLN A 449 25.42 1.39 -34.56
CA GLN A 449 24.13 2.07 -34.74
C GLN A 449 23.45 1.79 -36.08
N ASP A 450 24.20 1.64 -37.18
CA ASP A 450 23.69 1.24 -38.50
C ASP A 450 23.90 -0.27 -38.72
N ASP A 451 25.05 -0.66 -39.28
CA ASP A 451 25.27 -1.97 -39.91
C ASP A 451 24.96 -3.16 -38.99
N LEU A 452 25.47 -3.16 -37.75
CA LEU A 452 25.22 -4.26 -36.80
C LEU A 452 23.74 -4.37 -36.44
N CYS A 453 23.11 -3.30 -35.95
CA CYS A 453 21.69 -3.36 -35.57
C CYS A 453 20.79 -3.67 -36.79
N ARG A 454 21.15 -3.17 -37.98
CA ARG A 454 20.44 -3.42 -39.25
C ARG A 454 20.41 -4.90 -39.59
N HIS A 455 21.57 -5.54 -39.67
CA HIS A 455 21.66 -6.97 -40.00
C HIS A 455 21.07 -7.80 -38.86
N LEU A 456 21.39 -7.50 -37.60
CA LEU A 456 20.93 -8.24 -36.43
C LEU A 456 19.40 -8.25 -36.31
N PHE A 457 18.72 -7.11 -36.47
CA PHE A 457 17.26 -7.06 -36.36
C PHE A 457 16.55 -7.68 -37.58
N GLN A 458 17.23 -7.79 -38.73
CA GLN A 458 16.74 -8.61 -39.84
C GLN A 458 16.94 -10.12 -39.57
N LEU A 459 18.05 -10.54 -38.96
CA LEU A 459 18.29 -11.94 -38.57
C LEU A 459 17.33 -12.42 -37.47
N VAL A 460 16.91 -11.55 -36.55
CA VAL A 460 15.84 -11.80 -35.56
C VAL A 460 14.46 -12.00 -36.22
N ARG A 461 14.31 -11.76 -37.53
CA ARG A 461 13.11 -12.12 -38.29
C ARG A 461 13.19 -13.51 -38.95
N SER A 462 14.33 -14.20 -38.90
CA SER A 462 14.53 -15.50 -39.56
C SER A 462 13.75 -16.65 -38.90
N ASP A 463 13.44 -17.68 -39.70
CA ASP A 463 12.78 -18.92 -39.22
C ASP A 463 13.77 -20.03 -38.81
N ASN A 464 15.08 -19.79 -38.97
CA ASN A 464 16.12 -20.70 -38.54
C ASN A 464 16.38 -20.51 -37.03
N MET A 465 15.96 -21.48 -36.21
CA MET A 465 16.01 -21.37 -34.75
C MET A 465 17.41 -21.13 -34.17
N VAL A 466 18.46 -21.71 -34.78
CA VAL A 466 19.84 -21.52 -34.31
C VAL A 466 20.33 -20.10 -34.63
N LEU A 467 19.90 -19.54 -35.76
CA LEU A 467 20.20 -18.18 -36.19
C LEU A 467 19.42 -17.17 -35.34
N LEU A 468 18.13 -17.42 -35.09
CA LEU A 468 17.28 -16.61 -34.21
C LEU A 468 17.86 -16.55 -32.79
N ASN A 469 18.17 -17.69 -32.17
CA ASN A 469 18.69 -17.73 -30.80
C ASN A 469 20.06 -17.06 -30.68
N SER A 470 20.96 -17.25 -31.67
CA SER A 470 22.23 -16.52 -31.72
C SER A 470 22.02 -15.00 -31.85
N SER A 471 21.04 -14.58 -32.66
CA SER A 471 20.75 -13.16 -32.89
C SER A 471 20.07 -12.48 -31.70
N LEU A 472 19.15 -13.18 -31.02
CA LEU A 472 18.49 -12.70 -29.80
C LEU A 472 19.48 -12.59 -28.63
N ARG A 473 20.47 -13.48 -28.55
CA ARG A 473 21.56 -13.36 -27.57
C ARG A 473 22.43 -12.14 -27.83
N VAL A 474 22.97 -11.99 -29.05
CA VAL A 474 23.79 -10.84 -29.43
C VAL A 474 23.01 -9.53 -29.25
N ALA A 475 21.71 -9.49 -29.54
CA ALA A 475 20.85 -8.33 -29.28
C ALA A 475 20.70 -8.03 -27.77
N GLY A 476 20.55 -9.08 -26.95
CA GLY A 476 20.56 -8.98 -25.49
C GLY A 476 21.87 -8.41 -24.96
N THR A 477 23.01 -8.98 -25.35
CA THR A 477 24.36 -8.50 -25.00
C THR A 477 24.59 -7.06 -25.46
N LEU A 478 24.14 -6.71 -26.67
CA LEU A 478 24.27 -5.38 -27.24
C LEU A 478 23.46 -4.34 -26.46
N LEU A 479 22.22 -4.64 -26.07
CA LEU A 479 21.42 -3.74 -25.25
C LEU A 479 21.95 -3.68 -23.79
N ALA A 480 22.36 -4.81 -23.22
CA ALA A 480 22.97 -4.85 -21.88
C ALA A 480 24.23 -3.96 -21.77
N THR A 481 25.04 -3.87 -22.84
CA THR A 481 26.33 -3.16 -22.83
C THR A 481 26.32 -1.78 -23.50
N CYS A 482 25.52 -1.57 -24.55
CA CYS A 482 25.62 -0.41 -25.45
C CYS A 482 24.35 0.47 -25.51
N ARG A 483 23.26 0.12 -24.80
CA ARG A 483 21.95 0.80 -24.88
C ARG A 483 21.95 2.33 -24.78
N ARG A 484 22.93 2.94 -24.11
CA ARG A 484 23.10 4.40 -24.03
C ARG A 484 23.11 5.09 -25.41
N LEU A 485 23.61 4.40 -26.43
CA LEU A 485 23.66 4.88 -27.83
C LEU A 485 22.44 4.51 -28.67
N LEU A 486 21.61 3.56 -28.21
CA LEU A 486 20.70 2.79 -29.06
C LEU A 486 19.23 3.13 -28.81
N LYS A 487 18.90 4.36 -28.37
CA LYS A 487 17.54 4.75 -27.97
C LYS A 487 16.47 4.36 -29.02
N LEU A 488 16.67 4.71 -30.30
CA LEU A 488 15.67 4.40 -31.33
C LEU A 488 15.76 2.94 -31.83
N GLN A 489 16.96 2.35 -31.86
CA GLN A 489 17.15 0.95 -32.20
C GLN A 489 16.50 0.02 -31.15
N GLN A 490 16.60 0.35 -29.86
CA GLN A 490 15.96 -0.33 -28.75
C GLN A 490 14.43 -0.19 -28.82
N GLU A 491 13.90 1.01 -29.11
CA GLU A 491 12.47 1.19 -29.36
C GLU A 491 11.98 0.26 -30.47
N LEU A 492 12.65 0.25 -31.63
CA LEU A 492 12.26 -0.62 -32.76
C LEU A 492 12.35 -2.12 -32.41
N PHE A 493 13.42 -2.56 -31.76
CA PHE A 493 13.61 -3.97 -31.38
C PHE A 493 12.54 -4.46 -30.40
N LEU A 494 12.33 -3.72 -29.31
CA LEU A 494 11.32 -4.09 -28.30
C LEU A 494 9.91 -4.01 -28.90
N SER A 495 9.62 -3.01 -29.74
CA SER A 495 8.34 -2.90 -30.45
C SER A 495 8.04 -4.12 -31.31
N TYR A 496 9.05 -4.60 -32.05
CA TYR A 496 8.92 -5.78 -32.89
C TYR A 496 8.68 -7.05 -32.05
N LEU A 497 9.38 -7.23 -30.92
CA LEU A 497 9.15 -8.39 -30.04
C LEU A 497 7.76 -8.35 -29.39
N VAL A 498 7.32 -7.18 -28.87
CA VAL A 498 5.96 -6.99 -28.32
C VAL A 498 4.90 -7.33 -29.38
N ALA A 499 5.06 -6.83 -30.61
CA ALA A 499 4.15 -7.12 -31.71
C ALA A 499 4.13 -8.61 -32.12
N CYS A 500 5.27 -9.31 -32.05
CA CYS A 500 5.35 -10.76 -32.33
C CYS A 500 4.71 -11.62 -31.23
N LEU A 501 4.83 -11.18 -29.97
CA LEU A 501 4.49 -11.98 -28.80
C LEU A 501 3.07 -11.76 -28.26
N HIS A 502 2.41 -10.63 -28.56
CA HIS A 502 1.08 -10.40 -27.99
C HIS A 502 0.04 -11.42 -28.52
N PRO A 503 -0.75 -12.08 -27.65
CA PRO A 503 -1.87 -12.90 -28.07
C PRO A 503 -2.94 -12.09 -28.83
N ARG A 504 -3.72 -12.76 -29.67
CA ARG A 504 -4.92 -12.20 -30.36
C ARG A 504 -6.22 -12.87 -29.91
N VAL A 505 -6.19 -13.54 -28.76
CA VAL A 505 -7.30 -14.32 -28.20
C VAL A 505 -7.68 -13.68 -26.87
N ASP A 506 -8.96 -13.43 -26.68
CA ASP A 506 -9.50 -12.91 -25.42
C ASP A 506 -9.14 -13.85 -24.25
N ILE A 507 -8.88 -13.29 -23.07
CA ILE A 507 -8.59 -14.09 -21.86
C ILE A 507 -9.75 -15.07 -21.57
N PRO A 508 -9.49 -16.39 -21.50
CA PRO A 508 -10.50 -17.35 -21.08
C PRO A 508 -10.93 -17.08 -19.62
N GLN A 509 -12.22 -16.88 -19.39
CA GLN A 509 -12.77 -16.79 -18.05
C GLN A 509 -13.00 -18.20 -17.49
N GLU A 510 -12.35 -18.52 -16.37
CA GLU A 510 -12.49 -19.82 -15.72
C GLU A 510 -13.74 -19.86 -14.84
N PRO A 511 -14.52 -20.95 -14.84
CA PRO A 511 -15.76 -21.05 -14.09
C PRO A 511 -15.47 -21.05 -12.58
N GLY A 512 -15.83 -19.95 -11.92
CA GLY A 512 -15.62 -19.74 -10.48
C GLY A 512 -14.66 -18.60 -10.13
N ILE A 513 -14.00 -17.99 -11.11
CA ILE A 513 -13.21 -16.76 -10.90
C ILE A 513 -14.08 -15.54 -11.24
N ASP A 514 -14.14 -14.57 -10.32
CA ASP A 514 -14.82 -13.28 -10.55
C ASP A 514 -14.21 -12.56 -11.77
N PRO A 515 -15.01 -12.21 -12.82
CA PRO A 515 -14.55 -11.46 -13.98
C PRO A 515 -13.80 -10.16 -13.65
N SER A 516 -14.07 -9.52 -12.51
CA SER A 516 -13.34 -8.31 -12.09
C SER A 516 -11.86 -8.60 -11.83
N LEU A 517 -11.49 -9.80 -11.38
CA LEU A 517 -10.09 -10.15 -11.04
C LEU A 517 -9.16 -10.17 -12.26
N TYR A 518 -9.73 -10.20 -13.47
CA TYR A 518 -9.01 -10.05 -14.74
C TYR A 518 -8.88 -8.58 -15.21
N GLU A 519 -9.56 -7.64 -14.55
CA GLU A 519 -9.62 -6.23 -14.98
C GLU A 519 -8.25 -5.56 -14.90
N GLY A 520 -7.78 -5.05 -16.05
CA GLY A 520 -6.51 -4.36 -16.19
C GLY A 520 -5.49 -5.08 -17.07
N VAL A 521 -5.66 -6.37 -17.35
CA VAL A 521 -4.83 -7.08 -18.34
C VAL A 521 -5.24 -6.68 -19.76
N PRO A 522 -4.32 -6.21 -20.62
CA PRO A 522 -4.67 -5.79 -21.97
C PRO A 522 -4.98 -6.98 -22.90
N GLN A 523 -6.11 -6.93 -23.59
CA GLN A 523 -6.47 -7.89 -24.65
C GLN A 523 -5.70 -7.64 -25.96
N SER A 524 -5.19 -6.42 -26.16
CA SER A 524 -4.37 -6.01 -27.30
C SER A 524 -3.33 -4.96 -26.86
N PRO A 525 -2.10 -4.94 -27.42
CA PRO A 525 -1.08 -3.97 -27.03
C PRO A 525 -1.39 -2.62 -27.68
N LYS A 526 -1.00 -1.51 -27.04
CA LYS A 526 -1.24 -0.17 -27.59
C LYS A 526 -0.49 0.06 -28.92
N LEU A 527 0.61 -0.67 -29.11
CA LEU A 527 1.42 -0.69 -30.32
C LEU A 527 0.65 -1.16 -31.56
N VAL A 528 -0.09 -2.27 -31.44
CA VAL A 528 -0.67 -2.94 -32.61
C VAL A 528 -2.06 -2.35 -32.84
N LYS A 529 -2.11 -1.27 -33.64
CA LYS A 529 -3.35 -0.81 -34.27
C LYS A 529 -4.04 -2.04 -34.89
N PRO A 530 -5.33 -2.30 -34.63
CA PRO A 530 -6.01 -3.44 -35.22
C PRO A 530 -5.89 -3.36 -36.74
N ALA A 531 -5.54 -4.49 -37.38
CA ALA A 531 -5.47 -4.56 -38.83
C ALA A 531 -6.82 -4.07 -39.41
N PRO A 532 -6.82 -3.07 -40.32
CA PRO A 532 -8.03 -2.31 -40.62
C PRO A 532 -9.13 -3.25 -41.13
N SER A 533 -10.20 -3.36 -40.34
CA SER A 533 -11.33 -4.27 -40.52
C SER A 533 -12.27 -3.83 -41.65
N GLN A 534 -11.68 -3.57 -42.81
CA GLN A 534 -12.31 -3.06 -44.02
C GLN A 534 -11.84 -3.86 -45.23
N PRO A 535 -12.58 -4.90 -45.66
CA PRO A 535 -12.27 -5.65 -46.88
C PRO A 535 -12.43 -4.83 -48.17
N SER A 536 -12.81 -3.54 -48.07
CA SER A 536 -13.13 -2.65 -49.18
C SER A 536 -11.91 -1.90 -49.78
N SER A 537 -10.73 -1.91 -49.16
CA SER A 537 -9.56 -1.11 -49.61
C SER A 537 -8.81 -1.66 -50.85
N GLY A 538 -9.51 -2.37 -51.75
CA GLY A 538 -8.95 -3.22 -52.80
C GLY A 538 -8.48 -2.52 -54.08
N ARG A 539 -7.77 -1.38 -54.02
CA ARG A 539 -7.35 -0.66 -55.25
C ARG A 539 -5.89 -0.16 -55.35
N SER A 540 -5.08 -0.15 -54.29
CA SER A 540 -3.75 0.51 -54.35
C SER A 540 -2.59 -0.10 -53.55
N THR A 541 -2.74 -1.26 -52.89
CA THR A 541 -1.63 -1.92 -52.17
C THR A 541 -1.40 -3.34 -52.70
N PRO A 542 -0.17 -3.76 -53.06
CA PRO A 542 0.00 -4.88 -53.98
C PRO A 542 0.41 -6.22 -53.35
N VAL A 543 0.67 -6.25 -52.04
CA VAL A 543 1.15 -7.46 -51.33
C VAL A 543 -0.04 -8.35 -50.92
N PRO A 544 -0.10 -9.62 -51.36
CA PRO A 544 -1.12 -10.57 -50.89
C PRO A 544 -0.98 -10.85 -49.38
N ILE A 545 -2.11 -11.07 -48.69
CA ILE A 545 -2.14 -11.36 -47.24
C ILE A 545 -1.22 -12.55 -46.87
N LYS A 546 -1.13 -13.56 -47.74
CA LYS A 546 -0.23 -14.73 -47.57
C LYS A 546 1.27 -14.39 -47.49
N ASP A 547 1.71 -13.27 -48.05
CA ASP A 547 3.13 -12.87 -48.02
C ASP A 547 3.43 -11.94 -46.82
N ARG A 548 2.44 -11.18 -46.33
CA ARG A 548 2.51 -10.48 -45.02
C ARG A 548 2.74 -11.48 -43.88
N GLN A 549 2.04 -12.62 -43.95
CA GLN A 549 2.17 -13.72 -42.99
C GLN A 549 3.57 -14.37 -42.94
N LYS A 550 4.37 -14.27 -44.01
CA LYS A 550 5.77 -14.73 -44.02
C LYS A 550 6.77 -13.74 -43.42
N LEU A 551 6.39 -12.47 -43.30
CA LEU A 551 7.30 -11.38 -42.91
C LEU A 551 7.21 -11.02 -41.42
N GLY A 552 6.33 -11.71 -40.67
CA GLY A 552 6.32 -11.75 -39.21
C GLY A 552 5.61 -10.59 -38.52
N LEU A 553 5.05 -9.63 -39.27
CA LEU A 553 4.31 -8.49 -38.73
C LEU A 553 2.84 -8.83 -38.41
N GLU A 554 2.28 -9.90 -39.00
CA GLU A 554 1.09 -10.56 -38.46
C GLU A 554 1.44 -11.42 -37.23
N GLY A 555 1.83 -10.76 -36.14
CA GLY A 555 2.19 -11.40 -34.86
C GLY A 555 1.11 -12.37 -34.38
N GLY A 556 1.50 -13.65 -34.21
CA GLY A 556 0.59 -14.77 -33.94
C GLY A 556 0.97 -16.07 -34.68
N THR A 557 1.77 -16.00 -35.76
CA THR A 557 2.15 -17.17 -36.59
C THR A 557 3.56 -17.73 -36.34
N ARG A 558 4.33 -17.14 -35.41
CA ARG A 558 5.67 -17.65 -35.03
C ARG A 558 5.55 -19.01 -34.33
N ARG A 559 6.53 -19.90 -34.59
CA ARG A 559 6.59 -21.21 -33.94
C ARG A 559 6.65 -21.11 -32.41
N PRO A 560 6.13 -22.09 -31.65
CA PRO A 560 6.17 -22.07 -30.19
C PRO A 560 7.55 -21.78 -29.58
N GLU A 561 8.59 -22.44 -30.10
CA GLU A 561 9.97 -22.33 -29.61
C GLU A 561 10.58 -20.96 -29.95
N ALA A 562 10.14 -20.34 -31.06
CA ALA A 562 10.51 -18.98 -31.42
C ALA A 562 9.95 -17.96 -30.43
N ARG A 563 8.71 -18.19 -29.95
CA ARG A 563 8.07 -17.32 -28.95
C ARG A 563 8.73 -17.47 -27.59
N GLU A 564 9.08 -18.69 -27.18
CA GLU A 564 9.84 -18.95 -25.95
C GLU A 564 11.18 -18.21 -25.96
N ALA A 565 12.00 -18.37 -27.01
CA ALA A 565 13.29 -17.68 -27.12
C ALA A 565 13.18 -16.14 -27.10
N MET A 566 12.13 -15.57 -27.72
CA MET A 566 11.85 -14.14 -27.67
C MET A 566 11.44 -13.67 -26.26
N VAL A 567 10.70 -14.49 -25.51
CA VAL A 567 10.33 -14.24 -24.10
C VAL A 567 11.55 -14.35 -23.19
N GLU A 568 12.44 -15.33 -23.38
CA GLU A 568 13.70 -15.43 -22.63
C GLU A 568 14.61 -14.22 -22.87
N SER A 569 14.69 -13.73 -24.12
CA SER A 569 15.43 -12.52 -24.48
C SER A 569 14.88 -11.27 -23.75
N ILE A 570 13.55 -11.11 -23.72
CA ILE A 570 12.89 -10.06 -22.92
C ILE A 570 13.17 -10.22 -21.43
N GLY A 571 12.97 -11.41 -20.87
CA GLY A 571 13.18 -11.67 -19.44
C GLY A 571 14.62 -11.41 -19.00
N THR A 572 15.60 -11.65 -19.89
CA THR A 572 17.01 -11.32 -19.66
C THR A 572 17.25 -9.81 -19.55
N LEU A 573 16.54 -9.00 -20.34
CA LEU A 573 16.60 -7.53 -20.26
C LEU A 573 15.85 -6.99 -19.03
N VAL A 574 14.69 -7.55 -18.70
CA VAL A 574 13.88 -7.14 -17.53
C VAL A 574 14.59 -7.44 -16.20
N ARG A 575 15.47 -8.46 -16.16
CA ARG A 575 16.35 -8.76 -15.01
C ARG A 575 17.47 -7.73 -14.78
N ILE A 576 17.63 -6.71 -15.63
CA ILE A 576 18.58 -5.61 -15.41
C ILE A 576 17.88 -4.56 -14.49
N PRO A 577 18.35 -4.30 -13.25
CA PRO A 577 17.56 -3.60 -12.22
C PRO A 577 17.02 -2.20 -12.60
N GLY A 578 17.74 -1.45 -13.44
CA GLY A 578 17.32 -0.14 -13.92
C GLY A 578 16.46 -0.16 -15.19
N PHE A 579 16.42 -1.26 -15.95
CA PHE A 579 15.94 -1.26 -17.34
C PHE A 579 14.48 -0.83 -17.51
N MET A 580 13.57 -1.24 -16.62
CA MET A 580 12.17 -0.83 -16.70
C MET A 580 11.97 0.66 -16.33
N VAL A 581 12.80 1.20 -15.42
CA VAL A 581 12.86 2.63 -15.10
C VAL A 581 13.41 3.42 -16.29
N GLU A 582 14.45 2.91 -16.95
CA GLU A 582 15.02 3.48 -18.17
C GLU A 582 13.99 3.50 -19.31
N LEU A 583 13.19 2.44 -19.50
CA LEU A 583 12.11 2.42 -20.48
C LEU A 583 11.09 3.53 -20.17
N PHE A 584 10.60 3.55 -18.94
CA PHE A 584 9.59 4.51 -18.49
C PHE A 584 10.05 5.97 -18.65
N LEU A 585 11.30 6.26 -18.28
CA LEU A 585 11.92 7.59 -18.36
C LEU A 585 12.15 8.06 -19.81
N ASN A 586 12.60 7.17 -20.70
CA ASN A 586 13.06 7.53 -22.04
C ASN A 586 12.00 7.39 -23.14
N TYR A 587 10.91 6.64 -22.92
CA TYR A 587 9.86 6.42 -23.91
C TYR A 587 8.45 6.75 -23.36
N ASP A 588 8.00 6.11 -22.28
CA ASP A 588 6.65 6.33 -21.73
C ASP A 588 6.40 7.80 -21.34
N CYS A 589 7.43 8.49 -20.84
CA CYS A 589 7.39 9.91 -20.55
C CYS A 589 7.64 10.85 -21.75
N GLU A 590 8.18 10.37 -22.87
CA GLU A 590 8.50 11.20 -24.04
C GLU A 590 7.34 11.23 -25.04
N VAL A 591 6.91 12.42 -25.46
CA VAL A 591 5.60 12.67 -26.11
C VAL A 591 5.39 11.85 -27.40
N ASP A 592 6.39 11.81 -28.28
CA ASP A 592 6.30 11.19 -29.60
C ASP A 592 6.90 9.78 -29.67
N ARG A 593 7.23 9.20 -28.50
CA ARG A 593 7.67 7.80 -28.32
C ARG A 593 6.51 6.90 -27.90
N GLN A 594 6.73 5.60 -27.95
CA GLN A 594 5.77 4.58 -27.49
C GLN A 594 5.73 4.46 -25.95
N ASP A 595 4.85 3.63 -25.38
CA ASP A 595 4.76 3.42 -23.91
C ASP A 595 5.42 2.08 -23.55
N LEU A 596 6.71 1.93 -23.87
CA LEU A 596 7.39 0.63 -23.87
C LEU A 596 7.41 -0.05 -22.49
N CYS A 597 7.40 0.68 -21.38
CA CYS A 597 7.30 0.09 -20.04
C CYS A 597 5.89 -0.47 -19.79
N GLU A 598 4.85 0.33 -20.04
CA GLU A 598 3.44 -0.10 -19.90
C GLU A 598 3.08 -1.26 -20.87
N ASP A 599 3.51 -1.19 -22.14
CA ASP A 599 3.29 -2.24 -23.14
C ASP A 599 4.10 -3.52 -22.85
N MET A 600 5.30 -3.42 -22.25
CA MET A 600 6.10 -4.58 -21.82
C MET A 600 5.48 -5.28 -20.61
N VAL A 601 5.03 -4.54 -19.59
CA VAL A 601 4.30 -5.12 -18.46
C VAL A 601 3.00 -5.76 -18.95
N GLY A 602 2.25 -5.09 -19.83
CA GLY A 602 1.04 -5.65 -20.45
C GLY A 602 1.29 -6.96 -21.19
N LEU A 603 2.35 -7.04 -21.99
CA LEU A 603 2.77 -8.25 -22.70
C LEU A 603 3.07 -9.41 -21.74
N LEU A 604 3.87 -9.16 -20.72
CA LEU A 604 4.27 -10.17 -19.73
C LEU A 604 3.06 -10.63 -18.92
N SER A 605 2.23 -9.71 -18.44
CA SER A 605 0.99 -10.02 -17.73
C SER A 605 0.04 -10.88 -18.55
N ARG A 606 -0.12 -10.60 -19.85
CA ARG A 606 -1.00 -11.39 -20.72
C ARG A 606 -0.42 -12.77 -21.08
N ASN A 607 0.89 -12.90 -21.24
CA ASN A 607 1.56 -14.19 -21.53
C ASN A 607 1.84 -15.05 -20.27
N ALA A 608 1.70 -14.49 -19.06
CA ALA A 608 1.74 -15.23 -17.79
C ALA A 608 0.50 -16.10 -17.53
N PHE A 609 -0.53 -16.04 -18.37
CA PHE A 609 -1.70 -16.92 -18.31
C PHE A 609 -1.38 -18.29 -18.97
N PRO A 610 -1.83 -19.43 -18.40
CA PRO A 610 -1.64 -20.78 -18.95
C PRO A 610 -2.16 -20.97 -20.38
N ASP A 611 -3.17 -20.20 -20.80
CA ASP A 611 -3.67 -20.19 -22.18
C ASP A 611 -2.56 -19.93 -23.21
N SER A 612 -1.52 -19.19 -22.80
CA SER A 612 -0.40 -18.84 -23.65
C SER A 612 0.51 -20.03 -23.98
N ALA A 613 0.42 -21.13 -23.22
CA ALA A 613 1.04 -22.40 -23.59
C ALA A 613 0.35 -23.10 -24.78
N THR A 614 -0.84 -22.67 -25.21
CA THR A 614 -1.53 -23.25 -26.39
C THR A 614 -0.97 -22.75 -27.74
N TRP A 615 -0.42 -21.53 -27.77
CA TRP A 615 0.24 -20.92 -28.92
C TRP A 615 1.75 -20.69 -28.70
N SER A 616 2.29 -21.10 -27.55
CA SER A 616 3.72 -21.17 -27.30
C SER A 616 4.07 -22.45 -26.53
N THR A 617 4.87 -22.40 -25.48
CA THR A 617 5.28 -23.58 -24.71
C THR A 617 4.90 -23.42 -23.24
N THR A 618 4.90 -24.53 -22.50
CA THR A 618 4.58 -24.57 -21.06
C THR A 618 5.53 -23.73 -20.20
N ASN A 619 6.69 -23.34 -20.73
CA ASN A 619 7.71 -22.57 -20.03
C ASN A 619 7.43 -21.05 -20.08
N VAL A 620 6.69 -20.58 -21.09
CA VAL A 620 6.42 -19.14 -21.30
C VAL A 620 5.65 -18.49 -20.15
N PRO A 621 4.57 -19.07 -19.59
CA PRO A 621 3.85 -18.43 -18.49
C PRO A 621 4.70 -18.27 -17.21
N PRO A 622 5.44 -19.29 -16.73
CA PRO A 622 6.40 -19.14 -15.65
C PRO A 622 7.50 -18.10 -15.92
N LEU A 623 8.06 -18.05 -17.13
CA LEU A 623 9.10 -17.06 -17.51
C LEU A 623 8.57 -15.63 -17.47
N CYS A 624 7.33 -15.41 -17.91
CA CYS A 624 6.68 -14.09 -17.85
C CYS A 624 6.42 -13.67 -16.40
N LEU A 625 5.92 -14.59 -15.56
CA LEU A 625 5.69 -14.33 -14.13
C LEU A 625 7.00 -14.04 -13.38
N ASP A 626 8.06 -14.81 -13.60
CA ASP A 626 9.39 -14.60 -12.98
C ASP A 626 9.97 -13.22 -13.38
N SER A 627 9.69 -12.75 -14.60
CA SER A 627 10.09 -11.43 -15.09
C SER A 627 9.29 -10.29 -14.43
N LEU A 628 7.98 -10.45 -14.26
CA LEU A 628 7.14 -9.49 -13.52
C LEU A 628 7.53 -9.41 -12.04
N LEU A 629 7.73 -10.54 -11.38
CA LEU A 629 8.17 -10.61 -9.99
C LEU A 629 9.56 -9.97 -9.81
N SER A 630 10.49 -10.20 -10.74
CA SER A 630 11.80 -9.53 -10.73
C SER A 630 11.66 -8.00 -10.81
N PHE A 631 10.78 -7.49 -11.69
CA PHE A 631 10.50 -6.06 -11.81
C PHE A 631 9.94 -5.45 -10.50
N ILE A 632 8.95 -6.12 -9.89
CA ILE A 632 8.35 -5.70 -8.61
C ILE A 632 9.40 -5.72 -7.49
N GLN A 633 10.23 -6.77 -7.43
CA GLN A 633 11.30 -6.91 -6.45
C GLN A 633 12.30 -5.76 -6.53
N PHE A 634 12.76 -5.36 -7.72
CA PHE A 634 13.69 -4.22 -7.86
C PHE A 634 13.09 -2.88 -7.42
N MET A 635 11.76 -2.71 -7.52
CA MET A 635 11.08 -1.54 -6.96
C MET A 635 11.01 -1.63 -5.43
N ALA A 636 10.66 -2.81 -4.89
CA ALA A 636 10.55 -3.07 -3.45
C ALA A 636 11.89 -2.87 -2.73
N GLU A 637 12.99 -3.41 -3.27
CA GLU A 637 14.35 -3.27 -2.74
C GLU A 637 14.79 -1.79 -2.64
N ARG A 638 14.34 -0.94 -3.58
CA ARG A 638 14.66 0.50 -3.59
C ARG A 638 13.70 1.39 -2.80
N LEU A 639 12.65 0.87 -2.16
CA LEU A 639 11.72 1.67 -1.33
C LEU A 639 12.39 2.36 -0.14
N VAL A 640 13.55 1.86 0.30
CA VAL A 640 14.32 2.37 1.44
C VAL A 640 15.31 3.47 1.03
N HIS A 641 15.59 3.65 -0.26
CA HIS A 641 16.55 4.65 -0.75
C HIS A 641 15.99 6.08 -0.63
N GLU A 642 16.86 7.07 -0.38
CA GLU A 642 16.46 8.48 -0.41
C GLU A 642 16.31 8.98 -1.85
N THR A 643 15.20 9.64 -2.15
CA THR A 643 14.96 10.24 -3.48
C THR A 643 15.94 11.40 -3.72
N PRO A 644 16.78 11.37 -4.78
CA PRO A 644 17.76 12.42 -5.01
C PRO A 644 17.13 13.82 -5.19
N ALA A 645 17.73 14.86 -4.60
CA ALA A 645 17.16 16.20 -4.60
C ALA A 645 16.92 16.78 -6.01
N TRP A 646 17.81 16.49 -6.96
CA TRP A 646 17.68 16.91 -8.37
C TRP A 646 16.47 16.26 -9.08
N ALA A 647 16.01 15.10 -8.60
CA ALA A 647 15.00 14.34 -9.29
C ALA A 647 13.60 14.98 -9.20
N ARG A 648 13.33 15.87 -8.24
CA ARG A 648 12.02 16.54 -8.11
C ARG A 648 11.65 17.34 -9.35
N GLU A 649 12.56 18.20 -9.82
CA GLU A 649 12.36 18.99 -11.05
C GLU A 649 12.22 18.08 -12.28
N ARG A 650 12.98 16.97 -12.32
CA ARG A 650 12.86 15.95 -13.38
C ARG A 650 11.48 15.28 -13.35
N ILE A 651 10.99 14.86 -12.17
CA ILE A 651 9.67 14.23 -11.97
C ILE A 651 8.56 15.18 -12.42
N ASP A 652 8.57 16.45 -11.99
CA ASP A 652 7.49 17.38 -12.33
C ASP A 652 7.49 17.74 -13.83
N LYS A 653 8.68 17.82 -14.45
CA LYS A 653 8.80 17.90 -15.91
C LYS A 653 8.25 16.64 -16.61
N LEU A 654 8.56 15.45 -16.12
CA LEU A 654 8.05 14.18 -16.67
C LEU A 654 6.54 14.03 -16.50
N ARG A 655 5.97 14.46 -15.36
CA ARG A 655 4.52 14.54 -15.13
C ARG A 655 3.84 15.42 -16.16
N LEU A 656 4.38 16.62 -16.40
CA LEU A 656 3.89 17.53 -17.44
C LEU A 656 4.00 16.91 -18.84
N GLN A 657 5.11 16.22 -19.14
CA GLN A 657 5.29 15.52 -20.41
C GLN A 657 4.31 14.34 -20.59
N ARG A 658 4.08 13.49 -19.57
CA ARG A 658 3.07 12.41 -19.61
C ARG A 658 1.63 12.96 -19.72
N ALA A 659 1.30 14.03 -19.01
CA ALA A 659 -0.01 14.69 -19.13
C ALA A 659 -0.22 15.21 -20.57
N ARG A 660 0.78 15.91 -21.13
CA ARG A 660 0.77 16.36 -22.53
C ARG A 660 0.69 15.18 -23.51
N LYS A 661 1.43 14.10 -23.29
CA LYS A 661 1.39 12.85 -24.08
C LYS A 661 0.00 12.21 -24.09
N LYS A 662 -0.66 12.12 -22.93
CA LYS A 662 -2.03 11.57 -22.79
C LYS A 662 -3.06 12.42 -23.54
N ILE A 663 -2.96 13.75 -23.47
CA ILE A 663 -3.79 14.67 -24.24
C ILE A 663 -3.54 14.48 -25.75
N ILE A 664 -2.28 14.45 -26.18
CA ILE A 664 -1.90 14.29 -27.59
C ILE A 664 -2.34 12.94 -28.15
N LYS A 665 -2.14 11.82 -27.44
CA LYS A 665 -2.64 10.50 -27.85
C LYS A 665 -4.16 10.48 -27.98
N SER A 666 -4.90 11.08 -27.02
CA SER A 666 -6.36 11.17 -27.10
C SER A 666 -6.83 12.04 -28.27
N GLY A 667 -6.17 13.18 -28.52
CA GLY A 667 -6.47 14.06 -29.65
C GLY A 667 -6.11 13.46 -31.01
N ALA A 668 -5.00 12.72 -31.10
CA ALA A 668 -4.61 11.99 -32.30
C ALA A 668 -5.53 10.79 -32.58
N SER A 669 -5.99 10.06 -31.56
CA SER A 669 -7.05 9.05 -31.73
C SER A 669 -8.31 9.69 -32.29
N LYS A 670 -8.82 10.74 -31.63
CA LYS A 670 -10.00 11.48 -32.11
C LYS A 670 -9.81 12.03 -33.52
N PHE A 671 -8.62 12.49 -33.90
CA PHE A 671 -8.30 12.91 -35.26
C PHE A 671 -8.34 11.76 -36.28
N ASN A 672 -7.92 10.56 -35.88
CA ASN A 672 -8.01 9.36 -36.71
C ASN A 672 -9.46 8.90 -36.93
N ASP A 673 -10.37 9.22 -35.99
CA ASP A 673 -11.80 8.90 -36.03
C ASP A 673 -12.62 10.00 -36.76
N ASP A 674 -12.55 11.26 -36.29
CA ASP A 674 -12.97 12.48 -36.98
C ASP A 674 -11.90 13.58 -36.84
N PRO A 675 -11.19 13.94 -37.92
CA PRO A 675 -10.22 15.03 -37.94
C PRO A 675 -10.71 16.35 -37.34
N LYS A 676 -11.99 16.72 -37.50
CA LYS A 676 -12.52 17.99 -36.96
C LYS A 676 -12.65 17.94 -35.44
N ALA A 677 -13.27 16.90 -34.89
CA ALA A 677 -13.30 16.66 -33.44
C ALA A 677 -11.89 16.52 -32.84
N GLY A 678 -10.95 15.90 -33.57
CA GLY A 678 -9.54 15.81 -33.19
C GLY A 678 -8.87 17.17 -33.01
N VAL A 679 -8.90 18.04 -34.04
CA VAL A 679 -8.32 19.40 -33.96
C VAL A 679 -9.02 20.22 -32.86
N ALA A 680 -10.36 20.22 -32.81
CA ALA A 680 -11.10 20.95 -31.79
C ALA A 680 -10.77 20.50 -30.35
N TYR A 681 -10.50 19.19 -30.15
CA TYR A 681 -10.06 18.67 -28.86
C TYR A 681 -8.63 19.09 -28.52
N LEU A 682 -7.69 19.09 -29.48
CA LEU A 682 -6.32 19.54 -29.27
C LEU A 682 -6.25 21.03 -28.90
N VAL A 683 -7.08 21.85 -29.57
CA VAL A 683 -7.23 23.29 -29.28
C VAL A 683 -7.84 23.50 -27.88
N ARG A 684 -8.94 22.80 -27.54
CA ARG A 684 -9.56 22.89 -26.21
C ARG A 684 -8.61 22.55 -25.05
N ASN A 685 -7.58 21.74 -25.30
CA ASN A 685 -6.57 21.36 -24.29
C ASN A 685 -5.24 22.13 -24.45
N GLY A 686 -5.19 23.22 -25.22
CA GLY A 686 -4.01 24.08 -25.32
C GLY A 686 -2.78 23.45 -26.00
N ILE A 687 -2.97 22.43 -26.84
CA ILE A 687 -1.89 21.84 -27.65
C ILE A 687 -1.66 22.64 -28.94
N ILE A 688 -2.73 23.26 -29.45
CA ILE A 688 -2.76 24.19 -30.58
C ILE A 688 -3.42 25.45 -30.02
N GLU A 689 -2.80 26.61 -30.16
CA GLU A 689 -3.27 27.85 -29.53
C GLU A 689 -4.43 28.47 -30.31
N ASN A 690 -4.31 28.48 -31.64
CA ASN A 690 -5.31 29.05 -32.56
C ASN A 690 -5.84 27.97 -33.52
N PRO A 691 -7.14 27.63 -33.51
CA PRO A 691 -7.73 26.67 -34.45
C PRO A 691 -7.66 27.15 -35.91
N ASP A 692 -7.68 28.47 -36.12
CA ASP A 692 -7.77 29.09 -37.45
C ASP A 692 -6.40 29.41 -38.06
N ASP A 693 -5.29 29.10 -37.36
CA ASP A 693 -3.94 29.20 -37.90
C ASP A 693 -3.52 27.86 -38.57
N PRO A 694 -3.47 27.79 -39.92
CA PRO A 694 -3.08 26.57 -40.61
C PRO A 694 -1.61 26.18 -40.36
N VAL A 695 -0.74 27.12 -39.94
CA VAL A 695 0.67 26.84 -39.67
C VAL A 695 0.84 26.06 -38.36
N GLN A 696 0.16 26.46 -37.28
CA GLN A 696 0.19 25.70 -36.03
C GLN A 696 -0.37 24.27 -36.21
N VAL A 697 -1.50 24.15 -36.91
CA VAL A 697 -2.13 22.85 -37.20
C VAL A 697 -1.21 21.99 -38.08
N ALA A 698 -0.58 22.56 -39.11
CA ALA A 698 0.39 21.84 -39.95
C ALA A 698 1.63 21.38 -39.17
N GLN A 699 2.18 22.22 -38.28
CA GLN A 699 3.34 21.87 -37.46
C GLN A 699 3.03 20.71 -36.51
N PHE A 700 1.87 20.72 -35.86
CA PHE A 700 1.42 19.59 -35.04
C PHE A 700 1.27 18.31 -35.87
N LEU A 701 0.56 18.38 -37.01
CA LEU A 701 0.28 17.20 -37.85
C LEU A 701 1.53 16.62 -38.52
N LYS A 702 2.57 17.42 -38.80
CA LYS A 702 3.87 16.94 -39.30
C LYS A 702 4.78 16.43 -38.18
N GLY A 703 4.65 16.97 -36.96
CA GLY A 703 5.49 16.62 -35.82
C GLY A 703 5.11 15.32 -35.11
N THR A 704 3.81 15.04 -34.97
CA THR A 704 3.33 13.91 -34.15
C THR A 704 3.37 12.56 -34.88
N SER A 705 3.85 11.52 -34.18
CA SER A 705 3.88 10.13 -34.68
C SER A 705 2.54 9.39 -34.57
N HIS A 706 1.57 9.93 -33.82
CA HIS A 706 0.34 9.22 -33.44
C HIS A 706 -0.79 9.30 -34.49
N VAL A 707 -0.70 10.25 -35.44
CA VAL A 707 -1.68 10.48 -36.51
C VAL A 707 -1.54 9.45 -37.64
N SER A 708 -2.66 9.01 -38.20
CA SER A 708 -2.72 8.10 -39.34
C SER A 708 -2.36 8.83 -40.64
N LYS A 709 -1.27 8.41 -41.30
CA LYS A 709 -0.82 8.94 -42.61
C LYS A 709 -1.92 8.91 -43.69
N LYS A 710 -2.85 7.96 -43.62
CA LYS A 710 -4.03 7.91 -44.49
C LYS A 710 -5.02 9.04 -44.19
N VAL A 711 -5.46 9.15 -42.94
CA VAL A 711 -6.47 10.14 -42.51
C VAL A 711 -5.91 11.56 -42.67
N LEU A 712 -4.60 11.75 -42.45
CA LEU A 712 -3.89 13.00 -42.73
C LEU A 712 -3.99 13.40 -44.20
N GLY A 713 -3.65 12.50 -45.14
CA GLY A 713 -3.74 12.77 -46.59
C GLY A 713 -5.16 13.08 -47.07
N GLU A 714 -6.15 12.35 -46.54
CA GLU A 714 -7.58 12.59 -46.79
C GLU A 714 -8.11 13.88 -46.12
N PHE A 715 -7.45 14.38 -45.08
CA PHE A 715 -7.83 15.63 -44.41
C PHE A 715 -7.23 16.87 -45.09
N ILE A 716 -5.92 16.88 -45.39
CA ILE A 716 -5.26 18.05 -45.96
C ILE A 716 -5.72 18.37 -47.40
N THR A 717 -6.19 17.38 -48.16
CA THR A 717 -6.61 17.57 -49.57
C THR A 717 -8.06 18.04 -49.77
N LYS A 718 -8.84 18.16 -48.70
CA LYS A 718 -10.23 18.68 -48.74
C LYS A 718 -10.23 20.16 -49.10
N LYS A 719 -11.16 20.60 -49.96
CA LYS A 719 -11.28 22.00 -50.42
C LYS A 719 -11.40 23.04 -49.30
N SER A 720 -11.90 22.69 -48.13
CA SER A 720 -11.95 23.57 -46.95
C SER A 720 -10.58 23.81 -46.31
N ASN A 721 -9.60 22.98 -46.64
CA ASN A 721 -8.31 22.87 -45.98
C ASN A 721 -7.15 23.26 -46.91
N GLU A 722 -7.44 23.92 -48.05
CA GLU A 722 -6.42 24.42 -49.00
C GLU A 722 -5.31 25.23 -48.30
N PRO A 723 -5.59 26.14 -47.32
CA PRO A 723 -4.53 26.84 -46.58
C PRO A 723 -3.66 25.93 -45.70
N LEU A 724 -4.24 24.85 -45.19
CA LEU A 724 -3.52 23.84 -44.39
C LEU A 724 -2.59 23.00 -45.28
N LEU A 725 -2.98 22.70 -46.52
CA LEU A 725 -2.11 22.03 -47.50
C LEU A 725 -0.90 22.91 -47.88
N VAL A 726 -1.15 24.20 -48.15
CA VAL A 726 -0.09 25.21 -48.41
C VAL A 726 0.87 25.28 -47.22
N ALA A 727 0.35 25.40 -46.00
CA ALA A 727 1.16 25.44 -44.78
C ALA A 727 1.97 24.14 -44.56
N PHE A 728 1.35 22.97 -44.74
CA PHE A 728 1.98 21.66 -44.55
C PHE A 728 3.13 21.42 -45.54
N ILE A 729 2.94 21.73 -46.82
CA ILE A 729 4.01 21.65 -47.84
C ILE A 729 5.07 22.76 -47.59
N GLY A 730 4.67 23.92 -47.07
CA GLY A 730 5.58 24.98 -46.64
C GLY A 730 6.56 24.56 -45.53
N LEU A 731 6.26 23.53 -44.73
CA LEU A 731 7.15 22.97 -43.71
C LEU A 731 8.23 22.02 -44.26
N PHE A 732 8.32 21.81 -45.57
CA PHE A 732 9.39 21.02 -46.19
C PHE A 732 10.53 21.93 -46.67
N ASP A 733 11.73 21.43 -46.45
CA ASP A 733 12.97 22.00 -46.96
C ASP A 733 13.42 21.21 -48.18
N PHE A 734 13.71 21.92 -49.27
CA PHE A 734 14.07 21.36 -50.57
C PHE A 734 15.42 21.85 -51.07
N GLU A 735 16.16 22.65 -50.28
CA GLU A 735 17.54 23.04 -50.62
C GLU A 735 18.41 21.78 -50.81
N ASP A 736 19.33 21.85 -51.78
CA ASP A 736 20.22 20.77 -52.23
C ASP A 736 19.55 19.42 -52.62
N LYS A 737 18.25 19.41 -53.02
CA LYS A 737 17.52 18.20 -53.44
C LYS A 737 17.00 18.26 -54.88
N ARG A 738 17.12 17.14 -55.61
CA ARG A 738 16.42 16.93 -56.89
C ARG A 738 14.91 16.81 -56.69
N ILE A 739 14.15 17.02 -57.76
CA ILE A 739 12.68 16.98 -57.74
C ILE A 739 12.12 15.62 -57.30
N ASP A 740 12.78 14.51 -57.65
CA ASP A 740 12.36 13.16 -57.25
C ASP A 740 12.68 12.86 -55.78
N GLU A 741 13.77 13.42 -55.23
CA GLU A 741 14.12 13.32 -53.80
C GLU A 741 13.19 14.17 -52.94
N ALA A 742 12.95 15.42 -53.35
CA ALA A 742 12.02 16.33 -52.69
C ALA A 742 10.58 15.81 -52.70
N LEU A 743 10.13 15.24 -53.83
CA LEU A 743 8.84 14.57 -53.93
C LEU A 743 8.77 13.34 -53.00
N ARG A 744 9.84 12.54 -52.92
CA ARG A 744 9.92 11.36 -52.05
C ARG A 744 9.78 11.70 -50.56
N GLU A 745 10.33 12.82 -50.10
CA GLU A 745 10.07 13.31 -48.72
C GLU A 745 8.61 13.67 -48.49
N VAL A 746 7.96 14.39 -49.41
CA VAL A 746 6.54 14.75 -49.29
C VAL A 746 5.67 13.49 -49.28
N LEU A 747 5.88 12.57 -50.22
CA LEU A 747 5.10 11.34 -50.37
C LEU A 747 5.38 10.30 -49.27
N GLY A 748 6.50 10.40 -48.54
CA GLY A 748 6.76 9.58 -47.35
C GLY A 748 5.97 10.04 -46.10
N SER A 749 5.45 11.27 -46.09
CA SER A 749 4.84 11.89 -44.91
C SER A 749 3.34 11.59 -44.72
N PHE A 750 2.58 11.44 -45.81
CA PHE A 750 1.17 11.07 -45.81
C PHE A 750 0.84 10.15 -46.99
N ARG A 751 -0.27 9.40 -46.91
CA ARG A 751 -0.72 8.54 -48.01
C ARG A 751 -1.37 9.38 -49.11
N LEU A 752 -0.97 9.18 -50.37
CA LEU A 752 -1.67 9.76 -51.52
C LEU A 752 -3.14 9.30 -51.58
N PRO A 753 -4.10 10.22 -51.76
CA PRO A 753 -5.48 9.85 -52.08
C PRO A 753 -5.59 9.17 -53.45
N GLY A 754 -6.56 8.27 -53.63
CA GLY A 754 -6.78 7.55 -54.90
C GLY A 754 -7.50 8.35 -55.99
N GLU A 755 -7.82 9.62 -55.75
CA GLU A 755 -8.50 10.51 -56.69
C GLU A 755 -7.51 11.47 -57.36
N ALA A 756 -7.43 11.44 -58.70
CA ALA A 756 -6.47 12.25 -59.46
C ALA A 756 -6.54 13.75 -59.14
N ALA A 757 -7.74 14.31 -58.97
CA ALA A 757 -7.96 15.73 -58.63
C ALA A 757 -7.52 16.12 -57.19
N LEU A 758 -7.19 15.15 -56.34
CA LEU A 758 -6.56 15.39 -55.02
C LEU A 758 -5.03 15.26 -55.11
N ILE A 759 -4.52 14.35 -55.93
CA ILE A 759 -3.09 14.25 -56.27
C ILE A 759 -2.64 15.54 -56.96
N GLU A 760 -3.44 16.05 -57.91
CA GLU A 760 -3.25 17.32 -58.62
C GLU A 760 -2.99 18.49 -57.65
N ARG A 761 -3.83 18.68 -56.61
CA ARG A 761 -3.60 19.71 -55.57
C ARG A 761 -2.24 19.58 -54.90
N ILE A 762 -1.86 18.36 -54.52
CA ILE A 762 -0.60 18.09 -53.82
C ILE A 762 0.58 18.44 -54.72
N VAL A 763 0.59 17.93 -55.96
CA VAL A 763 1.69 18.17 -56.92
C VAL A 763 1.77 19.65 -57.32
N ASN A 764 0.64 20.34 -57.47
CA ASN A 764 0.57 21.78 -57.76
C ASN A 764 1.18 22.65 -56.64
N ASN A 765 0.88 22.33 -55.38
CA ASN A 765 1.47 23.02 -54.21
C ASN A 765 2.96 22.65 -54.01
N PHE A 766 3.31 21.37 -54.18
CA PHE A 766 4.69 20.88 -54.11
C PHE A 766 5.60 21.58 -55.12
N THR A 767 5.19 21.62 -56.39
CA THR A 767 5.97 22.21 -57.48
C THR A 767 6.11 23.72 -57.35
N GLU A 768 5.08 24.43 -56.89
CA GLU A 768 5.18 25.85 -56.55
C GLU A 768 6.23 26.10 -55.46
N LYS A 769 6.19 25.35 -54.36
CA LYS A 769 7.20 25.43 -53.28
C LYS A 769 8.59 25.01 -53.77
N TYR A 770 8.71 23.98 -54.61
CA TYR A 770 9.99 23.48 -55.14
C TYR A 770 10.66 24.51 -56.04
N CYS A 771 9.97 24.98 -57.09
CA CYS A 771 10.51 26.00 -58.00
C CYS A 771 10.88 27.30 -57.27
N ARG A 772 10.10 27.72 -56.27
CA ARG A 772 10.36 28.92 -55.44
C ARG A 772 11.47 28.75 -54.39
N THR A 773 11.99 27.53 -54.18
CA THR A 773 13.06 27.26 -53.20
C THR A 773 14.37 26.90 -53.91
N VAL A 774 14.32 26.05 -54.93
CA VAL A 774 15.50 25.49 -55.62
C VAL A 774 15.82 26.23 -56.92
N SER A 775 14.79 26.67 -57.66
CA SER A 775 14.92 27.34 -58.97
C SER A 775 15.97 26.72 -59.93
N PRO A 776 15.94 25.38 -60.18
CA PRO A 776 17.00 24.69 -60.92
C PRO A 776 16.99 25.01 -62.42
N GLU A 777 18.16 25.27 -63.01
CA GLU A 777 18.29 25.71 -64.42
C GLU A 777 17.72 24.71 -65.45
N GLU A 778 17.63 23.43 -65.10
CA GLU A 778 17.12 22.37 -65.99
C GLU A 778 15.59 22.35 -66.14
N ILE A 779 14.84 23.00 -65.23
CA ILE A 779 13.37 22.98 -65.20
C ILE A 779 12.87 24.41 -65.39
N ALA A 780 12.33 24.70 -66.58
CA ALA A 780 12.10 26.07 -67.04
C ALA A 780 11.03 26.84 -66.24
N ASP A 781 9.99 26.15 -65.75
CA ASP A 781 8.87 26.74 -65.01
C ASP A 781 8.15 25.72 -64.12
N LYS A 782 7.10 26.19 -63.44
CA LYS A 782 6.25 25.38 -62.54
C LYS A 782 5.48 24.29 -63.30
N ASP A 783 5.06 24.53 -64.54
CA ASP A 783 4.24 23.59 -65.29
C ASP A 783 5.10 22.42 -65.82
N ALA A 784 6.34 22.72 -66.24
CA ALA A 784 7.37 21.72 -66.51
C ALA A 784 7.65 20.87 -65.26
N ALA A 785 7.83 21.50 -64.09
CA ALA A 785 8.02 20.79 -62.82
C ALA A 785 6.80 19.91 -62.47
N PHE A 786 5.58 20.40 -62.69
CA PHE A 786 4.34 19.67 -62.45
C PHE A 786 4.23 18.42 -63.32
N VAL A 787 4.46 18.55 -64.63
CA VAL A 787 4.44 17.41 -65.57
C VAL A 787 5.52 16.39 -65.21
N LEU A 788 6.74 16.83 -64.86
CA LEU A 788 7.82 15.94 -64.44
C LEU A 788 7.50 15.19 -63.13
N ALA A 789 6.99 15.88 -62.12
CA ALA A 789 6.57 15.27 -60.85
C ALA A 789 5.42 14.27 -61.03
N TYR A 790 4.44 14.57 -61.89
CA TYR A 790 3.34 13.65 -62.21
C TYR A 790 3.84 12.43 -63.01
N ALA A 791 4.80 12.62 -63.91
CA ALA A 791 5.46 11.53 -64.64
C ALA A 791 6.29 10.62 -63.72
N ILE A 792 6.94 11.15 -62.68
CA ILE A 792 7.64 10.35 -61.66
C ILE A 792 6.66 9.45 -60.88
N ILE A 793 5.48 9.96 -60.49
CA ILE A 793 4.44 9.17 -59.82
C ILE A 793 3.93 8.05 -60.75
N MET A 794 3.73 8.35 -62.04
CA MET A 794 3.34 7.36 -63.04
C MET A 794 4.42 6.31 -63.29
N LEU A 795 5.70 6.72 -63.38
CA LEU A 795 6.84 5.81 -63.55
C LEU A 795 6.96 4.84 -62.37
N ASN A 796 6.86 5.34 -61.13
CA ASN A 796 6.87 4.49 -59.94
C ASN A 796 5.69 3.51 -59.94
N THR A 797 4.51 3.95 -60.38
CA THR A 797 3.33 3.09 -60.50
C THR A 797 3.53 1.99 -61.55
N ASP A 798 4.09 2.30 -62.71
CA ASP A 798 4.36 1.32 -63.78
C ASP A 798 5.45 0.30 -63.39
N LEU A 799 6.56 0.80 -62.83
CA LEU A 799 7.71 -0.01 -62.45
C LEU A 799 7.46 -0.97 -61.30
N TYR A 800 6.49 -0.72 -60.40
CA TYR A 800 6.29 -1.55 -59.22
C TYR A 800 4.91 -2.22 -59.09
N ASN A 801 3.85 -1.68 -59.72
CA ASN A 801 2.52 -2.30 -59.61
C ASN A 801 2.45 -3.67 -60.33
N PRO A 802 2.20 -4.79 -59.63
CA PRO A 802 2.16 -6.13 -60.22
C PRO A 802 0.97 -6.34 -61.16
N ASN A 803 -0.04 -5.45 -61.16
CA ASN A 803 -1.12 -5.49 -62.13
C ASN A 803 -0.68 -4.97 -63.50
N VAL A 804 0.22 -3.98 -63.55
CA VAL A 804 0.83 -3.49 -64.79
C VAL A 804 1.72 -4.58 -65.38
N ALA A 805 2.60 -5.18 -64.57
CA ALA A 805 3.49 -6.28 -65.00
C ALA A 805 2.77 -7.56 -65.50
N LYS A 806 1.45 -7.69 -65.26
CA LYS A 806 0.61 -8.77 -65.80
C LYS A 806 -0.14 -8.41 -67.09
N THR A 807 -0.20 -7.12 -67.45
CA THR A 807 -1.04 -6.61 -68.55
C THR A 807 -0.25 -5.88 -69.63
N GLN A 808 0.88 -5.25 -69.29
CA GLN A 808 1.80 -4.61 -70.24
C GLN A 808 3.26 -4.86 -69.85
N LYS A 809 4.17 -4.60 -70.79
CA LYS A 809 5.61 -4.54 -70.52
C LYS A 809 5.91 -3.21 -69.79
N ARG A 810 6.71 -3.26 -68.72
CA ARG A 810 7.12 -2.07 -67.97
C ARG A 810 7.84 -1.05 -68.87
N MET A 811 7.59 0.22 -68.60
CA MET A 811 8.15 1.40 -69.28
C MET A 811 9.68 1.36 -69.26
N SER A 812 10.33 1.53 -70.42
CA SER A 812 11.78 1.70 -70.48
C SER A 812 12.20 3.17 -70.30
N TYR A 813 13.51 3.42 -70.16
CA TYR A 813 14.04 4.78 -70.16
C TYR A 813 13.69 5.52 -71.48
N GLU A 814 13.79 4.85 -72.62
CA GLU A 814 13.44 5.45 -73.92
C GLU A 814 11.93 5.67 -74.10
N ASP A 815 11.08 5.01 -73.31
CA ASP A 815 9.65 5.33 -73.21
C ASP A 815 9.42 6.54 -72.28
N PHE A 816 10.05 6.57 -71.11
CA PHE A 816 9.96 7.66 -70.13
C PHE A 816 10.42 9.01 -70.72
N ALA A 817 11.61 9.05 -71.32
CA ALA A 817 12.13 10.25 -71.98
C ALA A 817 11.30 10.71 -73.19
N ARG A 818 10.64 9.77 -73.89
CA ARG A 818 9.73 10.08 -75.02
C ARG A 818 8.41 10.70 -74.54
N ASN A 819 7.91 10.27 -73.38
CA ASN A 819 6.71 10.83 -72.75
C ASN A 819 6.94 12.25 -72.21
N LEU A 820 8.19 12.62 -71.91
CA LEU A 820 8.60 13.93 -71.38
C LEU A 820 9.19 14.86 -72.46
N ARG A 821 8.84 14.63 -73.73
CA ARG A 821 9.36 15.42 -74.85
C ARG A 821 8.56 16.70 -75.09
N GLY A 822 9.23 17.83 -75.28
CA GLY A 822 8.63 19.15 -75.54
C GLY A 822 7.89 19.81 -74.36
N VAL A 823 7.82 19.18 -73.18
CA VAL A 823 7.05 19.69 -72.02
C VAL A 823 7.86 20.58 -71.07
N ASN A 824 9.16 20.80 -71.31
CA ASN A 824 9.97 21.74 -70.54
C ASN A 824 9.90 23.15 -71.17
N ALA A 825 8.77 23.84 -71.00
CA ALA A 825 8.47 25.12 -71.68
C ALA A 825 8.67 25.10 -73.21
N GLY A 826 8.27 24.00 -73.88
CA GLY A 826 8.47 23.79 -75.32
C GLY A 826 9.82 23.14 -75.70
N LYS A 827 10.68 22.85 -74.72
CA LYS A 827 11.95 22.10 -74.89
C LYS A 827 11.84 20.69 -74.32
N ASP A 828 12.88 19.89 -74.57
CA ASP A 828 13.12 18.63 -73.87
C ASP A 828 13.85 18.92 -72.54
N PHE A 829 13.71 18.05 -71.53
CA PHE A 829 14.59 18.06 -70.34
C PHE A 829 15.99 17.53 -70.71
N SER A 830 16.99 17.73 -69.84
CA SER A 830 18.31 17.13 -70.06
C SER A 830 18.20 15.60 -70.00
N PRO A 831 18.89 14.86 -70.89
CA PRO A 831 18.85 13.40 -70.88
C PRO A 831 19.53 12.83 -69.63
N GLU A 832 20.49 13.56 -69.05
CA GLU A 832 21.18 13.20 -67.81
C GLU A 832 20.19 13.22 -66.65
N LEU A 833 19.45 14.31 -66.41
CA LEU A 833 18.41 14.40 -65.38
C LEU A 833 17.34 13.29 -65.52
N LEU A 834 16.89 13.00 -66.74
CA LEU A 834 15.88 11.96 -66.97
C LEU A 834 16.42 10.54 -66.75
N GLN A 835 17.67 10.27 -67.12
CA GLN A 835 18.36 9.00 -66.86
C GLN A 835 18.54 8.79 -65.36
N ASP A 836 18.99 9.84 -64.66
CA ASP A 836 19.25 9.88 -63.22
C ASP A 836 17.98 9.74 -62.36
N ILE A 837 16.87 10.33 -62.82
CA ILE A 837 15.54 10.12 -62.21
C ILE A 837 15.07 8.69 -62.47
N TYR A 838 15.15 8.21 -63.72
CA TYR A 838 14.67 6.88 -64.07
C TYR A 838 15.40 5.79 -63.29
N GLU A 839 16.73 5.87 -63.18
CA GLU A 839 17.53 4.94 -62.36
C GLU A 839 17.25 5.09 -60.86
N ALA A 840 17.13 6.32 -60.33
CA ALA A 840 16.80 6.52 -58.91
C ALA A 840 15.42 5.95 -58.51
N ILE A 841 14.41 6.03 -59.40
CA ILE A 841 13.11 5.36 -59.18
C ILE A 841 13.24 3.84 -59.33
N LYS A 842 14.01 3.35 -60.32
CA LYS A 842 14.21 1.91 -60.63
C LYS A 842 15.04 1.15 -59.59
N GLU A 843 15.96 1.81 -58.89
CA GLU A 843 16.68 1.23 -57.75
C GLU A 843 15.90 1.36 -56.43
N ASN A 844 15.17 2.47 -56.26
CA ASN A 844 14.45 2.79 -55.02
C ASN A 844 13.00 3.20 -55.33
N GLU A 845 12.06 2.27 -55.15
CA GLU A 845 10.61 2.53 -55.18
C GLU A 845 10.24 3.67 -54.21
N ILE A 846 9.33 4.57 -54.61
CA ILE A 846 8.69 5.55 -53.71
C ILE A 846 7.64 4.80 -52.90
N ILE A 847 8.06 4.35 -51.70
CA ILE A 847 7.29 3.53 -50.77
C ILE A 847 6.71 4.40 -49.64
N LEU A 848 5.42 4.21 -49.32
CA LEU A 848 4.92 4.54 -47.98
C LEU A 848 5.21 3.34 -47.05
N PRO A 849 6.05 3.47 -46.00
CA PRO A 849 6.58 2.32 -45.25
C PRO A 849 5.50 1.43 -44.61
N ASP A 850 4.42 2.05 -44.14
CA ASP A 850 3.33 1.39 -43.40
C ASP A 850 2.54 0.37 -44.27
N GLU A 851 2.77 0.36 -45.59
CA GLU A 851 1.98 -0.42 -46.56
C GLU A 851 2.79 -1.52 -47.27
N HIS A 852 4.10 -1.59 -47.05
CA HIS A 852 5.01 -2.50 -47.76
C HIS A 852 5.95 -3.19 -46.77
N GLU A 853 6.06 -4.51 -46.84
CA GLU A 853 6.90 -5.31 -45.91
C GLU A 853 8.23 -5.75 -46.56
N ASN A 854 8.53 -5.16 -47.72
CA ASN A 854 9.64 -5.44 -48.63
C ASN A 854 11.00 -4.96 -48.05
N LYS A 855 12.13 -5.48 -48.57
CA LYS A 855 13.49 -5.00 -48.20
C LYS A 855 13.59 -3.48 -48.22
N HIS A 856 13.22 -2.84 -49.33
CA HIS A 856 13.32 -1.39 -49.52
C HIS A 856 12.47 -0.59 -48.51
N ALA A 857 11.35 -1.15 -48.04
CA ALA A 857 10.51 -0.51 -47.02
C ALA A 857 11.19 -0.51 -45.64
N PHE A 858 11.82 -1.64 -45.28
CA PHE A 858 12.68 -1.72 -44.09
C PHE A 858 13.88 -0.77 -44.22
N GLU A 859 14.55 -0.72 -45.38
CA GLU A 859 15.71 0.15 -45.58
C GLU A 859 15.36 1.64 -45.57
N TYR A 860 14.18 2.03 -46.06
CA TYR A 860 13.65 3.39 -45.89
C TYR A 860 13.40 3.69 -44.41
N ALA A 861 12.65 2.83 -43.70
CA ALA A 861 12.36 3.01 -42.28
C ALA A 861 13.64 3.05 -41.42
N TRP A 862 14.65 2.28 -41.80
CA TRP A 862 15.97 2.26 -41.19
C TRP A 862 16.73 3.58 -41.41
N LYS A 863 16.77 4.07 -42.67
CA LYS A 863 17.33 5.39 -43.00
C LYS A 863 16.62 6.50 -42.22
N GLU A 864 15.29 6.46 -42.10
CA GLU A 864 14.49 7.44 -41.34
C GLU A 864 14.77 7.37 -39.83
N LEU A 865 14.98 6.17 -39.27
CA LEU A 865 15.37 5.95 -37.89
C LEU A 865 16.74 6.58 -37.60
N LEU A 866 17.77 6.27 -38.39
CA LEU A 866 19.12 6.84 -38.25
C LEU A 866 19.10 8.38 -38.33
N LEU A 867 18.30 8.93 -39.24
CA LEU A 867 18.05 10.37 -39.39
C LEU A 867 17.54 11.02 -38.10
N LYS A 868 16.75 10.29 -37.32
CA LYS A 868 16.17 10.72 -36.04
C LYS A 868 17.11 10.46 -34.86
N THR A 869 17.96 9.42 -34.92
CA THR A 869 18.88 9.04 -33.81
C THR A 869 19.79 10.19 -33.38
N HIS A 870 20.32 10.97 -34.34
CA HIS A 870 21.17 12.12 -34.04
C HIS A 870 20.44 13.26 -33.28
N ASN A 871 19.10 13.32 -33.36
CA ASN A 871 18.28 14.31 -32.68
C ASN A 871 17.60 13.79 -31.40
N ALA A 872 17.51 12.46 -31.23
CA ALA A 872 16.79 11.82 -30.11
C ALA A 872 17.54 11.83 -28.77
N GLY A 873 18.84 12.17 -28.78
CA GLY A 873 19.72 12.18 -27.61
C GLY A 873 20.19 10.78 -27.18
N SER A 874 21.15 10.74 -26.25
CA SER A 874 21.55 9.49 -25.59
C SER A 874 20.49 9.04 -24.58
N LEU A 875 20.29 7.73 -24.43
CA LEU A 875 19.40 7.17 -23.41
C LEU A 875 19.90 7.50 -21.99
N GLU A 876 19.01 8.03 -21.16
CA GLU A 876 19.26 8.41 -19.76
C GLU A 876 19.20 7.16 -18.88
N LEU A 877 20.35 6.78 -18.31
CA LEU A 877 20.49 5.64 -17.40
C LEU A 877 20.25 6.11 -15.96
N CYS A 878 19.32 5.49 -15.23
CA CYS A 878 19.01 5.83 -13.84
C CYS A 878 18.72 4.56 -13.02
N ASP A 879 19.38 4.43 -11.88
CA ASP A 879 19.05 3.46 -10.83
C ASP A 879 18.66 4.23 -9.56
N THR A 880 17.41 4.71 -9.55
CA THR A 880 16.86 5.59 -8.52
C THR A 880 15.37 5.31 -8.34
N ASN A 881 14.88 5.28 -7.11
CA ASN A 881 13.45 5.12 -6.82
C ASN A 881 12.58 6.35 -7.16
N ALA A 882 13.20 7.46 -7.58
CA ALA A 882 12.53 8.73 -7.85
C ALA A 882 11.34 8.64 -8.82
N PHE A 883 11.35 7.67 -9.74
CA PHE A 883 10.30 7.48 -10.75
C PHE A 883 9.38 6.28 -10.43
N ASP A 884 9.72 5.46 -9.42
CA ASP A 884 9.02 4.19 -9.13
C ASP A 884 7.55 4.43 -8.75
N ALA A 885 7.21 5.54 -8.08
CA ALA A 885 5.83 5.92 -7.77
C ALA A 885 4.95 6.15 -9.02
N GLU A 886 5.46 6.92 -9.99
CA GLU A 886 4.74 7.26 -11.24
C GLU A 886 4.70 6.08 -12.23
N MET A 887 5.70 5.20 -12.14
CA MET A 887 5.79 3.95 -12.90
C MET A 887 4.81 2.90 -12.34
N PHE A 888 4.85 2.62 -11.04
CA PHE A 888 3.92 1.68 -10.39
C PHE A 888 2.47 2.10 -10.60
N LYS A 889 2.16 3.40 -10.43
CA LYS A 889 0.82 3.96 -10.66
C LYS A 889 0.30 3.74 -12.10
N ALA A 890 1.17 3.46 -13.06
CA ALA A 890 0.81 3.13 -14.44
C ALA A 890 0.73 1.63 -14.73
N THR A 891 1.53 0.80 -14.04
CA THR A 891 1.73 -0.62 -14.37
C THR A 891 1.05 -1.59 -13.41
N TRP A 892 0.57 -1.15 -12.24
CA TRP A 892 0.08 -2.05 -11.19
C TRP A 892 -1.16 -2.88 -11.58
N LYS A 893 -2.07 -2.35 -12.41
CA LYS A 893 -3.34 -3.02 -12.75
C LYS A 893 -3.14 -4.41 -13.42
N PRO A 894 -2.45 -4.52 -14.57
CA PRO A 894 -2.15 -5.82 -15.17
C PRO A 894 -1.31 -6.72 -14.27
N ILE A 895 -0.44 -6.16 -13.41
CA ILE A 895 0.37 -6.93 -12.46
C ILE A 895 -0.53 -7.61 -11.42
N VAL A 896 -1.35 -6.84 -10.71
CA VAL A 896 -2.24 -7.35 -9.65
C VAL A 896 -3.22 -8.36 -10.24
N ALA A 897 -3.82 -8.08 -11.41
CA ALA A 897 -4.73 -9.02 -12.07
C ALA A 897 -4.05 -10.35 -12.44
N THR A 898 -2.82 -10.33 -12.98
CA THR A 898 -2.04 -11.56 -13.21
C THR A 898 -1.74 -12.30 -11.92
N LEU A 899 -1.33 -11.62 -10.84
CA LEU A 899 -1.09 -12.25 -9.54
C LEU A 899 -2.37 -12.89 -8.97
N CYS A 900 -3.53 -12.23 -9.10
CA CYS A 900 -4.83 -12.76 -8.67
C CYS A 900 -5.18 -14.06 -9.40
N TYR A 901 -5.10 -14.03 -10.74
CA TYR A 901 -5.40 -15.21 -11.55
C TYR A 901 -4.44 -16.37 -11.22
N VAL A 902 -3.12 -16.14 -11.15
CA VAL A 902 -2.16 -17.22 -10.83
C VAL A 902 -2.40 -17.78 -9.43
N PHE A 903 -2.78 -16.96 -8.45
CA PHE A 903 -3.15 -17.45 -7.11
C PHE A 903 -4.39 -18.37 -7.15
N MET A 904 -5.34 -18.13 -8.05
CA MET A 904 -6.55 -18.95 -8.20
C MET A 904 -6.38 -20.17 -9.13
N SER A 905 -5.40 -20.16 -10.04
CA SER A 905 -5.14 -21.27 -10.97
C SER A 905 -4.01 -22.21 -10.55
N ALA A 906 -3.03 -21.74 -9.76
CA ALA A 906 -1.86 -22.53 -9.39
C ALA A 906 -2.15 -23.66 -8.39
N SER A 907 -1.30 -24.69 -8.43
CA SER A 907 -1.35 -25.88 -7.56
C SER A 907 0.04 -26.29 -7.04
N ASP A 908 1.00 -25.37 -7.03
CA ASP A 908 2.40 -25.61 -6.69
C ASP A 908 2.86 -24.62 -5.62
N ASP A 909 3.48 -25.13 -4.55
CA ASP A 909 3.85 -24.36 -3.36
C ASP A 909 4.94 -23.30 -3.64
N ALA A 910 5.84 -23.56 -4.59
CA ALA A 910 6.86 -22.59 -4.98
C ALA A 910 6.26 -21.44 -5.82
N VAL A 911 5.25 -21.73 -6.64
CA VAL A 911 4.45 -20.71 -7.32
C VAL A 911 3.65 -19.89 -6.30
N PHE A 912 2.93 -20.53 -5.37
CA PHE A 912 2.20 -19.81 -4.30
C PHE A 912 3.12 -18.90 -3.49
N SER A 913 4.25 -19.42 -3.00
CA SER A 913 5.24 -18.66 -2.23
C SER A 913 5.71 -17.39 -2.97
N ARG A 914 5.98 -17.52 -4.28
CA ARG A 914 6.42 -16.41 -5.14
C ARG A 914 5.32 -15.38 -5.40
N VAL A 915 4.07 -15.80 -5.61
CA VAL A 915 2.93 -14.89 -5.82
C VAL A 915 2.55 -14.17 -4.50
N VAL A 916 2.62 -14.86 -3.35
CA VAL A 916 2.46 -14.26 -2.01
C VAL A 916 3.49 -13.15 -1.77
N VAL A 917 4.76 -13.37 -2.10
CA VAL A 917 5.81 -12.33 -2.02
C VAL A 917 5.54 -11.19 -3.01
N GLY A 918 5.07 -11.49 -4.23
CA GLY A 918 4.69 -10.47 -5.22
C GLY A 918 3.57 -9.54 -4.73
N PHE A 919 2.54 -10.09 -4.09
CA PHE A 919 1.46 -9.30 -3.47
C PHE A 919 1.95 -8.45 -2.29
N ASP A 920 2.73 -9.04 -1.38
CA ASP A 920 3.33 -8.35 -0.23
C ASP A 920 4.19 -7.15 -0.68
N GLN A 921 5.04 -7.35 -1.71
CA GLN A 921 5.82 -6.28 -2.33
C GLN A 921 4.94 -5.22 -3.01
N CYS A 922 3.92 -5.62 -3.79
CA CYS A 922 3.01 -4.66 -4.42
C CYS A 922 2.26 -3.80 -3.38
N ALA A 923 1.85 -4.38 -2.26
CA ALA A 923 1.20 -3.66 -1.18
C ALA A 923 2.16 -2.70 -0.45
N GLN A 924 3.39 -3.12 -0.17
CA GLN A 924 4.43 -2.25 0.40
C GLN A 924 4.75 -1.06 -0.53
N ILE A 925 4.85 -1.29 -1.85
CA ILE A 925 5.03 -0.22 -2.85
C ILE A 925 3.82 0.72 -2.87
N ALA A 926 2.60 0.17 -2.86
CA ALA A 926 1.37 0.95 -2.87
C ALA A 926 1.22 1.82 -1.63
N ALA A 927 1.45 1.27 -0.43
CA ALA A 927 1.40 2.01 0.83
C ALA A 927 2.50 3.09 0.89
N LYS A 928 3.75 2.75 0.55
CA LYS A 928 4.88 3.68 0.60
C LYS A 928 4.72 4.90 -0.32
N TYR A 929 4.00 4.76 -1.44
CA TYR A 929 3.73 5.84 -2.40
C TYR A 929 2.29 6.38 -2.37
N GLY A 930 1.45 5.96 -1.42
CA GLY A 930 0.08 6.46 -1.27
C GLY A 930 -0.86 6.10 -2.44
N VAL A 931 -0.66 4.95 -3.08
CA VAL A 931 -1.48 4.47 -4.20
C VAL A 931 -2.63 3.60 -3.67
N THR A 932 -3.58 4.24 -2.97
CA THR A 932 -4.71 3.57 -2.29
C THR A 932 -5.49 2.65 -3.24
N GLU A 933 -5.80 3.09 -4.47
CA GLU A 933 -6.49 2.28 -5.50
C GLU A 933 -5.82 0.91 -5.74
N ALA A 934 -4.49 0.83 -5.65
CA ALA A 934 -3.74 -0.41 -5.81
C ALA A 934 -3.75 -1.25 -4.53
N PHE A 935 -3.65 -0.61 -3.35
CA PHE A 935 -3.70 -1.29 -2.06
C PHE A 935 -5.09 -1.89 -1.81
N ASP A 936 -6.15 -1.10 -2.00
CA ASP A 936 -7.55 -1.53 -1.97
C ASP A 936 -7.78 -2.69 -2.94
N ARG A 937 -7.27 -2.63 -4.18
CA ARG A 937 -7.47 -3.74 -5.13
C ARG A 937 -6.81 -5.05 -4.67
N ILE A 938 -5.64 -4.97 -4.02
CA ILE A 938 -5.00 -6.15 -3.41
C ILE A 938 -5.81 -6.66 -2.22
N VAL A 939 -6.27 -5.77 -1.32
CA VAL A 939 -7.12 -6.13 -0.18
C VAL A 939 -8.41 -6.80 -0.64
N TYR A 940 -9.09 -6.27 -1.66
CA TYR A 940 -10.27 -6.91 -2.29
C TYR A 940 -9.95 -8.33 -2.76
N SER A 941 -8.95 -8.49 -3.62
CA SER A 941 -8.66 -9.77 -4.25
C SER A 941 -8.27 -10.85 -3.24
N VAL A 942 -7.42 -10.51 -2.27
CA VAL A 942 -7.00 -11.46 -1.23
C VAL A 942 -8.16 -11.77 -0.27
N SER A 943 -9.03 -10.80 0.01
CA SER A 943 -10.27 -11.02 0.80
C SER A 943 -11.29 -11.90 0.07
N HIS A 944 -11.38 -11.81 -1.27
CA HIS A 944 -12.20 -12.68 -2.10
C HIS A 944 -11.65 -14.12 -2.10
N ILE A 945 -10.34 -14.27 -2.32
CA ILE A 945 -9.68 -15.59 -2.39
C ILE A 945 -9.70 -16.34 -1.05
N SER A 946 -9.69 -15.63 0.09
CA SER A 946 -9.83 -16.29 1.41
C SER A 946 -11.23 -16.85 1.67
N GLY A 947 -12.25 -16.44 0.92
CA GLY A 947 -13.65 -16.82 1.13
C GLY A 947 -14.29 -16.31 2.45
N LEU A 948 -13.52 -15.63 3.30
CA LEU A 948 -13.96 -15.15 4.62
C LEU A 948 -14.79 -13.87 4.55
N ALA A 949 -14.70 -13.10 3.47
CA ALA A 949 -15.42 -11.84 3.28
C ALA A 949 -16.89 -12.01 2.81
N ALA A 950 -17.50 -13.15 3.12
CA ALA A 950 -18.90 -13.44 2.81
C ALA A 950 -19.86 -12.42 3.44
N GLU A 951 -20.83 -11.96 2.65
CA GLU A 951 -21.84 -10.96 3.04
C GLU A 951 -22.87 -11.53 4.03
N ILE A 952 -23.39 -12.72 3.70
CA ILE A 952 -24.20 -13.54 4.61
C ILE A 952 -23.24 -14.37 5.46
N PRO A 953 -23.26 -14.24 6.81
CA PRO A 953 -22.40 -15.04 7.67
C PRO A 953 -22.79 -16.53 7.61
N PRO A 954 -21.83 -17.47 7.66
CA PRO A 954 -22.13 -18.90 7.67
C PRO A 954 -22.86 -19.30 8.96
N SER A 955 -23.84 -20.21 8.84
CA SER A 955 -24.70 -20.57 9.97
C SER A 955 -23.93 -21.23 11.11
N THR A 956 -24.05 -20.65 12.31
CA THR A 956 -23.49 -21.19 13.55
C THR A 956 -24.37 -22.27 14.20
N SER A 957 -25.50 -22.63 13.58
CA SER A 957 -26.54 -23.47 14.19
C SER A 957 -26.14 -24.92 14.50
N LEU A 958 -25.04 -25.40 13.93
CA LEU A 958 -24.52 -26.77 14.10
C LEU A 958 -23.09 -26.79 14.70
N ASN A 959 -22.62 -25.65 15.22
CA ASN A 959 -21.27 -25.51 15.75
C ASN A 959 -21.11 -26.37 17.02
N THR A 960 -20.14 -27.28 17.01
CA THR A 960 -19.99 -28.33 18.02
C THR A 960 -18.70 -28.12 18.81
N GLU A 961 -18.77 -28.16 20.15
CA GLU A 961 -17.61 -28.00 21.01
C GLU A 961 -16.96 -29.36 21.28
N VAL A 962 -15.72 -29.56 20.84
CA VAL A 962 -14.93 -30.76 21.13
C VAL A 962 -13.89 -30.43 22.19
N GLN A 963 -13.81 -31.25 23.24
CA GLN A 963 -12.75 -31.17 24.25
C GLN A 963 -11.62 -32.14 23.88
N VAL A 964 -10.41 -31.59 23.77
CA VAL A 964 -9.18 -32.31 23.45
C VAL A 964 -8.15 -31.97 24.52
N GLY A 965 -8.01 -32.86 25.52
CA GLY A 965 -7.23 -32.56 26.72
C GLY A 965 -7.78 -31.33 27.45
N LYS A 966 -6.93 -30.30 27.60
CA LYS A 966 -7.28 -29.04 28.28
C LYS A 966 -7.79 -27.93 27.36
N LYS A 967 -7.94 -28.19 26.06
CA LYS A 967 -8.46 -27.21 25.10
C LYS A 967 -9.90 -27.55 24.70
N ARG A 968 -10.73 -26.51 24.69
CA ARG A 968 -12.06 -26.49 24.07
C ARG A 968 -11.90 -25.93 22.67
N ILE A 969 -12.47 -26.61 21.67
CA ILE A 969 -12.37 -26.23 20.26
C ILE A 969 -13.80 -26.21 19.71
N MET A 970 -14.24 -25.06 19.18
CA MET A 970 -15.46 -25.00 18.37
C MET A 970 -15.13 -25.50 16.96
N VAL A 971 -15.76 -26.61 16.55
CA VAL A 971 -15.82 -27.02 15.15
C VAL A 971 -17.01 -26.31 14.52
N SER A 972 -16.74 -25.50 13.49
CA SER A 972 -17.75 -24.83 12.67
C SER A 972 -17.52 -25.10 11.19
N GLU A 973 -18.58 -25.00 10.38
CA GLU A 973 -18.48 -25.23 8.93
C GLU A 973 -17.47 -24.28 8.27
N MET A 974 -17.36 -23.04 8.75
CA MET A 974 -16.37 -22.06 8.26
C MET A 974 -14.94 -22.44 8.66
N ALA A 975 -14.74 -22.89 9.90
CA ALA A 975 -13.42 -23.32 10.38
C ALA A 975 -12.93 -24.58 9.66
N VAL A 976 -13.83 -25.53 9.37
CA VAL A 976 -13.54 -26.70 8.52
C VAL A 976 -13.23 -26.27 7.08
N ARG A 977 -14.01 -25.34 6.49
CA ARG A 977 -13.75 -24.83 5.13
C ARG A 977 -12.39 -24.14 5.01
N LEU A 978 -12.04 -23.22 5.90
CA LEU A 978 -10.72 -22.57 5.90
C LEU A 978 -9.60 -23.58 6.24
N GLY A 979 -9.86 -24.49 7.18
CA GLY A 979 -8.93 -25.55 7.55
C GLY A 979 -8.54 -26.48 6.39
N ARG A 980 -9.50 -26.80 5.53
CA ARG A 980 -9.32 -27.69 4.38
C ARG A 980 -8.69 -26.99 3.17
N ASP A 981 -8.89 -25.68 3.01
CA ASP A 981 -8.37 -24.92 1.87
C ASP A 981 -7.08 -24.17 2.22
N PHE A 982 -5.94 -24.80 1.91
CA PHE A 982 -4.61 -24.23 2.06
C PHE A 982 -4.41 -22.90 1.31
N ARG A 983 -5.07 -22.71 0.16
CA ARG A 983 -5.02 -21.45 -0.61
C ARG A 983 -5.77 -20.34 0.14
N ALA A 984 -6.93 -20.65 0.71
CA ALA A 984 -7.67 -19.71 1.55
C ALA A 984 -6.90 -19.35 2.84
N GLN A 985 -6.17 -20.29 3.44
CA GLN A 985 -5.25 -20.00 4.56
C GLN A 985 -4.11 -19.06 4.14
N LEU A 986 -3.43 -19.34 3.02
CA LEU A 986 -2.37 -18.48 2.50
C LEU A 986 -2.88 -17.06 2.19
N ALA A 987 -4.08 -16.93 1.61
CA ALA A 987 -4.72 -15.64 1.38
C ALA A 987 -5.02 -14.92 2.71
N THR A 988 -5.54 -15.62 3.72
CA THR A 988 -5.82 -15.04 5.05
C THR A 988 -4.53 -14.52 5.71
N VAL A 989 -3.45 -15.32 5.70
CA VAL A 989 -2.13 -14.91 6.23
C VAL A 989 -1.55 -13.73 5.46
N LEU A 990 -1.69 -13.73 4.13
CA LEU A 990 -1.24 -12.62 3.27
C LEU A 990 -2.01 -11.32 3.56
N LEU A 991 -3.34 -11.37 3.74
CA LEU A 991 -4.16 -10.21 4.04
C LEU A 991 -3.73 -9.52 5.34
N PHE A 992 -3.66 -10.27 6.45
CA PHE A 992 -3.27 -9.68 7.73
C PHE A 992 -1.81 -9.22 7.75
N ARG A 993 -0.91 -9.90 7.02
CA ARG A 993 0.49 -9.45 6.81
C ARG A 993 0.57 -8.12 6.04
N ILE A 994 -0.25 -7.96 5.00
CA ILE A 994 -0.31 -6.73 4.20
C ILE A 994 -0.84 -5.57 5.05
N LEU A 995 -1.92 -5.80 5.81
CA LEU A 995 -2.52 -4.79 6.68
C LEU A 995 -1.55 -4.36 7.78
N GLN A 996 -0.80 -5.29 8.39
CA GLN A 996 0.05 -5.02 9.54
C GLN A 996 1.15 -3.96 9.27
N GLY A 997 0.97 -2.76 9.82
CA GLY A 997 1.87 -1.62 9.65
C GLY A 997 1.59 -0.75 8.42
N HIS A 998 0.53 -1.04 7.67
CA HIS A 998 0.06 -0.26 6.52
C HIS A 998 -1.44 0.06 6.61
N GLU A 999 -2.03 0.03 7.81
CA GLU A 999 -3.47 0.20 8.04
C GLU A 999 -3.98 1.57 7.54
N GLU A 1000 -3.13 2.61 7.52
CA GLU A 1000 -3.44 3.94 6.99
C GLU A 1000 -3.61 3.95 5.44
N ALA A 1001 -3.11 2.94 4.73
CA ALA A 1001 -3.16 2.85 3.26
C ALA A 1001 -4.46 2.21 2.72
N VAL A 1002 -5.30 1.63 3.58
CA VAL A 1002 -6.63 1.10 3.21
C VAL A 1002 -7.58 2.27 2.92
N GLY A 1003 -8.29 2.23 1.80
CA GLY A 1003 -9.32 3.19 1.45
C GLY A 1003 -10.71 2.61 1.69
N ASP A 1004 -11.47 2.41 0.61
CA ASP A 1004 -12.88 1.99 0.71
C ASP A 1004 -13.04 0.49 1.05
N THR A 1005 -11.95 -0.30 1.00
CA THR A 1005 -12.02 -1.76 1.19
C THR A 1005 -12.07 -2.24 2.64
N TRP A 1006 -12.11 -1.33 3.61
CA TRP A 1006 -12.41 -1.64 5.02
C TRP A 1006 -13.67 -2.51 5.18
N ILE A 1007 -14.66 -2.38 4.30
CA ILE A 1007 -15.87 -3.23 4.25
C ILE A 1007 -15.55 -4.73 4.21
N TYR A 1008 -14.53 -5.17 3.47
CA TYR A 1008 -14.16 -6.58 3.37
C TYR A 1008 -13.39 -7.06 4.61
N VAL A 1009 -12.49 -6.22 5.15
CA VAL A 1009 -11.78 -6.50 6.40
C VAL A 1009 -12.76 -6.62 7.57
N VAL A 1010 -13.78 -5.74 7.62
CA VAL A 1010 -14.89 -5.78 8.58
C VAL A 1010 -15.71 -7.07 8.44
N ARG A 1011 -16.07 -7.50 7.22
CA ARG A 1011 -16.76 -8.79 6.99
C ARG A 1011 -15.95 -9.97 7.53
N ILE A 1012 -14.65 -9.99 7.25
CA ILE A 1012 -13.74 -11.04 7.73
C ILE A 1012 -13.69 -11.04 9.27
N LEU A 1013 -13.52 -9.88 9.90
CA LEU A 1013 -13.51 -9.75 11.36
C LEU A 1013 -14.84 -10.21 11.99
N ARG A 1014 -16.00 -9.79 11.46
CA ARG A 1014 -17.33 -10.27 11.90
C ARG A 1014 -17.42 -11.78 11.80
N ASN A 1015 -17.08 -12.35 10.64
CA ASN A 1015 -17.24 -13.78 10.37
C ASN A 1015 -16.30 -14.64 11.24
N LEU A 1016 -15.05 -14.20 11.46
CA LEU A 1016 -14.12 -14.82 12.40
C LEU A 1016 -14.62 -14.74 13.85
N PHE A 1017 -15.16 -13.60 14.27
CA PHE A 1017 -15.67 -13.40 15.63
C PHE A 1017 -16.90 -14.28 15.92
N VAL A 1018 -17.88 -14.30 15.01
CA VAL A 1018 -19.10 -15.12 15.10
C VAL A 1018 -18.79 -16.63 15.18
N ASN A 1019 -17.63 -17.05 14.67
CA ASN A 1019 -17.14 -18.44 14.72
C ASN A 1019 -16.12 -18.71 15.86
N SER A 1020 -16.02 -17.84 16.87
CA SER A 1020 -15.08 -17.97 18.00
C SER A 1020 -13.59 -18.07 17.62
N LEU A 1021 -13.19 -17.59 16.42
CA LEU A 1021 -11.80 -17.63 15.95
C LEU A 1021 -10.99 -16.40 16.38
N ILE A 1022 -11.65 -15.29 16.74
CA ILE A 1022 -11.04 -14.09 17.32
C ILE A 1022 -11.85 -13.57 18.51
N THR A 1023 -11.21 -12.76 19.35
CA THR A 1023 -11.86 -12.02 20.44
C THR A 1023 -11.67 -10.52 20.24
N LEU A 1024 -12.64 -9.70 20.67
CA LEU A 1024 -12.44 -8.26 20.74
C LEU A 1024 -11.35 -7.96 21.80
N PRO A 1025 -10.26 -7.24 21.45
CA PRO A 1025 -9.23 -6.89 22.42
C PRO A 1025 -9.75 -5.85 23.41
N LYS A 1026 -9.21 -5.86 24.64
CA LYS A 1026 -9.47 -4.79 25.59
C LYS A 1026 -8.74 -3.51 25.20
N PHE A 1027 -9.39 -2.36 25.36
CA PHE A 1027 -8.80 -1.05 25.18
C PHE A 1027 -8.62 -0.33 26.53
N GLU A 1028 -7.68 0.62 26.62
CA GLU A 1028 -7.33 1.31 27.88
C GLU A 1028 -8.46 2.19 28.46
N GLN A 1029 -9.58 2.32 27.74
CA GLN A 1029 -10.76 3.10 28.12
C GLN A 1029 -12.05 2.25 28.19
N ASP A 1030 -11.95 0.93 28.36
CA ASP A 1030 -13.12 0.02 28.41
C ASP A 1030 -14.06 0.31 29.61
N GLY A 1031 -14.99 1.25 29.44
CA GLY A 1031 -16.11 1.49 30.37
C GLY A 1031 -17.15 0.36 30.39
N PHE A 1032 -16.90 -0.73 29.68
CA PHE A 1032 -17.84 -1.83 29.42
C PHE A 1032 -17.54 -3.13 30.21
N GLU A 1033 -16.58 -3.13 31.14
CA GLU A 1033 -16.19 -4.36 31.87
C GLU A 1033 -17.38 -5.08 32.56
N ASP A 1034 -18.36 -4.33 33.05
CA ASP A 1034 -19.58 -4.87 33.71
C ASP A 1034 -20.51 -5.67 32.77
N LEU A 1035 -20.43 -5.48 31.45
CA LEU A 1035 -21.23 -6.22 30.47
C LEU A 1035 -20.70 -7.64 30.20
N GLY A 1036 -19.44 -7.92 30.57
CA GLY A 1036 -18.73 -9.14 30.20
C GLY A 1036 -18.47 -9.28 28.69
N PRO A 1037 -17.91 -10.41 28.23
CA PRO A 1037 -17.71 -10.68 26.81
C PRO A 1037 -19.05 -10.81 26.08
N ILE A 1038 -19.12 -10.35 24.83
CA ILE A 1038 -20.28 -10.55 23.94
C ILE A 1038 -20.62 -12.06 23.90
N PRO A 1039 -21.82 -12.50 24.32
CA PRO A 1039 -22.19 -13.90 24.25
C PRO A 1039 -22.28 -14.37 22.80
N LEU A 1040 -21.76 -15.57 22.51
CA LEU A 1040 -21.90 -16.26 21.22
C LEU A 1040 -22.95 -17.37 21.34
N GLN A 1041 -23.38 -17.94 20.21
CA GLN A 1041 -24.32 -19.06 20.22
C GLN A 1041 -23.70 -20.26 20.98
N PRO A 1042 -24.41 -20.84 21.97
CA PRO A 1042 -23.91 -22.04 22.66
C PRO A 1042 -23.80 -23.22 21.67
N PRO A 1043 -22.80 -24.09 21.82
CA PRO A 1043 -22.58 -25.19 20.89
C PRO A 1043 -23.75 -26.17 20.89
N SER A 1044 -24.08 -26.71 19.71
CA SER A 1044 -25.21 -27.64 19.54
C SER A 1044 -25.01 -28.96 20.29
N GLN A 1045 -23.77 -29.43 20.38
CA GLN A 1045 -23.35 -30.54 21.24
C GLN A 1045 -21.97 -30.22 21.85
N VAL A 1046 -21.69 -30.78 23.02
CA VAL A 1046 -20.37 -30.75 23.68
C VAL A 1046 -19.86 -32.17 23.81
N ILE A 1047 -18.72 -32.48 23.17
CA ILE A 1047 -18.20 -33.83 23.02
C ILE A 1047 -16.84 -33.95 23.74
N ASP A 1048 -16.80 -34.78 24.77
CA ASP A 1048 -15.58 -35.18 25.48
C ASP A 1048 -15.02 -36.46 24.85
N ARG A 1049 -13.83 -36.38 24.24
CA ARG A 1049 -13.13 -37.52 23.64
C ARG A 1049 -12.19 -38.24 24.61
N ASP A 1050 -11.74 -37.60 25.69
CA ASP A 1050 -10.78 -38.20 26.63
C ASP A 1050 -11.43 -39.36 27.42
N GLY A 1051 -12.76 -39.36 27.56
CA GLY A 1051 -13.52 -40.37 28.29
C GLY A 1051 -13.84 -41.69 27.57
N ARG A 1052 -13.56 -41.85 26.26
CA ARG A 1052 -14.12 -42.96 25.43
C ARG A 1052 -13.17 -44.11 25.04
N LEU A 1053 -11.92 -44.11 25.50
CA LEU A 1053 -10.87 -45.04 25.04
C LEU A 1053 -11.00 -46.52 25.48
N SER A 1054 -12.10 -46.99 26.09
CA SER A 1054 -12.22 -48.36 26.62
C SER A 1054 -13.14 -49.33 25.86
N ASP A 1055 -14.21 -48.88 25.19
CA ASP A 1055 -15.23 -49.76 24.60
C ASP A 1055 -15.81 -49.22 23.28
N SER A 1056 -15.26 -49.63 22.13
CA SER A 1056 -15.82 -49.33 20.81
C SER A 1056 -15.65 -50.49 19.81
N GLY A 1057 -16.51 -51.51 19.93
CA GLY A 1057 -16.64 -52.53 18.88
C GLY A 1057 -17.21 -51.96 17.58
N ILE A 1058 -16.83 -52.55 16.44
CA ILE A 1058 -17.12 -52.11 15.05
C ILE A 1058 -18.60 -51.87 14.67
N PHE A 1059 -19.55 -52.21 15.53
CA PHE A 1059 -20.98 -51.93 15.34
C PHE A 1059 -21.46 -50.64 16.04
N SER A 1060 -20.68 -50.10 16.98
CA SER A 1060 -21.00 -48.86 17.70
C SER A 1060 -21.00 -47.65 16.76
N THR A 1061 -19.96 -47.52 15.94
CA THR A 1061 -19.83 -46.48 14.90
C THR A 1061 -20.94 -46.55 13.85
N PHE A 1062 -21.40 -47.75 13.46
CA PHE A 1062 -22.54 -47.89 12.56
C PHE A 1062 -23.87 -47.47 13.21
N THR A 1063 -23.97 -47.57 14.54
CA THR A 1063 -25.17 -47.20 15.31
C THR A 1063 -25.25 -45.68 15.54
N SER A 1064 -24.12 -44.99 15.77
CA SER A 1064 -24.09 -43.52 15.82
C SER A 1064 -24.38 -42.90 14.44
N TYR A 1065 -23.84 -43.48 13.37
CA TYR A 1065 -24.08 -43.01 11.99
C TYR A 1065 -25.56 -43.15 11.55
N LEU A 1066 -26.26 -44.18 12.04
CA LEU A 1066 -27.70 -44.36 11.79
C LEU A 1066 -28.62 -43.53 12.71
N SER A 1067 -28.14 -43.12 13.89
CA SER A 1067 -28.96 -42.34 14.84
C SER A 1067 -28.92 -40.83 14.56
N SER A 1068 -27.78 -40.26 14.18
CA SER A 1068 -27.71 -38.85 13.74
C SER A 1068 -28.68 -38.54 12.59
N TYR A 1069 -28.65 -39.37 11.53
CA TYR A 1069 -29.57 -39.30 10.39
C TYR A 1069 -31.06 -39.47 10.74
N ALA A 1070 -31.40 -39.95 11.94
CA ALA A 1070 -32.77 -40.19 12.38
C ALA A 1070 -33.27 -39.21 13.45
N ALA A 1071 -32.39 -38.36 14.01
CA ALA A 1071 -32.67 -37.54 15.19
C ALA A 1071 -32.66 -36.02 14.95
N ASP A 1072 -32.25 -35.55 13.75
CA ASP A 1072 -31.98 -34.13 13.47
C ASP A 1072 -30.76 -33.58 14.28
N ASP A 1073 -30.01 -34.48 14.93
CA ASP A 1073 -28.79 -34.21 15.69
C ASP A 1073 -27.58 -34.01 14.75
N PRO A 1074 -26.71 -33.00 14.97
CA PRO A 1074 -25.48 -32.86 14.21
C PRO A 1074 -24.58 -34.10 14.38
N PRO A 1075 -23.93 -34.58 13.31
CA PRO A 1075 -23.00 -35.70 13.41
C PRO A 1075 -21.77 -35.32 14.25
N GLU A 1076 -21.24 -36.29 15.02
CA GLU A 1076 -19.96 -36.10 15.72
C GLU A 1076 -18.86 -35.78 14.68
N PRO A 1077 -18.13 -34.64 14.79
CA PRO A 1077 -17.16 -34.24 13.79
C PRO A 1077 -16.03 -35.26 13.68
N SER A 1078 -15.67 -35.59 12.44
CA SER A 1078 -14.59 -36.52 12.12
C SER A 1078 -13.23 -36.03 12.61
N GLU A 1079 -12.25 -36.94 12.65
CA GLU A 1079 -10.86 -36.55 12.94
C GLU A 1079 -10.32 -35.59 11.88
N GLU A 1080 -10.70 -35.76 10.60
CA GLU A 1080 -10.36 -34.84 9.51
C GLU A 1080 -10.95 -33.43 9.72
N GLU A 1081 -12.22 -33.31 10.14
CA GLU A 1081 -12.84 -32.01 10.45
C GLU A 1081 -12.21 -31.33 11.67
N LEU A 1082 -11.76 -32.11 12.66
CA LEU A 1082 -11.06 -31.61 13.84
C LEU A 1082 -9.63 -31.14 13.51
N GLU A 1083 -8.90 -31.87 12.65
CA GLU A 1083 -7.58 -31.48 12.15
C GLU A 1083 -7.66 -30.23 11.27
N ASN A 1084 -8.64 -30.15 10.36
CA ASN A 1084 -8.93 -28.94 9.60
C ASN A 1084 -9.24 -27.76 10.53
N THR A 1085 -10.11 -27.94 11.52
CA THR A 1085 -10.44 -26.88 12.50
C THR A 1085 -9.19 -26.41 13.28
N LEU A 1086 -8.30 -27.33 13.67
CA LEU A 1086 -7.01 -26.98 14.30
C LEU A 1086 -6.11 -26.18 13.35
N SER A 1087 -6.01 -26.58 12.08
CA SER A 1087 -5.26 -25.84 11.05
C SER A 1087 -5.81 -24.42 10.84
N CYS A 1088 -7.14 -24.25 10.83
CA CYS A 1088 -7.79 -22.95 10.81
C CYS A 1088 -7.43 -22.09 12.04
N VAL A 1089 -7.49 -22.65 13.25
CA VAL A 1089 -7.16 -21.93 14.49
C VAL A 1089 -5.70 -21.47 14.52
N ASP A 1090 -4.75 -22.34 14.15
CA ASP A 1090 -3.33 -21.94 14.11
C ASP A 1090 -3.02 -20.99 12.93
N CYS A 1091 -3.76 -21.06 11.81
CA CYS A 1091 -3.71 -20.07 10.72
C CYS A 1091 -4.16 -18.68 11.20
N VAL A 1092 -5.36 -18.54 11.76
CA VAL A 1092 -5.88 -17.26 12.27
C VAL A 1092 -4.97 -16.69 13.37
N LYS A 1093 -4.43 -17.56 14.23
CA LYS A 1093 -3.47 -17.16 15.27
C LYS A 1093 -2.13 -16.67 14.69
N ALA A 1094 -1.65 -17.24 13.59
CA ALA A 1094 -0.45 -16.76 12.90
C ALA A 1094 -0.66 -15.35 12.30
N CYS A 1095 -1.90 -15.02 11.91
CA CYS A 1095 -2.28 -13.71 11.36
C CYS A 1095 -2.23 -12.56 12.38
N ARG A 1096 -2.32 -12.83 13.69
CA ARG A 1096 -2.40 -11.81 14.77
C ARG A 1096 -3.46 -10.71 14.53
N PRO A 1097 -4.74 -11.08 14.33
CA PRO A 1097 -5.82 -10.10 14.12
C PRO A 1097 -5.93 -9.08 15.27
N ASP A 1098 -5.56 -9.46 16.50
CA ASP A 1098 -5.51 -8.57 17.67
C ASP A 1098 -4.59 -7.36 17.45
N THR A 1099 -3.48 -7.54 16.73
CA THR A 1099 -2.54 -6.44 16.43
C THR A 1099 -3.12 -5.46 15.42
N VAL A 1100 -3.84 -5.97 14.40
CA VAL A 1100 -4.55 -5.10 13.45
C VAL A 1100 -5.69 -4.35 14.12
N LEU A 1101 -6.46 -4.99 15.02
CA LEU A 1101 -7.50 -4.31 15.82
C LEU A 1101 -6.92 -3.23 16.75
N GLN A 1102 -5.75 -3.47 17.36
CA GLN A 1102 -5.03 -2.46 18.13
C GLN A 1102 -4.50 -1.31 17.27
N HIS A 1103 -4.01 -1.58 16.06
CA HIS A 1103 -3.56 -0.55 15.12
C HIS A 1103 -4.74 0.24 14.51
N MET A 1104 -5.89 -0.37 14.26
CA MET A 1104 -7.11 0.35 13.86
C MET A 1104 -7.49 1.42 14.91
N ALA A 1105 -7.32 1.10 16.19
CA ALA A 1105 -7.50 2.06 17.29
C ALA A 1105 -6.36 3.09 17.43
N SER A 1106 -5.27 3.04 16.66
CA SER A 1106 -4.23 4.09 16.64
C SER A 1106 -4.33 5.04 15.43
N LEU A 1107 -5.21 4.76 14.46
CA LEU A 1107 -5.33 5.51 13.21
C LEU A 1107 -5.79 6.98 13.36
N PRO A 1108 -5.54 7.84 12.35
CA PRO A 1108 -6.10 9.19 12.28
C PRO A 1108 -7.64 9.19 12.27
N ALA A 1109 -8.24 10.25 12.82
CA ALA A 1109 -9.70 10.37 12.94
C ALA A 1109 -10.45 10.33 11.58
N SER A 1110 -9.79 10.75 10.49
CA SER A 1110 -10.32 10.61 9.12
C SER A 1110 -10.48 9.15 8.69
N GLN A 1111 -9.49 8.30 8.99
CA GLN A 1111 -9.57 6.86 8.72
C GLN A 1111 -10.56 6.16 9.65
N ILE A 1112 -10.62 6.56 10.93
CA ILE A 1112 -11.62 6.02 11.86
C ILE A 1112 -13.05 6.35 11.41
N LYS A 1113 -13.31 7.52 10.80
CA LYS A 1113 -14.60 7.80 10.16
C LYS A 1113 -14.93 6.80 9.05
N SER A 1114 -13.98 6.49 8.16
CA SER A 1114 -14.16 5.48 7.10
C SER A 1114 -14.42 4.09 7.69
N ILE A 1115 -13.68 3.69 8.73
CA ILE A 1115 -13.85 2.41 9.42
C ILE A 1115 -15.21 2.31 10.11
N VAL A 1116 -15.65 3.36 10.83
CA VAL A 1116 -16.98 3.39 11.48
C VAL A 1116 -18.09 3.36 10.42
N SER A 1117 -17.95 4.11 9.32
CA SER A 1117 -18.89 4.03 8.19
C SER A 1117 -18.94 2.62 7.57
N ALA A 1118 -17.80 1.93 7.47
CA ALA A 1118 -17.75 0.54 7.01
C ALA A 1118 -18.40 -0.44 8.02
N LEU A 1119 -18.11 -0.31 9.32
CA LEU A 1119 -18.72 -1.11 10.40
C LEU A 1119 -20.26 -0.98 10.39
N LEU A 1120 -20.76 0.25 10.33
CA LEU A 1120 -22.20 0.53 10.32
C LEU A 1120 -22.87 0.07 9.01
N SER A 1121 -22.19 0.12 7.87
CA SER A 1121 -22.71 -0.39 6.59
C SER A 1121 -22.98 -1.89 6.55
N GLN A 1122 -22.44 -2.66 7.53
CA GLN A 1122 -22.62 -4.11 7.64
C GLN A 1122 -23.72 -4.52 8.62
N MET A 1123 -24.43 -3.53 9.19
CA MET A 1123 -25.73 -3.73 9.80
C MET A 1123 -26.80 -3.64 8.71
N GLU A 1124 -27.80 -4.53 8.72
CA GLU A 1124 -28.98 -4.35 7.88
C GLU A 1124 -29.70 -3.05 8.27
N GLU A 1125 -30.27 -2.33 7.31
CA GLU A 1125 -31.02 -1.10 7.60
C GLU A 1125 -32.25 -1.42 8.46
N MET A 1126 -32.14 -1.18 9.77
CA MET A 1126 -33.26 -1.18 10.73
C MET A 1126 -34.17 0.05 10.50
N SER A 1127 -34.66 0.17 9.27
CA SER A 1127 -35.60 1.18 8.80
C SER A 1127 -37.03 0.68 9.04
N PRO A 1128 -37.91 1.48 9.67
CA PRO A 1128 -39.25 1.02 10.03
C PRO A 1128 -40.07 0.75 8.76
N VAL A 1129 -40.32 -0.53 8.48
CA VAL A 1129 -40.97 -0.97 7.24
C VAL A 1129 -42.42 -0.50 7.21
N VAL A 1130 -42.70 0.54 6.43
CA VAL A 1130 -44.06 1.01 6.12
C VAL A 1130 -44.71 0.05 5.11
N THR A 1131 -45.04 -1.17 5.55
CA THR A 1131 -45.85 -2.13 4.78
C THR A 1131 -47.31 -2.09 5.21
N VAL A 1132 -48.11 -1.44 4.37
CA VAL A 1132 -49.58 -1.40 4.47
C VAL A 1132 -50.14 -2.83 4.34
N LYS A 1133 -50.90 -3.30 5.34
CA LYS A 1133 -51.79 -4.47 5.19
C LYS A 1133 -52.79 -4.19 4.07
N PRO A 1134 -53.01 -5.12 3.11
CA PRO A 1134 -54.17 -5.99 3.30
C PRO A 1134 -54.09 -7.43 2.73
N GLU A 1135 -54.94 -8.28 3.31
CA GLU A 1135 -55.62 -9.47 2.75
C GLU A 1135 -54.88 -10.71 2.19
N ARG A 1136 -55.31 -11.88 2.72
CA ARG A 1136 -55.19 -13.27 2.23
C ARG A 1136 -53.84 -14.00 2.34
N PRO A 1137 -53.66 -14.87 3.36
CA PRO A 1137 -52.72 -15.98 3.28
C PRO A 1137 -53.28 -17.13 2.40
N MET A 1138 -52.40 -17.77 1.61
CA MET A 1138 -52.76 -18.94 0.78
C MET A 1138 -52.68 -20.26 1.57
N PRO A 1139 -53.55 -21.26 1.32
CA PRO A 1139 -53.52 -22.54 2.03
C PRO A 1139 -52.76 -23.66 1.26
N VAL A 1140 -51.56 -24.01 1.73
CA VAL A 1140 -50.78 -25.21 1.31
C VAL A 1140 -50.07 -25.76 2.56
N THR A 1141 -50.66 -26.65 3.39
CA THR A 1141 -51.02 -28.08 3.26
C THR A 1141 -49.89 -29.09 3.51
N VAL A 1142 -50.24 -30.18 4.22
CA VAL A 1142 -49.48 -31.41 4.55
C VAL A 1142 -48.75 -31.39 5.92
N ARG A 1143 -48.63 -32.58 6.52
CA ARG A 1143 -48.28 -32.91 7.93
C ARG A 1143 -46.95 -33.71 7.95
N VAL A 1144 -46.30 -34.14 9.05
CA VAL A 1144 -46.75 -34.92 10.23
C VAL A 1144 -45.71 -34.82 11.37
N ASN A 1145 -46.17 -34.90 12.64
CA ASN A 1145 -45.42 -35.14 13.88
C ASN A 1145 -44.02 -34.51 14.07
N GLY A 1146 -43.98 -33.32 14.68
CA GLY A 1146 -42.76 -32.75 15.27
C GLY A 1146 -43.00 -31.31 15.75
N HIS A 1147 -42.87 -31.04 17.05
CA HIS A 1147 -43.10 -29.69 17.59
C HIS A 1147 -41.89 -28.78 17.39
N ARG A 1148 -41.75 -28.20 16.19
CA ARG A 1148 -41.13 -26.88 16.06
C ARG A 1148 -42.24 -25.83 16.20
N MET A 1149 -42.34 -25.20 17.37
CA MET A 1149 -43.13 -23.96 17.49
C MET A 1149 -42.46 -22.86 16.66
N PRO A 1150 -43.21 -21.87 16.13
CA PRO A 1150 -42.59 -20.68 15.56
C PRO A 1150 -41.74 -19.99 16.63
N LYS A 1151 -40.51 -19.60 16.30
CA LYS A 1151 -39.66 -18.75 17.14
C LYS A 1151 -40.30 -17.35 17.24
N ALA A 1152 -41.26 -17.19 18.14
CA ALA A 1152 -41.98 -15.93 18.36
C ALA A 1152 -41.18 -14.98 19.27
N GLY A 1153 -39.99 -14.59 18.82
CA GLY A 1153 -39.11 -13.66 19.52
C GLY A 1153 -37.94 -13.22 18.63
N PRO A 1154 -37.34 -12.05 18.88
CA PRO A 1154 -36.28 -11.51 18.04
C PRO A 1154 -35.01 -12.37 18.10
N GLU A 1155 -34.41 -12.62 16.94
CA GLU A 1155 -33.19 -13.42 16.82
C GLU A 1155 -31.96 -12.61 17.27
N TYR A 1156 -30.96 -13.28 17.82
CA TYR A 1156 -29.76 -12.67 18.36
C TYR A 1156 -28.59 -12.82 17.39
N ASP A 1157 -28.21 -11.74 16.71
CA ASP A 1157 -26.96 -11.68 15.94
C ASP A 1157 -25.82 -11.11 16.81
N PRO A 1158 -24.86 -11.95 17.29
CA PRO A 1158 -23.67 -11.45 17.97
C PRO A 1158 -22.73 -10.67 17.04
N GLY A 1159 -22.83 -10.83 15.72
CA GLY A 1159 -22.06 -10.08 14.74
C GLY A 1159 -22.41 -8.59 14.74
N SER A 1160 -23.70 -8.25 14.72
CA SER A 1160 -24.18 -6.86 14.83
C SER A 1160 -23.78 -6.21 16.15
N VAL A 1161 -23.78 -6.96 17.26
CA VAL A 1161 -23.27 -6.48 18.55
C VAL A 1161 -21.77 -6.19 18.48
N PHE A 1162 -20.97 -7.08 17.89
CA PHE A 1162 -19.52 -6.88 17.70
C PHE A 1162 -19.21 -5.66 16.83
N LEU A 1163 -19.95 -5.45 15.75
CA LEU A 1163 -19.79 -4.27 14.88
C LEU A 1163 -20.05 -2.97 15.64
N LEU A 1164 -21.13 -2.91 16.43
CA LEU A 1164 -21.48 -1.74 17.24
C LEU A 1164 -20.50 -1.49 18.40
N GLU A 1165 -20.04 -2.54 19.09
CA GLU A 1165 -19.08 -2.41 20.19
C GLU A 1165 -17.74 -1.86 19.67
N LEU A 1166 -17.22 -2.42 18.58
CA LEU A 1166 -16.00 -1.95 17.93
C LEU A 1166 -16.15 -0.53 17.37
N ALA A 1167 -17.28 -0.19 16.73
CA ALA A 1167 -17.55 1.17 16.26
C ALA A 1167 -17.60 2.19 17.41
N THR A 1168 -18.18 1.79 18.56
CA THR A 1168 -18.25 2.63 19.76
C THR A 1168 -16.89 2.84 20.38
N LEU A 1169 -16.08 1.79 20.53
CA LEU A 1169 -14.71 1.87 21.07
C LEU A 1169 -13.78 2.72 20.20
N LEU A 1170 -13.84 2.56 18.87
CA LEU A 1170 -13.06 3.39 17.94
C LEU A 1170 -13.52 4.86 17.93
N THR A 1171 -14.81 5.12 18.16
CA THR A 1171 -15.34 6.48 18.21
C THR A 1171 -14.98 7.19 19.51
N LEU A 1172 -15.11 6.53 20.67
CA LEU A 1172 -14.92 7.13 22.00
C LEU A 1172 -13.46 7.43 22.38
N ARG A 1173 -12.48 6.91 21.62
CA ARG A 1173 -11.04 7.00 21.91
C ARG A 1173 -10.54 8.41 22.27
N ASP A 1174 -10.88 9.41 21.45
CA ASP A 1174 -10.50 10.80 21.64
C ASP A 1174 -11.50 11.79 21.02
N ASP A 1175 -11.43 13.06 21.43
CA ASP A 1175 -12.33 14.12 20.94
C ASP A 1175 -12.40 14.24 19.41
N LYS A 1176 -11.30 13.96 18.68
CA LYS A 1176 -11.30 14.05 17.21
C LYS A 1176 -12.01 12.87 16.57
N THR A 1177 -11.96 11.66 17.17
CA THR A 1177 -12.73 10.52 16.68
C THR A 1177 -14.22 10.69 16.95
N ILE A 1178 -14.58 11.25 18.11
CA ILE A 1178 -15.96 11.63 18.44
C ILE A 1178 -16.47 12.69 17.44
N ALA A 1179 -15.70 13.76 17.20
CA ALA A 1179 -16.05 14.80 16.22
C ALA A 1179 -16.15 14.30 14.78
N ALA A 1180 -15.37 13.27 14.39
CA ALA A 1180 -15.35 12.75 13.03
C ALA A 1180 -16.44 11.70 12.75
N ALA A 1181 -16.71 10.79 13.69
CA ALA A 1181 -17.56 9.61 13.48
C ALA A 1181 -18.82 9.58 14.37
N GLY A 1182 -18.88 10.37 15.45
CA GLY A 1182 -19.93 10.31 16.46
C GLY A 1182 -21.34 10.57 15.95
N GLU A 1183 -21.52 11.44 14.96
CA GLU A 1183 -22.81 11.70 14.29
C GLU A 1183 -23.38 10.43 13.64
N GLN A 1184 -22.56 9.69 12.89
CA GLN A 1184 -22.99 8.47 12.18
C GLN A 1184 -23.35 7.35 13.16
N LEU A 1185 -22.51 7.13 14.18
CA LEU A 1185 -22.76 6.16 15.22
C LEU A 1185 -23.99 6.52 16.06
N THR A 1186 -24.19 7.81 16.37
CA THR A 1186 -25.38 8.31 17.07
C THR A 1186 -26.66 7.98 16.30
N GLY A 1187 -26.70 8.24 15.00
CA GLY A 1187 -27.86 7.93 14.15
C GLY A 1187 -28.18 6.43 14.12
N ALA A 1188 -27.17 5.57 14.01
CA ALA A 1188 -27.34 4.12 14.04
C ALA A 1188 -27.89 3.64 15.40
N LEU A 1189 -27.27 4.07 16.51
CA LEU A 1189 -27.70 3.70 17.87
C LEU A 1189 -29.10 4.24 18.21
N GLN A 1190 -29.45 5.46 17.82
CA GLN A 1190 -30.80 6.00 18.04
C GLN A 1190 -31.87 5.25 17.24
N ASN A 1191 -31.60 4.84 16.00
CA ASN A 1191 -32.51 3.99 15.24
C ASN A 1191 -32.71 2.62 15.92
N ALA A 1192 -31.62 1.99 16.38
CA ALA A 1192 -31.67 0.72 17.10
C ALA A 1192 -32.40 0.81 18.46
N VAL A 1193 -32.21 1.91 19.21
CA VAL A 1193 -32.96 2.19 20.45
C VAL A 1193 -34.45 2.41 20.18
N ARG A 1194 -34.81 3.12 19.10
CA ARG A 1194 -36.23 3.31 18.73
C ARG A 1194 -36.94 1.99 18.38
N ASP A 1195 -36.20 0.98 17.91
CA ASP A 1195 -36.73 -0.35 17.56
C ASP A 1195 -36.42 -1.43 18.64
N ALA A 1196 -36.14 -1.01 19.88
CA ALA A 1196 -35.66 -1.91 20.95
C ALA A 1196 -36.65 -3.04 21.33
N SER A 1197 -37.94 -2.92 20.99
CA SER A 1197 -38.93 -4.01 21.12
C SER A 1197 -38.65 -5.20 20.19
N ASN A 1198 -38.00 -4.94 19.05
CA ASN A 1198 -37.61 -5.95 18.06
C ASN A 1198 -36.13 -6.37 18.19
N LEU A 1199 -35.39 -5.84 19.17
CA LEU A 1199 -34.05 -6.30 19.52
C LEU A 1199 -34.07 -7.44 20.53
N HIS A 1200 -33.13 -8.38 20.40
CA HIS A 1200 -32.88 -9.38 21.43
C HIS A 1200 -32.41 -8.69 22.74
N PRO A 1201 -32.83 -9.15 23.95
CA PRO A 1201 -32.55 -8.45 25.22
C PRO A 1201 -31.07 -8.12 25.46
N LEU A 1202 -30.15 -9.00 25.05
CA LEU A 1202 -28.70 -8.81 25.19
C LEU A 1202 -28.12 -7.78 24.20
N ALA A 1203 -28.77 -7.56 23.05
CA ALA A 1203 -28.40 -6.51 22.12
C ALA A 1203 -28.95 -5.16 22.60
N ALA A 1204 -30.22 -5.12 23.01
CA ALA A 1204 -30.86 -3.91 23.52
C ALA A 1204 -30.12 -3.29 24.73
N SER A 1205 -29.71 -4.10 25.71
CA SER A 1205 -28.98 -3.59 26.89
C SER A 1205 -27.62 -2.99 26.54
N ARG A 1206 -26.89 -3.58 25.59
CA ARG A 1206 -25.61 -3.07 25.08
C ARG A 1206 -25.77 -1.81 24.25
N VAL A 1207 -26.70 -1.81 23.28
CA VAL A 1207 -27.04 -0.65 22.44
C VAL A 1207 -27.41 0.57 23.28
N VAL A 1208 -28.22 0.39 24.32
CA VAL A 1208 -28.60 1.47 25.24
C VAL A 1208 -27.39 1.98 26.04
N LEU A 1209 -26.46 1.12 26.48
CA LEU A 1209 -25.25 1.57 27.15
C LEU A 1209 -24.32 2.37 26.22
N TYR A 1210 -24.11 1.92 24.98
CA TYR A 1210 -23.29 2.65 24.01
C TYR A 1210 -23.84 4.07 23.77
N LEU A 1211 -25.17 4.20 23.63
CA LEU A 1211 -25.82 5.51 23.45
C LEU A 1211 -25.71 6.40 24.70
N LEU A 1212 -25.81 5.82 25.90
CA LEU A 1212 -25.67 6.56 27.17
C LEU A 1212 -24.22 6.94 27.50
N GLU A 1213 -23.23 6.20 27.03
CA GLU A 1213 -21.82 6.60 27.13
C GLU A 1213 -21.47 7.73 26.14
N LEU A 1214 -22.01 7.71 24.91
CA LEU A 1214 -21.93 8.85 23.99
C LEU A 1214 -22.69 10.08 24.52
N LEU A 1215 -23.79 9.91 25.25
CA LEU A 1215 -24.57 11.00 25.85
C LEU A 1215 -23.72 11.90 26.76
N ARG A 1216 -22.63 11.37 27.32
CA ARG A 1216 -21.65 12.11 28.13
C ARG A 1216 -20.97 13.28 27.37
N TYR A 1217 -21.01 13.25 26.03
CA TYR A 1217 -20.37 14.23 25.14
C TYR A 1217 -21.36 15.15 24.41
N SER A 1218 -22.67 15.03 24.67
CA SER A 1218 -23.73 15.84 24.02
C SER A 1218 -23.55 17.36 24.19
N TYR A 1219 -23.06 17.81 25.36
CA TYR A 1219 -22.74 19.22 25.60
C TYR A 1219 -21.53 19.73 24.79
N THR A 1220 -20.71 18.84 24.22
CA THR A 1220 -19.53 19.18 23.40
C THR A 1220 -19.84 19.11 21.89
N TYR A 1221 -20.85 18.33 21.48
CA TYR A 1221 -21.13 18.06 20.06
C TYR A 1221 -22.64 18.03 19.74
N ASP A 1222 -23.08 19.01 18.94
CA ASP A 1222 -24.48 19.28 18.55
C ASP A 1222 -25.26 18.09 17.94
N PHE A 1223 -24.58 17.05 17.47
CA PHE A 1223 -25.20 15.86 16.88
C PHE A 1223 -25.95 14.99 17.89
N MET A 1224 -25.71 15.17 19.20
CA MET A 1224 -26.43 14.45 20.25
C MET A 1224 -27.18 15.40 21.19
N ARG A 1225 -28.49 15.17 21.35
CA ARG A 1225 -29.37 15.99 22.19
C ARG A 1225 -29.94 15.13 23.31
N ALA A 1226 -29.72 15.51 24.57
CA ALA A 1226 -30.14 14.68 25.70
C ALA A 1226 -31.67 14.42 25.75
N PRO A 1227 -32.56 15.40 25.47
CA PRO A 1227 -34.00 15.16 25.47
C PRO A 1227 -34.44 14.06 24.50
N VAL A 1228 -33.82 13.96 23.31
CA VAL A 1228 -34.19 12.95 22.30
C VAL A 1228 -33.83 11.54 22.77
N VAL A 1229 -32.66 11.37 23.38
CA VAL A 1229 -32.21 10.09 23.94
C VAL A 1229 -33.04 9.68 25.15
N LEU A 1230 -33.32 10.62 26.06
CA LEU A 1230 -34.16 10.37 27.23
C LEU A 1230 -35.60 10.02 26.86
N HIS A 1231 -36.19 10.73 25.90
CA HIS A 1231 -37.54 10.44 25.41
C HIS A 1231 -37.63 9.04 24.81
N ALA A 1232 -36.67 8.65 23.97
CA ALA A 1232 -36.61 7.30 23.40
C ALA A 1232 -36.57 6.21 24.48
N ILE A 1233 -35.77 6.38 25.53
CA ILE A 1233 -35.69 5.44 26.67
C ILE A 1233 -36.99 5.43 27.49
N SER A 1234 -37.58 6.59 27.77
CA SER A 1234 -38.84 6.67 28.53
C SER A 1234 -40.03 6.01 27.80
N SER A 1235 -39.99 6.00 26.46
CA SER A 1235 -41.01 5.41 25.59
C SER A 1235 -40.99 3.87 25.53
N PHE A 1236 -39.99 3.22 26.12
CA PHE A 1236 -39.90 1.75 26.17
C PHE A 1236 -41.13 1.12 26.83
N ASP A 1237 -41.63 0.01 26.27
CA ASP A 1237 -42.57 -0.85 26.99
C ASP A 1237 -41.91 -1.47 28.23
N ASP A 1238 -42.72 -1.92 29.20
CA ASP A 1238 -42.20 -2.47 30.45
C ASP A 1238 -41.27 -3.67 30.20
N THR A 1239 -41.53 -4.51 29.19
CA THR A 1239 -40.69 -5.68 28.91
C THR A 1239 -39.30 -5.31 28.39
N VAL A 1240 -39.17 -4.23 27.60
CA VAL A 1240 -37.87 -3.68 27.16
C VAL A 1240 -37.18 -2.97 28.32
N LEU A 1241 -37.93 -2.22 29.14
CA LEU A 1241 -37.41 -1.52 30.30
C LEU A 1241 -36.84 -2.50 31.34
N ASP A 1242 -37.56 -3.57 31.69
CA ASP A 1242 -37.11 -4.68 32.55
C ASP A 1242 -35.75 -5.24 32.13
N ARG A 1243 -35.54 -5.40 30.81
CA ARG A 1243 -34.33 -6.00 30.21
C ARG A 1243 -33.13 -5.04 30.18
N THR A 1244 -33.39 -3.74 30.21
CA THR A 1244 -32.38 -2.67 30.04
C THR A 1244 -32.15 -1.84 31.31
N ALA A 1245 -32.94 -2.08 32.37
CA ALA A 1245 -32.94 -1.36 33.64
C ALA A 1245 -31.54 -1.10 34.23
N SER A 1246 -30.70 -2.14 34.34
CA SER A 1246 -29.34 -2.02 34.88
C SER A 1246 -28.44 -1.12 34.02
N THR A 1247 -28.52 -1.22 32.68
CA THR A 1247 -27.66 -0.41 31.79
C THR A 1247 -28.15 1.03 31.67
N ILE A 1248 -29.47 1.27 31.71
CA ILE A 1248 -30.05 2.62 31.81
C ILE A 1248 -29.55 3.33 33.07
N ILE A 1249 -29.67 2.67 34.23
CA ILE A 1249 -29.29 3.27 35.51
C ILE A 1249 -27.79 3.45 35.66
N GLN A 1250 -26.98 2.54 35.11
CA GLN A 1250 -25.53 2.71 35.03
C GLN A 1250 -25.14 3.92 34.17
N GLY A 1251 -25.72 4.04 32.97
CA GLY A 1251 -25.50 5.19 32.10
C GLY A 1251 -25.96 6.53 32.72
N PHE A 1252 -27.11 6.55 33.38
CA PHE A 1252 -27.59 7.72 34.11
C PHE A 1252 -26.66 8.10 35.29
N ALA A 1253 -26.17 7.12 36.05
CA ALA A 1253 -25.22 7.36 37.13
C ALA A 1253 -23.88 7.92 36.61
N ASN A 1254 -23.39 7.42 35.46
CA ASN A 1254 -22.18 7.89 34.81
C ASN A 1254 -22.34 9.32 34.25
N ALA A 1255 -23.45 9.61 33.58
CA ALA A 1255 -23.75 10.94 33.03
C ALA A 1255 -23.85 12.00 34.13
N ILE A 1256 -24.61 11.72 35.20
CA ILE A 1256 -24.73 12.60 36.39
C ILE A 1256 -23.38 12.79 37.10
N GLY A 1257 -22.53 11.76 37.14
CA GLY A 1257 -21.21 11.82 37.76
C GLY A 1257 -20.18 12.67 37.02
N THR A 1258 -20.27 12.78 35.68
CA THR A 1258 -19.17 13.30 34.86
C THR A 1258 -19.15 14.83 34.73
N SER A 1259 -20.27 15.46 34.35
CA SER A 1259 -20.32 16.90 34.01
C SER A 1259 -21.52 17.60 34.66
N SER A 1260 -21.32 18.79 35.22
CA SER A 1260 -22.39 19.57 35.85
C SER A 1260 -23.38 20.18 34.85
N ALA A 1261 -22.94 20.52 33.63
CA ALA A 1261 -23.83 21.01 32.58
C ALA A 1261 -24.80 19.91 32.10
N LEU A 1262 -24.26 18.75 31.71
CA LEU A 1262 -25.06 17.60 31.27
C LEU A 1262 -25.99 17.09 32.38
N ARG A 1263 -25.52 17.05 33.63
CA ARG A 1263 -26.36 16.71 34.79
C ARG A 1263 -27.62 17.57 34.83
N ASN A 1264 -27.48 18.88 34.63
CA ASN A 1264 -28.60 19.81 34.72
C ASN A 1264 -29.54 19.73 33.51
N GLU A 1265 -29.03 19.40 32.31
CA GLU A 1265 -29.87 19.11 31.14
C GLU A 1265 -30.71 17.83 31.37
N ILE A 1266 -30.08 16.75 31.84
CA ILE A 1266 -30.75 15.48 32.12
C ILE A 1266 -31.77 15.63 33.26
N THR A 1267 -31.41 16.28 34.37
CA THR A 1267 -32.31 16.40 35.52
C THR A 1267 -33.43 17.43 35.33
N LYS A 1268 -33.40 18.24 34.27
CA LYS A 1268 -34.55 19.07 33.84
C LYS A 1268 -35.55 18.31 32.96
N SER A 1269 -35.17 17.16 32.38
CA SER A 1269 -36.07 16.39 31.51
C SER A 1269 -37.10 15.59 32.32
N PRO A 1270 -38.41 15.68 32.01
CA PRO A 1270 -39.43 14.84 32.65
C PRO A 1270 -39.26 13.35 32.30
N ASP A 1271 -38.70 13.05 31.12
CA ASP A 1271 -38.46 11.67 30.65
C ASP A 1271 -37.41 10.94 31.53
N PHE A 1272 -36.45 11.67 32.10
CA PHE A 1272 -35.51 11.12 33.08
C PHE A 1272 -36.21 10.70 34.37
N TRP A 1273 -37.07 11.57 34.92
CA TRP A 1273 -37.78 11.31 36.17
C TRP A 1273 -38.84 10.21 36.03
N SER A 1274 -39.60 10.19 34.93
CA SER A 1274 -40.58 9.14 34.64
C SER A 1274 -39.91 7.77 34.44
N THR A 1275 -38.73 7.72 33.80
CA THR A 1275 -37.91 6.51 33.70
C THR A 1275 -37.47 6.02 35.07
N LEU A 1276 -36.95 6.90 35.95
CA LEU A 1276 -36.61 6.52 37.33
C LEU A 1276 -37.84 6.08 38.14
N GLN A 1277 -39.01 6.70 37.95
CA GLN A 1277 -40.24 6.36 38.65
C GLN A 1277 -40.83 5.00 38.21
N ARG A 1278 -40.60 4.57 36.97
CA ARG A 1278 -40.84 3.17 36.57
C ARG A 1278 -39.79 2.24 37.19
N LEU A 1279 -38.50 2.56 37.02
CA LEU A 1279 -37.40 1.69 37.44
C LEU A 1279 -37.28 1.48 38.97
N HIS A 1280 -37.76 2.39 39.82
CA HIS A 1280 -37.72 2.20 41.29
C HIS A 1280 -38.52 0.98 41.78
N GLN A 1281 -39.44 0.46 40.96
CA GLN A 1281 -40.25 -0.72 41.28
C GLN A 1281 -39.45 -2.04 41.11
N HIS A 1282 -38.31 -2.01 40.42
CA HIS A 1282 -37.48 -3.17 40.17
C HIS A 1282 -36.61 -3.51 41.37
N LYS A 1283 -36.76 -4.74 41.89
CA LYS A 1283 -36.14 -5.17 43.15
C LYS A 1283 -34.61 -5.07 43.17
N THR A 1284 -33.96 -5.27 42.02
CA THR A 1284 -32.50 -5.17 41.88
C THR A 1284 -32.04 -3.71 41.80
N GLU A 1285 -32.71 -2.91 40.97
CA GLU A 1285 -32.24 -1.55 40.65
C GLU A 1285 -32.69 -0.47 41.63
N ALA A 1286 -33.74 -0.72 42.43
CA ALA A 1286 -34.29 0.25 43.38
C ALA A 1286 -33.28 0.81 44.40
N GLU A 1287 -32.17 0.11 44.66
CA GLU A 1287 -31.04 0.64 45.46
C GLU A 1287 -30.26 1.70 44.68
N ARG A 1288 -29.90 1.41 43.43
CA ARG A 1288 -29.20 2.34 42.53
C ARG A 1288 -30.06 3.57 42.17
N VAL A 1289 -31.37 3.41 41.99
CA VAL A 1289 -32.31 4.55 41.81
C VAL A 1289 -32.28 5.46 43.03
N PHE A 1290 -32.31 4.89 44.24
CA PHE A 1290 -32.19 5.67 45.48
C PHE A 1290 -30.83 6.36 45.60
N ASP A 1291 -29.73 5.70 45.23
CA ASP A 1291 -28.40 6.31 45.23
C ASP A 1291 -28.28 7.47 44.23
N ILE A 1292 -28.90 7.37 43.04
CA ILE A 1292 -28.99 8.49 42.10
C ILE A 1292 -29.77 9.65 42.74
N LEU A 1293 -30.96 9.40 43.28
CA LEU A 1293 -31.78 10.41 43.94
C LEU A 1293 -31.05 11.07 45.13
N ALA A 1294 -30.33 10.30 45.94
CA ALA A 1294 -29.54 10.80 47.05
C ALA A 1294 -28.35 11.65 46.59
N ARG A 1295 -27.65 11.27 45.51
CA ARG A 1295 -26.57 12.06 44.89
C ARG A 1295 -27.07 13.39 44.30
N LEU A 1296 -28.29 13.42 43.76
CA LEU A 1296 -28.91 14.65 43.25
C LEU A 1296 -29.40 15.56 44.39
N SER A 1297 -29.86 14.97 45.49
CA SER A 1297 -30.46 15.69 46.63
C SER A 1297 -29.45 16.21 47.66
N THR A 1298 -28.28 15.57 47.78
CA THR A 1298 -27.26 15.97 48.78
C THR A 1298 -26.30 17.02 48.22
N PRO A 1299 -26.11 18.18 48.91
CA PRO A 1299 -25.17 19.19 48.45
C PRO A 1299 -23.72 18.71 48.64
N SER A 1300 -22.97 18.62 47.54
CA SER A 1300 -21.55 18.28 47.60
C SER A 1300 -20.76 19.38 48.32
N PRO A 1301 -19.98 19.07 49.38
CA PRO A 1301 -19.23 20.07 50.13
C PRO A 1301 -17.99 20.61 49.40
N THR A 1302 -17.68 20.11 48.18
CA THR A 1302 -16.39 20.30 47.51
C THR A 1302 -16.52 20.82 46.06
N LYS A 1303 -17.09 22.02 45.89
CA LYS A 1303 -16.80 23.05 44.85
C LYS A 1303 -17.85 24.16 44.91
N SER A 1304 -17.43 25.41 45.12
CA SER A 1304 -18.33 26.53 45.48
C SER A 1304 -19.08 27.21 44.32
N GLN A 1305 -19.11 26.62 43.11
CA GLN A 1305 -19.80 27.17 41.94
C GLN A 1305 -20.46 26.12 41.01
N ASP A 1306 -20.35 24.81 41.30
CA ASP A 1306 -21.07 23.81 40.51
C ASP A 1306 -22.58 23.97 40.74
N GLN A 1307 -23.33 24.19 39.65
CA GLN A 1307 -24.76 24.48 39.68
C GLN A 1307 -25.56 23.37 40.38
N GLN A 1308 -26.61 23.78 41.10
CA GLN A 1308 -27.42 22.89 41.94
C GLN A 1308 -28.30 21.99 41.06
N ALA A 1309 -28.18 20.67 41.22
CA ALA A 1309 -28.86 19.70 40.35
C ALA A 1309 -30.38 19.60 40.60
N LEU A 1310 -30.83 19.99 41.80
CA LEU A 1310 -32.22 20.27 42.11
C LEU A 1310 -32.50 21.77 41.89
N THR A 1311 -33.56 22.03 41.12
CA THR A 1311 -34.05 23.32 40.65
C THR A 1311 -35.58 23.36 40.79
N ALA A 1312 -36.22 24.50 40.52
CA ALA A 1312 -37.67 24.62 40.53
C ALA A 1312 -38.37 23.49 39.73
N ASP A 1313 -37.90 23.26 38.50
CA ASP A 1313 -38.52 22.38 37.50
C ASP A 1313 -38.56 20.89 37.87
N ASN A 1314 -37.74 20.45 38.84
CA ASN A 1314 -37.55 19.02 39.16
C ASN A 1314 -37.73 18.67 40.64
N PHE A 1315 -38.05 19.65 41.49
CA PHE A 1315 -38.18 19.47 42.93
C PHE A 1315 -39.35 18.55 43.31
N GLU A 1316 -40.53 18.74 42.69
CA GLU A 1316 -41.70 17.89 42.94
C GLU A 1316 -41.44 16.44 42.49
N SER A 1317 -40.83 16.23 41.32
CA SER A 1317 -40.45 14.90 40.81
C SER A 1317 -39.50 14.16 41.75
N ALA A 1318 -38.53 14.86 42.33
CA ALA A 1318 -37.62 14.29 43.33
C ALA A 1318 -38.33 13.88 44.63
N ILE A 1319 -39.30 14.69 45.10
CA ILE A 1319 -40.11 14.36 46.27
C ILE A 1319 -41.06 13.19 45.99
N SER A 1320 -41.71 13.15 44.82
CA SER A 1320 -42.57 12.02 44.43
C SER A 1320 -41.79 10.72 44.39
N LEU A 1321 -40.61 10.70 43.75
CA LEU A 1321 -39.76 9.51 43.70
C LEU A 1321 -39.29 9.07 45.11
N ALA A 1322 -38.96 10.02 45.99
CA ALA A 1322 -38.63 9.72 47.39
C ALA A 1322 -39.82 9.14 48.16
N ASN A 1323 -41.04 9.65 47.92
CA ASN A 1323 -42.27 9.17 48.52
C ASN A 1323 -42.62 7.74 48.06
N ASP A 1324 -42.40 7.42 46.78
CA ASP A 1324 -42.73 6.11 46.23
C ASP A 1324 -41.75 5.05 46.76
N ILE A 1325 -40.45 5.39 46.83
CA ILE A 1325 -39.42 4.58 47.50
C ILE A 1325 -39.72 4.40 49.00
N ALA A 1326 -40.28 5.40 49.69
CA ALA A 1326 -40.74 5.27 51.07
C ALA A 1326 -41.98 4.35 51.20
N SER A 1327 -42.92 4.43 50.25
CA SER A 1327 -44.14 3.62 50.21
C SER A 1327 -43.84 2.11 50.07
N ALA A 1328 -42.78 1.75 49.33
CA ALA A 1328 -42.29 0.37 49.22
C ALA A 1328 -41.89 -0.26 50.57
N GLY A 1329 -41.52 0.55 51.57
CA GLY A 1329 -41.22 0.10 52.93
C GLY A 1329 -42.41 -0.52 53.69
N SER A 1330 -43.64 -0.38 53.19
CA SER A 1330 -44.85 -0.98 53.75
C SER A 1330 -44.78 -2.52 53.90
N ILE A 1331 -43.91 -3.19 53.14
CA ILE A 1331 -43.61 -4.63 53.27
C ILE A 1331 -43.15 -5.03 54.68
N GLY A 1332 -42.47 -4.13 55.42
CA GLY A 1332 -42.03 -4.36 56.80
C GLY A 1332 -43.16 -4.73 57.76
N SER A 1333 -44.38 -4.24 57.49
CA SER A 1333 -45.58 -4.55 58.29
C SER A 1333 -45.92 -6.05 58.34
N ILE A 1334 -45.52 -6.83 57.33
CA ILE A 1334 -45.71 -8.29 57.31
C ILE A 1334 -44.84 -8.95 58.39
N GLN A 1335 -43.62 -8.45 58.59
CA GLN A 1335 -42.70 -8.95 59.60
C GLN A 1335 -43.07 -8.45 61.01
N GLU A 1336 -43.53 -7.20 61.13
CA GLU A 1336 -44.06 -6.65 62.39
C GLU A 1336 -45.27 -7.47 62.87
N LYS A 1337 -46.25 -7.74 61.99
CA LYS A 1337 -47.41 -8.60 62.31
C LYS A 1337 -47.01 -10.02 62.70
N ARG A 1338 -45.99 -10.60 62.05
CA ARG A 1338 -45.43 -11.91 62.43
C ARG A 1338 -44.75 -11.89 63.79
N ARG A 1339 -44.03 -10.82 64.13
CA ARG A 1339 -43.37 -10.61 65.42
C ARG A 1339 -44.40 -10.48 66.55
N ASP A 1340 -45.43 -9.65 66.34
CA ASP A 1340 -46.54 -9.49 67.29
C ASP A 1340 -47.32 -10.79 67.51
N PHE A 1341 -47.63 -11.52 66.44
CA PHE A 1341 -48.31 -12.83 66.51
C PHE A 1341 -47.46 -13.88 67.26
N ALA A 1342 -46.16 -13.91 67.00
CA ALA A 1342 -45.24 -14.81 67.69
C ALA A 1342 -45.12 -14.47 69.19
N ALA A 1343 -45.02 -13.17 69.52
CA ALA A 1343 -44.99 -12.68 70.90
C ALA A 1343 -46.28 -13.03 71.66
N LYS A 1344 -47.47 -12.79 71.07
CA LYS A 1344 -48.78 -13.15 71.65
C LYS A 1344 -48.97 -14.66 71.87
N HIS A 1345 -48.16 -15.51 71.24
CA HIS A 1345 -48.20 -16.97 71.37
C HIS A 1345 -46.93 -17.58 71.97
N GLY A 1346 -46.05 -16.79 72.58
CA GLY A 1346 -44.85 -17.28 73.27
C GLY A 1346 -43.84 -18.01 72.38
N ARG A 1347 -43.85 -17.74 71.06
CA ARG A 1347 -42.94 -18.35 70.08
C ARG A 1347 -41.89 -17.35 69.62
N GLN A 1348 -40.71 -17.84 69.26
CA GLN A 1348 -39.75 -17.02 68.52
C GLN A 1348 -40.28 -16.79 67.10
N ALA A 1349 -40.28 -15.54 66.64
CA ALA A 1349 -40.60 -15.21 65.26
C ALA A 1349 -39.49 -15.75 64.33
N LYS A 1350 -39.85 -16.16 63.11
CA LYS A 1350 -38.83 -16.40 62.07
C LYS A 1350 -38.12 -15.06 61.78
N PRO A 1351 -36.79 -15.06 61.55
CA PRO A 1351 -36.09 -13.86 61.12
C PRO A 1351 -36.71 -13.32 59.83
N ALA A 1352 -36.63 -12.00 59.65
CA ALA A 1352 -37.02 -11.36 58.40
C ALA A 1352 -36.14 -11.87 57.24
N LYS A 1353 -36.62 -11.81 55.99
CA LYS A 1353 -35.69 -11.97 54.87
C LYS A 1353 -34.70 -10.79 54.88
N PRO A 1354 -33.43 -10.99 54.49
CA PRO A 1354 -32.51 -9.88 54.29
C PRO A 1354 -33.05 -8.89 53.24
N GLU A 1355 -33.69 -9.39 52.18
CA GLU A 1355 -34.43 -8.61 51.18
C GLU A 1355 -35.37 -7.57 51.82
N ASP A 1356 -36.27 -8.03 52.71
CA ASP A 1356 -37.31 -7.20 53.32
C ASP A 1356 -36.70 -6.09 54.21
N ILE A 1357 -35.60 -6.40 54.92
CA ILE A 1357 -34.87 -5.44 55.77
C ILE A 1357 -34.28 -4.31 54.93
N VAL A 1358 -33.62 -4.63 53.80
CA VAL A 1358 -32.99 -3.62 52.95
C VAL A 1358 -34.03 -2.65 52.37
N VAL A 1359 -35.22 -3.14 52.00
CA VAL A 1359 -36.32 -2.28 51.53
C VAL A 1359 -36.79 -1.31 52.62
N VAL A 1360 -36.97 -1.76 53.86
CA VAL A 1360 -37.38 -0.89 54.99
C VAL A 1360 -36.29 0.12 55.35
N GLN A 1361 -35.01 -0.28 55.30
CA GLN A 1361 -33.88 0.65 55.49
C GLN A 1361 -33.80 1.71 54.38
N ARG A 1362 -34.07 1.34 53.13
CA ARG A 1362 -34.12 2.29 52.01
C ARG A 1362 -35.31 3.24 52.14
N ALA A 1363 -36.48 2.75 52.53
CA ALA A 1363 -37.66 3.58 52.78
C ALA A 1363 -37.47 4.59 53.94
N THR A 1364 -36.89 4.15 55.07
CA THR A 1364 -36.59 5.05 56.20
C THR A 1364 -35.49 6.08 55.89
N LYS A 1365 -34.53 5.73 55.02
CA LYS A 1365 -33.60 6.70 54.41
C LYS A 1365 -34.32 7.70 53.51
N ALA A 1366 -35.25 7.26 52.64
CA ALA A 1366 -36.00 8.14 51.74
C ALA A 1366 -36.89 9.15 52.48
N VAL A 1367 -37.56 8.74 53.56
CA VAL A 1367 -38.24 9.68 54.48
C VAL A 1367 -37.26 10.67 55.13
N GLY A 1368 -36.05 10.22 55.45
CA GLY A 1368 -34.96 11.10 55.89
C GLY A 1368 -34.50 12.10 54.82
N LEU A 1369 -34.57 11.73 53.54
CA LEU A 1369 -34.20 12.57 52.41
C LEU A 1369 -35.27 13.64 52.15
N ILE A 1370 -36.57 13.29 52.19
CA ILE A 1370 -37.68 14.25 52.11
C ILE A 1370 -37.56 15.31 53.21
N TYR A 1371 -37.18 14.90 54.43
CA TYR A 1371 -36.88 15.84 55.52
C TYR A 1371 -35.71 16.78 55.18
N GLN A 1372 -34.59 16.25 54.67
CA GLN A 1372 -33.43 17.07 54.26
C GLN A 1372 -33.73 18.02 53.08
N LEU A 1373 -34.70 17.68 52.22
CA LEU A 1373 -35.17 18.57 51.16
C LEU A 1373 -36.00 19.75 51.70
N SER A 1374 -36.56 19.67 52.92
CA SER A 1374 -37.25 20.82 53.54
C SER A 1374 -36.30 21.98 53.86
N ASP A 1375 -35.03 21.70 54.19
CA ASP A 1375 -33.99 22.71 54.39
C ASP A 1375 -33.66 23.50 53.09
N ARG A 1376 -34.12 23.01 51.93
CA ARG A 1376 -33.89 23.61 50.61
C ARG A 1376 -35.03 24.52 50.14
N VAL A 1377 -36.23 24.38 50.71
CA VAL A 1377 -37.44 25.08 50.25
C VAL A 1377 -37.34 26.61 50.30
N PRO A 1378 -36.88 27.26 51.39
CA PRO A 1378 -36.80 28.72 51.43
C PRO A 1378 -35.92 29.29 50.31
N GLY A 1379 -34.79 28.64 50.06
CA GLY A 1379 -33.89 29.03 48.97
C GLY A 1379 -34.44 28.75 47.56
N LEU A 1380 -35.45 27.88 47.41
CA LEU A 1380 -36.16 27.69 46.14
C LEU A 1380 -37.28 28.73 45.97
N ILE A 1381 -37.99 29.09 47.04
CA ILE A 1381 -38.95 30.20 47.05
C ILE A 1381 -38.25 31.51 46.68
N ASP A 1382 -37.10 31.82 47.30
CA ASP A 1382 -36.26 32.98 46.98
C ASP A 1382 -35.78 33.03 45.50
N GLN A 1383 -35.72 31.87 44.82
CA GLN A 1383 -35.32 31.74 43.41
C GLN A 1383 -36.51 31.70 42.44
N SER A 1384 -37.71 31.38 42.92
CA SER A 1384 -38.92 31.35 42.11
C SER A 1384 -39.54 32.73 42.02
N HIS A 1385 -39.72 33.25 40.80
CA HIS A 1385 -40.50 34.48 40.57
C HIS A 1385 -42.03 34.20 40.56
N LEU A 1386 -42.47 33.25 41.38
CA LEU A 1386 -43.88 32.88 41.59
C LEU A 1386 -44.48 33.74 42.71
N GLU A 1387 -45.81 33.87 42.73
CA GLU A 1387 -46.48 34.47 43.89
C GLU A 1387 -46.31 33.58 45.13
N ARG A 1388 -46.31 34.17 46.34
CA ARG A 1388 -45.96 33.40 47.56
C ARG A 1388 -46.91 32.22 47.83
N ASN A 1389 -48.18 32.35 47.45
CA ASN A 1389 -49.16 31.26 47.47
C ASN A 1389 -48.78 30.11 46.51
N GLU A 1390 -48.39 30.43 45.28
CA GLU A 1390 -47.98 29.46 44.27
C GLU A 1390 -46.65 28.79 44.65
N ALA A 1391 -45.68 29.56 45.15
CA ALA A 1391 -44.41 29.03 45.63
C ALA A 1391 -44.60 28.10 46.86
N TRP A 1392 -45.52 28.44 47.76
CA TRP A 1392 -45.92 27.57 48.87
C TRP A 1392 -46.57 26.28 48.37
N ALA A 1393 -47.49 26.38 47.41
CA ALA A 1393 -48.15 25.24 46.80
C ALA A 1393 -47.17 24.33 46.02
N ALA A 1394 -46.15 24.90 45.37
CA ALA A 1394 -45.15 24.20 44.58
C ALA A 1394 -44.04 23.53 45.40
N TYR A 1395 -43.61 24.12 46.53
CA TYR A 1395 -42.45 23.62 47.28
C TYR A 1395 -42.77 23.08 48.67
N TRP A 1396 -43.68 23.72 49.43
CA TRP A 1396 -44.06 23.22 50.76
C TRP A 1396 -45.12 22.10 50.69
N SER A 1397 -46.15 22.26 49.84
CA SER A 1397 -47.24 21.29 49.78
C SER A 1397 -46.78 19.87 49.37
N PRO A 1398 -45.84 19.64 48.41
CA PRO A 1398 -45.35 18.29 48.10
C PRO A 1398 -44.65 17.60 49.26
N ILE A 1399 -43.83 18.33 50.05
CA ILE A 1399 -43.19 17.77 51.25
C ILE A 1399 -44.24 17.33 52.27
N PHE A 1400 -45.22 18.17 52.56
CA PHE A 1400 -46.28 17.84 53.51
C PHE A 1400 -47.16 16.69 53.02
N ARG A 1401 -47.55 16.68 51.74
CA ARG A 1401 -48.29 15.56 51.10
C ARG A 1401 -47.53 14.24 51.24
N ALA A 1402 -46.23 14.23 50.92
CA ALA A 1402 -45.38 13.04 51.03
C ALA A 1402 -45.21 12.55 52.47
N LEU A 1403 -44.87 13.44 53.40
CA LEU A 1403 -44.72 13.09 54.82
C LEU A 1403 -46.05 12.58 55.41
N CYS A 1404 -47.18 13.21 55.12
CA CYS A 1404 -48.50 12.75 55.56
C CYS A 1404 -48.93 11.42 54.93
N ALA A 1405 -48.53 11.12 53.68
CA ALA A 1405 -48.73 9.81 53.09
C ALA A 1405 -47.96 8.72 53.86
N GLN A 1406 -46.72 9.01 54.26
CA GLN A 1406 -45.91 8.07 55.04
C GLN A 1406 -46.30 7.99 56.54
N CYS A 1407 -46.93 9.03 57.10
CA CYS A 1407 -47.55 8.99 58.44
C CYS A 1407 -48.73 8.00 58.57
N VAL A 1408 -49.21 7.40 57.46
CA VAL A 1408 -50.17 6.29 57.48
C VAL A 1408 -49.62 4.98 56.89
N ASN A 1409 -48.30 4.90 56.66
CA ASN A 1409 -47.65 3.70 56.13
C ASN A 1409 -47.86 2.48 57.07
N PRO A 1410 -48.22 1.28 56.57
CA PRO A 1410 -48.39 0.08 57.39
C PRO A 1410 -47.19 -0.28 58.29
N CYS A 1411 -45.96 0.02 57.87
CA CYS A 1411 -44.74 -0.29 58.64
C CYS A 1411 -44.48 0.75 59.73
N ARG A 1412 -44.34 0.31 60.98
CA ARG A 1412 -44.08 1.16 62.16
C ARG A 1412 -42.79 1.96 62.00
N GLU A 1413 -41.70 1.35 61.54
CA GLU A 1413 -40.41 2.04 61.39
C GLU A 1413 -40.48 3.23 60.41
N VAL A 1414 -41.09 3.02 59.24
CA VAL A 1414 -41.31 4.09 58.24
C VAL A 1414 -42.25 5.16 58.79
N ARG A 1415 -43.37 4.75 59.42
CA ARG A 1415 -44.39 5.65 59.95
C ARG A 1415 -43.89 6.53 61.10
N HIS A 1416 -43.11 5.96 62.02
CA HIS A 1416 -42.51 6.69 63.14
C HIS A 1416 -41.41 7.65 62.65
N ARG A 1417 -40.65 7.27 61.62
CA ARG A 1417 -39.69 8.16 60.95
C ARG A 1417 -40.41 9.32 60.25
N ALA A 1418 -41.53 9.06 59.58
CA ALA A 1418 -42.32 10.08 58.88
C ALA A 1418 -42.97 11.07 59.85
N LEU A 1419 -43.59 10.59 60.93
CA LEU A 1419 -44.19 11.47 61.93
C LEU A 1419 -43.11 12.30 62.67
N SER A 1420 -41.95 11.72 62.95
CA SER A 1420 -40.80 12.46 63.50
C SER A 1420 -40.28 13.55 62.56
N ALA A 1421 -40.27 13.30 61.24
CA ALA A 1421 -39.89 14.27 60.22
C ALA A 1421 -40.95 15.38 60.09
N LEU A 1422 -42.23 15.02 60.01
CA LEU A 1422 -43.35 15.96 59.93
C LEU A 1422 -43.38 16.90 61.15
N GLN A 1423 -43.24 16.35 62.36
CA GLN A 1423 -43.16 17.15 63.59
C GLN A 1423 -42.02 18.19 63.53
N ARG A 1424 -40.83 17.79 63.07
CA ARG A 1424 -39.67 18.70 62.99
C ARG A 1424 -39.85 19.76 61.92
N THR A 1425 -40.42 19.38 60.77
CA THR A 1425 -40.68 20.31 59.66
C THR A 1425 -41.70 21.36 60.10
N LEU A 1426 -42.86 20.95 60.63
CA LEU A 1426 -43.93 21.86 61.07
C LEU A 1426 -43.55 22.79 62.24
N LEU A 1427 -42.56 22.41 63.05
CA LEU A 1427 -42.03 23.22 64.14
C LEU A 1427 -40.78 24.04 63.76
N SER A 1428 -40.31 23.93 62.51
CA SER A 1428 -39.15 24.68 62.01
C SER A 1428 -39.47 26.17 61.82
N GLU A 1429 -38.49 27.03 62.09
CA GLU A 1429 -38.58 28.48 61.83
C GLU A 1429 -38.71 28.80 60.34
N THR A 1430 -38.14 27.96 59.48
CA THR A 1430 -38.17 28.10 58.00
C THR A 1430 -39.56 27.92 57.37
N VAL A 1431 -40.52 27.37 58.10
CA VAL A 1431 -41.92 27.22 57.64
C VAL A 1431 -42.75 28.47 57.97
N ALA A 1432 -42.21 29.36 58.81
CA ALA A 1432 -42.91 30.50 59.40
C ALA A 1432 -42.12 31.81 59.19
N ASP A 1433 -41.67 32.05 57.95
CA ASP A 1433 -40.75 33.12 57.53
C ASP A 1433 -40.83 34.42 58.36
N GLU A 1434 -39.70 34.81 58.95
CA GLU A 1434 -39.58 36.02 59.78
C GLU A 1434 -39.08 37.25 58.99
N LYS A 1435 -39.04 37.17 57.66
CA LYS A 1435 -38.38 38.16 56.78
C LYS A 1435 -39.32 39.01 55.92
N GLY A 1436 -40.64 38.90 56.11
CA GLY A 1436 -41.57 39.89 55.57
C GLY A 1436 -41.42 41.24 56.29
N THR A 1437 -41.40 42.34 55.56
CA THR A 1437 -41.58 43.67 56.16
C THR A 1437 -43.02 43.85 56.64
N GLU A 1438 -43.24 44.74 57.61
CA GLU A 1438 -44.45 44.88 58.45
C GLU A 1438 -45.78 45.22 57.73
N GLN A 1439 -45.87 45.10 56.40
CA GLN A 1439 -47.00 45.55 55.59
C GLN A 1439 -47.73 44.44 54.83
N ASP A 1440 -47.13 43.26 54.62
CA ASP A 1440 -47.78 42.12 53.96
C ASP A 1440 -48.06 40.97 54.95
N GLN A 1441 -49.34 40.70 55.21
CA GLN A 1441 -49.79 39.70 56.18
C GLN A 1441 -49.82 38.28 55.59
N HIS A 1442 -48.63 37.69 55.52
CA HIS A 1442 -48.40 36.32 55.07
C HIS A 1442 -49.06 35.29 56.01
N THR A 1443 -50.14 34.67 55.53
CA THR A 1443 -50.98 33.70 56.26
C THR A 1443 -50.98 32.30 55.63
N GLU A 1444 -50.11 32.05 54.64
CA GLU A 1444 -50.02 30.81 53.86
C GLU A 1444 -49.74 29.58 54.76
N TRP A 1445 -48.93 29.78 55.81
CA TRP A 1445 -48.66 28.80 56.85
C TRP A 1445 -49.92 28.31 57.59
N THR A 1446 -51.04 29.03 57.55
CA THR A 1446 -52.31 28.55 58.15
C THR A 1446 -52.87 27.32 57.43
N ALA A 1447 -52.50 27.09 56.16
CA ALA A 1447 -52.82 25.86 55.42
C ALA A 1447 -52.26 24.59 56.07
N ILE A 1448 -51.27 24.70 56.98
CA ILE A 1448 -50.80 23.58 57.82
C ILE A 1448 -51.94 22.94 58.62
N PHE A 1449 -52.92 23.72 59.07
CA PHE A 1449 -54.05 23.16 59.80
C PHE A 1449 -55.02 22.46 58.85
N ASP A 1450 -55.51 23.16 57.82
CA ASP A 1450 -56.59 22.70 56.96
C ASP A 1450 -56.19 21.71 55.86
N GLU A 1451 -54.97 21.78 55.32
CA GLU A 1451 -54.46 20.84 54.29
C GLU A 1451 -53.63 19.69 54.87
N VAL A 1452 -52.93 19.90 55.99
CA VAL A 1452 -51.91 18.95 56.48
C VAL A 1452 -52.39 18.23 57.75
N LEU A 1453 -52.59 18.95 58.86
CA LEU A 1453 -52.88 18.37 60.18
C LEU A 1453 -54.30 17.78 60.27
N PHE A 1454 -55.33 18.53 59.88
CA PHE A 1454 -56.71 18.07 59.97
C PHE A 1454 -56.98 16.91 58.99
N PRO A 1455 -56.53 16.93 57.71
CA PRO A 1455 -56.71 15.80 56.80
C PRO A 1455 -55.91 14.56 57.24
N LEU A 1456 -54.68 14.69 57.74
CA LEU A 1456 -53.94 13.56 58.30
C LEU A 1456 -54.65 12.95 59.51
N THR A 1457 -55.18 13.78 60.41
CA THR A 1457 -55.92 13.31 61.59
C THR A 1457 -57.21 12.59 61.19
N LEU A 1458 -57.99 13.17 60.26
CA LEU A 1458 -59.17 12.53 59.68
C LEU A 1458 -58.85 11.24 58.93
N ARG A 1459 -57.66 11.13 58.32
CA ARG A 1459 -57.15 9.93 57.65
C ARG A 1459 -56.77 8.83 58.67
N LEU A 1460 -56.12 9.19 59.78
CA LEU A 1460 -55.83 8.28 60.92
C LEU A 1460 -57.09 7.82 61.67
N LEU A 1461 -58.20 8.56 61.56
CA LEU A 1461 -59.51 8.18 62.09
C LEU A 1461 -60.25 7.14 61.23
N LYS A 1462 -59.87 6.93 59.95
CA LYS A 1462 -60.57 5.97 59.07
C LYS A 1462 -60.42 4.52 59.55
N PRO A 1463 -61.50 3.71 59.52
CA PRO A 1463 -61.45 2.33 60.00
C PRO A 1463 -60.55 1.44 59.13
N GLU A 1464 -60.51 1.65 57.80
CA GLU A 1464 -59.59 0.90 56.93
C GLU A 1464 -58.12 1.08 57.36
N ILE A 1465 -57.75 2.31 57.71
CA ILE A 1465 -56.37 2.71 58.02
C ILE A 1465 -55.96 2.23 59.43
N TYR A 1466 -56.88 2.25 60.40
CA TYR A 1466 -56.65 1.64 61.71
C TYR A 1466 -56.43 0.12 61.63
N GLN A 1467 -57.15 -0.57 60.74
CA GLN A 1467 -57.00 -2.02 60.53
C GLN A 1467 -55.67 -2.43 59.89
N LEU A 1468 -54.90 -1.48 59.32
CA LEU A 1468 -53.58 -1.77 58.74
C LEU A 1468 -52.57 -2.20 59.81
N ASP A 1469 -52.58 -1.62 61.01
CA ASP A 1469 -51.69 -1.97 62.12
C ASP A 1469 -52.28 -1.58 63.49
N PRO A 1470 -53.30 -2.28 64.03
CA PRO A 1470 -54.05 -1.82 65.21
C PRO A 1470 -53.21 -1.46 66.45
N PRO A 1471 -52.15 -2.21 66.84
CA PRO A 1471 -51.33 -1.85 68.01
C PRO A 1471 -50.52 -0.58 67.78
N GLY A 1472 -49.76 -0.50 66.68
CA GLY A 1472 -48.89 0.63 66.39
C GLY A 1472 -49.62 1.87 65.88
N MET A 1473 -50.86 1.74 65.41
CA MET A 1473 -51.66 2.89 64.98
C MET A 1473 -52.27 3.65 66.17
N ASN A 1474 -52.47 3.02 67.33
CA ASN A 1474 -52.80 3.74 68.57
C ASN A 1474 -51.63 4.59 69.09
N GLU A 1475 -50.40 4.09 69.01
CA GLU A 1475 -49.18 4.88 69.31
C GLU A 1475 -49.02 6.05 68.34
N THR A 1476 -49.32 5.83 67.05
CA THR A 1476 -49.29 6.89 66.02
C THR A 1476 -50.37 7.95 66.28
N ARG A 1477 -51.57 7.52 66.69
CA ARG A 1477 -52.69 8.39 67.10
C ARG A 1477 -52.36 9.22 68.34
N ALA A 1478 -51.71 8.63 69.35
CA ALA A 1478 -51.25 9.32 70.55
C ALA A 1478 -50.24 10.43 70.22
N HIS A 1479 -49.25 10.11 69.37
CA HIS A 1479 -48.30 11.10 68.84
C HIS A 1479 -49.00 12.19 68.01
N MET A 1480 -50.00 11.86 67.19
CA MET A 1480 -50.77 12.84 66.42
C MET A 1480 -51.55 13.80 67.31
N GLY A 1481 -52.22 13.30 68.36
CA GLY A 1481 -52.92 14.14 69.34
C GLY A 1481 -51.98 15.11 70.06
N GLY A 1482 -50.82 14.62 70.50
CA GLY A 1482 -49.77 15.48 71.07
C GLY A 1482 -49.15 16.46 70.06
N LEU A 1483 -49.13 16.12 68.76
CA LEU A 1483 -48.62 16.99 67.70
C LEU A 1483 -49.57 18.14 67.38
N LEU A 1484 -50.89 17.91 67.34
CA LEU A 1484 -51.90 18.96 67.15
C LEU A 1484 -51.73 20.08 68.20
N CYS A 1485 -51.66 19.70 69.48
CA CYS A 1485 -51.44 20.64 70.58
C CYS A 1485 -50.10 21.38 70.45
N LYS A 1486 -49.01 20.68 70.12
CA LYS A 1486 -47.67 21.31 69.98
C LYS A 1486 -47.57 22.29 68.81
N VAL A 1487 -48.18 21.97 67.66
CA VAL A 1487 -48.18 22.89 66.51
C VAL A 1487 -49.12 24.07 66.79
N PHE A 1488 -50.31 23.84 67.35
CA PHE A 1488 -51.18 24.94 67.78
C PHE A 1488 -50.48 25.90 68.75
N LEU A 1489 -49.76 25.38 69.76
CA LEU A 1489 -48.97 26.21 70.67
C LEU A 1489 -47.82 26.97 69.98
N ARG A 1490 -47.19 26.41 68.94
CA ARG A 1490 -46.13 27.10 68.19
C ARG A 1490 -46.65 28.27 67.34
N TYR A 1491 -47.89 28.18 66.87
CA TYR A 1491 -48.53 29.21 66.04
C TYR A 1491 -49.61 30.01 66.80
N LEU A 1492 -49.73 29.84 68.13
CA LEU A 1492 -50.82 30.39 68.96
C LEU A 1492 -50.95 31.91 68.80
N ASP A 1493 -49.86 32.64 69.05
CA ASP A 1493 -49.83 34.10 68.95
C ASP A 1493 -50.09 34.56 67.50
N ARG A 1494 -49.42 33.91 66.53
CA ARG A 1494 -49.59 34.20 65.10
C ARG A 1494 -50.99 33.88 64.56
N LEU A 1495 -51.76 32.99 65.18
CA LEU A 1495 -53.14 32.67 64.81
C LEU A 1495 -54.13 33.70 65.33
N ASN A 1496 -53.78 34.41 66.41
CA ASN A 1496 -54.59 35.46 67.01
C ASN A 1496 -54.43 36.80 66.26
N ASP A 1497 -53.23 37.08 65.76
CA ASP A 1497 -52.87 38.36 65.14
C ASP A 1497 -53.26 38.48 63.64
N ILE A 1498 -54.24 37.70 63.18
CA ILE A 1498 -54.72 37.69 61.79
C ILE A 1498 -56.04 38.47 61.67
N PRO A 1499 -56.05 39.74 61.22
CA PRO A 1499 -57.26 40.40 60.77
C PRO A 1499 -57.69 39.84 59.41
N LEU A 1500 -58.99 39.94 59.10
CA LEU A 1500 -59.53 39.45 57.83
C LEU A 1500 -59.08 40.33 56.66
N LEU A 1501 -58.59 39.69 55.59
CA LEU A 1501 -58.50 40.31 54.27
C LEU A 1501 -59.89 40.83 53.85
N PRO A 1502 -60.02 42.07 53.34
CA PRO A 1502 -61.28 42.58 52.86
C PRO A 1502 -61.75 41.79 51.64
N GLN A 1503 -63.04 41.49 51.57
CA GLN A 1503 -63.65 40.93 50.36
C GLN A 1503 -63.60 42.00 49.26
N SER A 1504 -62.80 41.76 48.23
CA SER A 1504 -62.81 42.55 47.00
C SER A 1504 -64.14 42.33 46.29
N GLU A 1505 -64.96 43.38 46.19
CA GLU A 1505 -66.17 43.36 45.37
C GLU A 1505 -65.79 43.17 43.89
N GLU A 1506 -66.40 42.20 43.22
CA GLU A 1506 -66.21 41.98 41.78
C GLU A 1506 -66.90 43.11 41.01
N GLY A 1507 -66.11 44.06 40.52
CA GLY A 1507 -66.57 45.15 39.64
C GLY A 1507 -66.49 44.74 38.17
N GLU A 1508 -67.59 44.91 37.44
CA GLU A 1508 -67.70 44.56 36.02
C GLU A 1508 -66.82 45.41 35.09
N SER A 1509 -66.13 44.77 34.15
CA SER A 1509 -65.77 45.37 32.85
C SER A 1509 -65.53 44.27 31.81
N ASP A 1510 -66.32 44.29 30.73
CA ASP A 1510 -66.19 43.37 29.59
C ASP A 1510 -64.88 43.59 28.80
N ASP A 1511 -64.36 42.54 28.13
CA ASP A 1511 -64.30 42.53 26.65
C ASP A 1511 -63.89 41.17 26.02
N GLU A 1512 -64.57 40.85 24.91
CA GLU A 1512 -64.22 40.02 23.74
C GLU A 1512 -63.74 38.52 23.83
N GLN A 1513 -64.64 37.63 23.34
CA GLN A 1513 -64.44 36.58 22.31
C GLN A 1513 -63.54 35.34 22.61
N GLU A 1514 -64.07 34.11 22.73
CA GLU A 1514 -64.54 33.16 21.66
C GLU A 1514 -63.43 32.23 21.07
N PRO A 1515 -63.71 31.02 20.55
CA PRO A 1515 -64.32 29.88 21.28
C PRO A 1515 -63.66 28.51 20.97
N GLU A 1516 -63.91 27.49 21.80
CA GLU A 1516 -64.40 26.15 21.37
C GLU A 1516 -64.48 25.17 22.54
N GLY A 1517 -65.45 24.26 22.48
CA GLY A 1517 -65.55 23.10 23.36
C GLY A 1517 -66.84 22.33 23.10
N ASP A 1518 -66.78 21.00 23.24
CA ASP A 1518 -67.96 20.15 23.39
C ASP A 1518 -67.59 18.82 24.09
N ILE A 1519 -68.30 18.53 25.19
CA ILE A 1519 -68.84 17.21 25.60
C ILE A 1519 -67.83 16.04 25.73
N ASP A 1520 -67.64 15.43 26.91
CA ASP A 1520 -68.67 14.57 27.53
C ASP A 1520 -68.71 14.59 29.09
N GLU A 1521 -69.74 13.96 29.67
CA GLU A 1521 -70.23 14.14 31.05
C GLU A 1521 -69.45 13.39 32.16
N GLY A 1522 -69.36 13.99 33.36
CA GLY A 1522 -68.55 13.40 34.46
C GLY A 1522 -68.79 13.90 35.90
N GLN A 1523 -70.00 13.74 36.45
CA GLN A 1523 -70.32 13.79 37.90
C GLN A 1523 -70.08 15.10 38.70
N GLN A 1524 -71.09 15.97 38.71
CA GLN A 1524 -71.38 16.80 39.90
C GLN A 1524 -72.03 15.94 41.01
N LYS A 1525 -71.57 16.07 42.28
CA LYS A 1525 -72.46 16.17 43.47
C LYS A 1525 -71.75 16.35 44.82
N ALA A 1526 -72.48 17.02 45.72
CA ALA A 1526 -72.28 17.18 47.16
C ALA A 1526 -71.14 18.13 47.62
N SER A 1527 -71.37 19.03 48.59
CA SER A 1527 -72.66 19.54 49.11
C SER A 1527 -72.49 20.86 49.86
N THR A 1528 -73.45 21.76 49.66
CA THR A 1528 -73.61 23.06 50.33
C THR A 1528 -73.53 23.02 51.86
N ALA A 1529 -72.77 23.95 52.44
CA ALA A 1529 -73.01 24.50 53.77
C ALA A 1529 -72.74 26.02 53.74
N LYS A 1530 -73.78 26.84 53.90
CA LYS A 1530 -73.66 28.31 53.99
C LYS A 1530 -73.83 28.77 55.44
N GLY A 1531 -72.94 29.67 55.88
CA GLY A 1531 -73.20 30.63 56.96
C GLY A 1531 -72.50 30.36 58.29
N GLN A 1532 -72.32 31.45 59.05
CA GLN A 1532 -71.70 31.57 60.38
C GLN A 1532 -70.16 31.39 60.34
N GLY A 1533 -69.35 32.35 60.81
CA GLY A 1533 -69.66 33.71 61.32
C GLY A 1533 -68.37 34.53 61.50
N ASN A 1534 -68.45 35.75 62.04
CA ASN A 1534 -67.24 36.44 62.49
C ASN A 1534 -66.62 35.63 63.64
N GLY A 1535 -65.36 35.23 63.48
CA GLY A 1535 -64.63 34.40 64.44
C GLY A 1535 -63.13 34.63 64.31
N ASN A 1536 -62.43 34.60 65.45
CA ASN A 1536 -60.98 34.63 65.49
C ASN A 1536 -60.45 33.28 64.94
N LYS A 1537 -59.56 33.29 63.95
CA LYS A 1537 -59.05 32.07 63.30
C LYS A 1537 -58.37 31.12 64.30
N MET A 1538 -57.77 31.65 65.36
CA MET A 1538 -57.29 30.91 66.52
C MET A 1538 -58.39 30.07 67.21
N THR A 1539 -59.59 30.65 67.39
CA THR A 1539 -60.73 30.00 68.05
C THR A 1539 -61.30 28.88 67.20
N ASP A 1540 -61.44 29.08 65.88
CA ASP A 1540 -61.93 28.05 64.97
C ASP A 1540 -60.97 26.86 64.87
N VAL A 1541 -59.66 27.13 64.73
CA VAL A 1541 -58.61 26.10 64.74
C VAL A 1541 -58.61 25.34 66.07
N TRP A 1542 -58.71 26.02 67.21
CA TRP A 1542 -58.76 25.38 68.54
C TRP A 1542 -60.00 24.50 68.72
N ILE A 1543 -61.19 25.01 68.36
CA ILE A 1543 -62.45 24.26 68.38
C ILE A 1543 -62.36 23.02 67.48
N LYS A 1544 -61.68 23.13 66.33
CA LYS A 1544 -61.50 22.00 65.41
C LYS A 1544 -60.51 20.97 65.94
N ILE A 1545 -59.43 21.40 66.61
CA ILE A 1545 -58.52 20.51 67.34
C ILE A 1545 -59.29 19.73 68.41
N LEU A 1546 -60.11 20.40 69.22
CA LEU A 1546 -60.92 19.71 70.24
C LEU A 1546 -61.93 18.70 69.65
N GLU A 1547 -62.56 19.01 68.51
CA GLU A 1547 -63.41 18.03 67.79
C GLU A 1547 -62.61 16.81 67.30
N LEU A 1548 -61.41 17.04 66.77
CA LEU A 1548 -60.55 15.97 66.26
C LEU A 1548 -59.97 15.12 67.39
N LEU A 1549 -59.63 15.70 68.54
CA LEU A 1549 -59.14 15.00 69.74
C LEU A 1549 -60.24 14.15 70.41
N ASP A 1550 -61.46 14.68 70.55
CA ASP A 1550 -62.66 13.95 70.95
C ASP A 1550 -62.88 12.70 70.06
N ARG A 1551 -62.83 12.90 68.74
CA ARG A 1551 -62.96 11.80 67.78
C ARG A 1551 -61.78 10.82 67.85
N LEU A 1552 -60.56 11.29 68.13
CA LEU A 1552 -59.35 10.47 68.28
C LEU A 1552 -59.47 9.49 69.43
N MET A 1553 -59.86 9.98 70.61
CA MET A 1553 -60.05 9.14 71.80
C MET A 1553 -61.24 8.19 71.67
N ASN A 1554 -62.35 8.63 71.04
CA ASN A 1554 -63.56 7.81 70.92
C ASN A 1554 -63.52 6.78 69.76
N ALA A 1555 -62.58 6.86 68.81
CA ALA A 1555 -62.49 5.95 67.66
C ALA A 1555 -61.73 4.63 67.93
N GLY A 1556 -62.03 3.94 69.05
CA GLY A 1556 -61.16 2.84 69.55
C GLY A 1556 -61.79 1.70 70.37
N THR A 1557 -63.12 1.49 70.37
CA THR A 1557 -63.74 0.41 71.16
C THR A 1557 -63.33 -1.00 70.66
N VAL A 1558 -62.70 -1.83 71.53
CA VAL A 1558 -62.80 -3.32 71.65
C VAL A 1558 -61.68 -3.97 72.50
N VAL A 1559 -60.57 -3.29 72.83
CA VAL A 1559 -59.48 -3.87 73.64
C VAL A 1559 -59.11 -3.02 74.87
N GLU A 1560 -59.47 -3.48 76.06
CA GLU A 1560 -59.46 -2.74 77.34
C GLU A 1560 -58.08 -2.44 77.95
N HIS A 1561 -56.96 -2.77 77.29
CA HIS A 1561 -55.60 -2.67 77.85
C HIS A 1561 -54.60 -1.93 76.93
N GLN A 1562 -55.07 -1.12 75.98
CA GLN A 1562 -54.20 -0.32 75.10
C GLN A 1562 -54.67 1.15 74.91
N GLY A 1563 -55.70 1.60 75.66
CA GLY A 1563 -56.23 2.97 75.56
C GLY A 1563 -55.38 4.03 76.28
N ASP A 1564 -54.68 3.65 77.35
CA ASP A 1564 -54.09 4.58 78.32
C ASP A 1564 -53.09 5.55 77.67
N ALA A 1565 -52.19 5.08 76.82
CA ALA A 1565 -51.17 5.94 76.18
C ALA A 1565 -51.76 7.03 75.27
N LEU A 1566 -52.93 6.79 74.65
CA LEU A 1566 -53.65 7.81 73.87
C LEU A 1566 -54.38 8.78 74.80
N ALA A 1567 -55.05 8.27 75.83
CA ALA A 1567 -55.73 9.09 76.82
C ALA A 1567 -54.76 10.01 77.57
N GLU A 1568 -53.61 9.50 78.01
CA GLU A 1568 -52.53 10.24 78.67
C GLU A 1568 -51.93 11.31 77.75
N ALA A 1569 -51.53 10.94 76.53
CA ALA A 1569 -50.92 11.88 75.58
C ALA A 1569 -51.86 13.04 75.19
N VAL A 1570 -53.16 12.77 75.02
CA VAL A 1570 -54.16 13.80 74.73
C VAL A 1570 -54.50 14.62 75.98
N ARG A 1571 -54.66 13.99 77.15
CA ARG A 1571 -54.90 14.68 78.43
C ARG A 1571 -53.77 15.65 78.76
N GLU A 1572 -52.53 15.21 78.65
CA GLU A 1572 -51.34 16.03 78.94
C GLU A 1572 -51.10 17.08 77.85
N GLY A 1573 -51.33 16.76 76.57
CA GLY A 1573 -51.24 17.72 75.47
C GLY A 1573 -52.27 18.86 75.61
N VAL A 1574 -53.53 18.52 75.92
CA VAL A 1574 -54.59 19.50 76.20
C VAL A 1574 -54.28 20.30 77.46
N LYS A 1575 -53.86 19.64 78.55
CA LYS A 1575 -53.48 20.28 79.83
C LYS A 1575 -52.44 21.37 79.65
N ASN A 1576 -51.32 21.07 78.99
CA ASN A 1576 -50.28 22.07 78.72
C ASN A 1576 -50.80 23.19 77.79
N THR A 1577 -51.69 22.87 76.84
CA THR A 1577 -52.27 23.89 75.95
C THR A 1577 -53.17 24.87 76.71
N LEU A 1578 -54.07 24.36 77.56
CA LEU A 1578 -54.94 25.19 78.40
C LEU A 1578 -54.15 26.07 79.37
N LEU A 1579 -53.10 25.52 80.00
CA LEU A 1579 -52.26 26.28 80.93
C LEU A 1579 -51.51 27.44 80.25
N VAL A 1580 -51.06 27.25 79.00
CA VAL A 1580 -50.46 28.34 78.21
C VAL A 1580 -51.52 29.33 77.75
N MET A 1581 -52.69 28.89 77.28
CA MET A 1581 -53.77 29.80 76.87
C MET A 1581 -54.36 30.61 78.03
N ASP A 1582 -54.44 30.07 79.25
CA ASP A 1582 -54.85 30.82 80.46
C ASP A 1582 -53.74 31.80 80.87
N GLY A 1583 -52.49 31.34 80.90
CA GLY A 1583 -51.32 32.16 81.27
C GLY A 1583 -51.00 33.31 80.31
N ALA A 1584 -51.37 33.18 79.04
CA ALA A 1584 -51.30 34.24 78.03
C ALA A 1584 -52.61 35.05 77.89
N GLY A 1585 -53.65 34.73 78.67
CA GLY A 1585 -54.93 35.47 78.70
C GLY A 1585 -55.94 35.12 77.60
N TYR A 1586 -55.56 34.35 76.57
CA TYR A 1586 -56.40 34.00 75.43
C TYR A 1586 -57.73 33.31 75.75
N LEU A 1587 -57.89 32.73 76.96
CA LEU A 1587 -59.16 32.13 77.39
C LEU A 1587 -60.19 33.14 77.94
N GLY A 1588 -59.82 34.40 78.21
CA GLY A 1588 -60.73 35.40 78.77
C GLY A 1588 -61.28 35.07 80.17
N ARG A 1589 -60.69 34.08 80.86
CA ARG A 1589 -61.22 33.47 82.08
C ARG A 1589 -61.37 34.47 83.24
N GLN A 1590 -60.48 35.46 83.34
CA GLN A 1590 -60.56 36.52 84.36
C GLN A 1590 -61.72 37.50 84.11
N GLU A 1591 -62.00 37.85 82.86
CA GLU A 1591 -63.15 38.72 82.52
C GLU A 1591 -64.47 38.00 82.80
N GLN A 1592 -64.58 36.73 82.41
CA GLN A 1592 -65.78 35.92 82.67
C GLN A 1592 -65.99 35.64 84.17
N ALA A 1593 -64.92 35.51 84.97
CA ALA A 1593 -65.03 35.41 86.42
C ALA A 1593 -65.64 36.67 87.06
N ALA A 1594 -65.30 37.87 86.55
CA ALA A 1594 -65.91 39.12 87.02
C ALA A 1594 -67.41 39.23 86.68
N LEU A 1595 -67.83 38.73 85.51
CA LEU A 1595 -69.23 38.70 85.08
C LEU A 1595 -70.08 37.62 85.77
N ALA A 1596 -69.48 36.59 86.37
CA ALA A 1596 -70.18 35.46 86.98
C ALA A 1596 -71.00 35.79 88.26
N SER A 1597 -71.00 37.05 88.71
CA SER A 1597 -71.68 37.53 89.92
C SER A 1597 -73.21 37.71 89.79
N GLN A 1598 -73.82 37.37 88.65
CA GLN A 1598 -75.27 37.49 88.42
C GLN A 1598 -75.91 36.16 87.98
N THR A 1599 -77.10 35.85 88.51
CA THR A 1599 -77.73 34.52 88.46
C THR A 1599 -78.23 34.12 87.05
N PRO A 1600 -77.90 32.92 86.53
CA PRO A 1600 -78.15 32.56 85.12
C PRO A 1600 -79.48 31.82 84.86
N ARG A 1601 -80.00 31.94 83.62
CA ARG A 1601 -81.00 31.01 83.04
C ARG A 1601 -80.86 30.84 81.50
N SER A 1602 -80.35 29.67 81.10
CA SER A 1602 -80.57 29.06 79.77
C SER A 1602 -79.90 29.74 78.54
N PRO A 1603 -79.80 29.08 77.35
CA PRO A 1603 -78.46 28.64 76.96
C PRO A 1603 -78.07 28.89 75.49
N ARG A 1604 -77.13 29.82 75.27
CA ARG A 1604 -76.15 29.87 74.15
C ARG A 1604 -75.15 31.00 74.44
N SER A 1605 -73.91 30.66 74.75
CA SER A 1605 -72.84 31.62 75.06
C SER A 1605 -72.21 32.19 73.78
N LEU A 1606 -72.94 33.12 73.16
CA LEU A 1606 -72.38 34.08 72.20
C LEU A 1606 -72.15 35.39 72.97
N ASP A 1607 -71.06 36.10 72.67
CA ASP A 1607 -70.89 37.47 73.16
C ASP A 1607 -71.82 38.46 72.43
N GLU A 1608 -71.89 39.71 72.89
CA GLU A 1608 -72.75 40.76 72.32
C GLU A 1608 -72.50 41.03 70.81
N LYS A 1609 -71.37 40.57 70.27
CA LYS A 1609 -71.02 40.64 68.83
C LYS A 1609 -71.46 39.42 68.00
N GLY A 1610 -71.92 38.33 68.63
CA GLY A 1610 -72.21 37.06 67.96
C GLY A 1610 -70.98 36.14 67.78
N GLU A 1611 -69.83 36.52 68.34
CA GLU A 1611 -68.61 35.70 68.39
C GLU A 1611 -68.74 34.56 69.43
N ILE A 1612 -68.04 33.44 69.19
CA ILE A 1612 -68.07 32.26 70.07
C ILE A 1612 -67.17 32.51 71.29
N GLN A 1613 -67.74 32.52 72.50
CA GLN A 1613 -66.96 32.56 73.74
C GLN A 1613 -66.09 31.29 73.85
N ILE A 1614 -64.76 31.45 73.70
CA ILE A 1614 -63.80 30.35 73.60
C ILE A 1614 -63.80 29.45 74.85
N TRP A 1615 -63.86 30.03 76.06
CA TRP A 1615 -63.73 29.27 77.30
C TRP A 1615 -64.94 28.37 77.64
N PRO A 1616 -66.20 28.85 77.67
CA PRO A 1616 -67.36 28.01 77.93
C PRO A 1616 -67.49 26.86 76.93
N GLU A 1617 -67.22 27.13 75.65
CA GLU A 1617 -67.33 26.13 74.58
C GLU A 1617 -66.12 25.16 74.56
N THR A 1618 -64.95 25.59 75.07
CA THR A 1618 -63.80 24.72 75.38
C THR A 1618 -64.14 23.77 76.52
N VAL A 1619 -64.59 24.28 77.68
CA VAL A 1619 -64.99 23.46 78.85
C VAL A 1619 -66.04 22.43 78.45
N ARG A 1620 -67.06 22.87 77.70
CA ARG A 1620 -68.15 22.02 77.19
C ARG A 1620 -67.67 20.90 76.25
N ARG A 1621 -66.67 21.15 75.40
CA ARG A 1621 -66.05 20.09 74.58
C ARG A 1621 -65.21 19.15 75.43
N LEU A 1622 -64.45 19.66 76.40
CA LEU A 1622 -63.55 18.87 77.22
C LEU A 1622 -64.29 17.90 78.15
N ASP A 1623 -65.36 18.33 78.84
CA ASP A 1623 -66.13 17.44 79.73
C ASP A 1623 -66.73 16.21 79.02
N ARG A 1624 -66.85 16.26 77.68
CA ARG A 1624 -67.33 15.14 76.86
C ARG A 1624 -66.33 13.99 76.73
N PHE A 1625 -65.02 14.26 76.77
CA PHE A 1625 -63.98 13.24 76.52
C PHE A 1625 -62.82 13.21 77.53
N LEU A 1626 -62.62 14.28 78.30
CA LEU A 1626 -61.67 14.41 79.40
C LEU A 1626 -62.37 14.93 80.68
N PRO A 1627 -63.40 14.24 81.19
CA PRO A 1627 -64.19 14.70 82.34
C PRO A 1627 -63.32 14.95 83.57
N GLY A 1628 -63.56 16.06 84.24
CA GLY A 1628 -62.84 16.47 85.44
C GLY A 1628 -61.45 17.09 85.20
N LEU A 1629 -60.91 17.09 83.98
CA LEU A 1629 -59.61 17.74 83.70
C LEU A 1629 -59.65 19.24 84.01
N VAL A 1630 -60.75 19.93 83.66
CA VAL A 1630 -60.93 21.36 83.97
C VAL A 1630 -60.87 21.61 85.48
N GLN A 1631 -61.41 20.70 86.29
CA GLN A 1631 -61.46 20.81 87.76
C GLN A 1631 -60.10 20.51 88.42
N GLU A 1632 -59.26 19.68 87.79
CA GLU A 1632 -57.88 19.43 88.22
C GLU A 1632 -56.97 20.66 87.99
N LEU A 1633 -57.10 21.30 86.82
CA LEU A 1633 -56.24 22.41 86.42
C LEU A 1633 -56.68 23.75 87.00
N PHE A 1634 -57.99 23.92 87.15
CA PHE A 1634 -58.62 25.17 87.52
C PHE A 1634 -59.64 24.94 88.65
N PRO A 1635 -59.17 24.48 89.83
CA PRO A 1635 -60.06 24.28 90.98
C PRO A 1635 -60.76 25.60 91.35
N PRO A 1636 -62.02 25.55 91.80
CA PRO A 1636 -62.74 26.75 92.23
C PRO A 1636 -62.12 27.32 93.51
N GLU A 1637 -61.91 28.64 93.52
CA GLU A 1637 -61.45 29.36 94.70
C GLU A 1637 -62.52 29.33 95.80
N HIS A 1638 -62.10 29.21 97.06
CA HIS A 1638 -63.01 28.99 98.20
C HIS A 1638 -62.53 29.80 99.41
N ASP A 1639 -63.32 30.80 99.80
CA ASP A 1639 -62.96 31.75 100.87
C ASP A 1639 -63.00 31.13 102.30
N PRO A 1640 -62.33 31.73 103.31
CA PRO A 1640 -61.92 31.04 104.55
C PRO A 1640 -62.54 31.55 105.90
N GLU A 1641 -62.03 30.99 107.02
CA GLU A 1641 -62.24 31.30 108.47
C GLU A 1641 -63.49 30.68 109.14
N ASP A 1642 -63.49 30.12 110.38
CA ASP A 1642 -62.55 30.02 111.54
C ASP A 1642 -62.72 28.62 112.26
N GLY A 1643 -62.22 28.19 113.45
CA GLY A 1643 -61.54 28.85 114.60
C GLY A 1643 -60.98 27.97 115.76
N ALA A 1644 -60.66 26.69 115.55
CA ALA A 1644 -59.63 25.94 116.33
C ALA A 1644 -59.91 25.63 117.87
N PRO A 1645 -58.92 25.36 118.78
CA PRO A 1645 -58.31 24.01 119.00
C PRO A 1645 -57.98 23.54 120.47
N ALA A 1646 -57.31 22.35 120.59
CA ALA A 1646 -56.29 21.92 121.62
C ALA A 1646 -56.70 21.48 123.07
N ALA A 1647 -55.95 20.68 123.89
CA ALA A 1647 -54.86 19.66 123.72
C ALA A 1647 -54.48 18.95 125.09
N ALA A 1648 -53.39 18.14 125.14
CA ALA A 1648 -52.60 17.59 126.31
C ALA A 1648 -53.00 16.20 126.96
N THR A 1649 -52.13 15.31 127.53
CA THR A 1649 -50.63 15.12 127.64
C THR A 1649 -50.20 13.72 128.22
N ALA A 1650 -49.03 13.17 127.78
CA ALA A 1650 -48.09 12.18 128.43
C ALA A 1650 -48.60 10.75 128.87
N ASP A 1651 -47.82 9.65 129.01
CA ASP A 1651 -46.36 9.40 129.27
C ASP A 1651 -45.87 7.96 128.85
N SER A 1652 -44.54 7.73 128.74
CA SER A 1652 -43.67 6.50 128.68
C SER A 1652 -44.11 5.14 128.03
N GLY A 1653 -43.22 4.43 127.27
CA GLY A 1653 -43.54 3.03 126.86
C GLY A 1653 -42.58 2.09 126.06
N GLY A 1654 -41.70 2.54 125.14
CA GLY A 1654 -40.69 1.69 124.44
C GLY A 1654 -41.13 0.85 123.21
N GLY A 1655 -40.23 0.62 122.22
CA GLY A 1655 -40.54 -0.20 121.01
C GLY A 1655 -39.44 -0.35 119.92
N GLY A 1656 -38.78 0.74 119.49
CA GLY A 1656 -37.67 0.76 118.49
C GLY A 1656 -38.09 0.91 117.01
N GLY A 1657 -37.32 1.56 116.12
CA GLY A 1657 -36.07 2.34 116.32
C GLY A 1657 -35.49 2.93 115.01
N ASP A 1658 -34.72 4.04 115.13
CA ASP A 1658 -33.82 4.75 114.17
C ASP A 1658 -34.21 5.03 112.69
N GLY A 1659 -33.87 6.19 112.09
CA GLY A 1659 -33.26 7.42 112.66
C GLY A 1659 -32.74 8.45 111.61
N GLY A 1660 -32.69 9.75 111.98
CA GLY A 1660 -32.01 10.86 111.27
C GLY A 1660 -32.73 11.48 110.03
N GLY A 1661 -32.54 12.77 109.67
CA GLY A 1661 -31.89 13.90 110.36
C GLY A 1661 -31.42 15.03 109.41
N ASP A 1662 -31.76 16.29 109.73
CA ASP A 1662 -31.01 17.59 109.66
C ASP A 1662 -29.79 17.82 108.70
N GLU A 1663 -29.44 19.03 108.19
CA GLU A 1663 -29.93 20.40 108.44
C GLU A 1663 -29.53 21.47 107.35
N ASN A 1664 -30.24 22.61 107.34
CA ASN A 1664 -29.82 24.02 107.10
C ASN A 1664 -28.94 24.58 105.92
N ARG A 1665 -29.53 25.57 105.22
CA ARG A 1665 -29.07 26.98 104.97
C ARG A 1665 -27.93 27.37 103.97
N LYS A 1666 -28.36 28.07 102.89
CA LYS A 1666 -28.08 29.48 102.46
C LYS A 1666 -27.08 30.36 103.29
N PRO A 1667 -26.52 31.49 102.76
CA PRO A 1667 -26.25 31.89 101.34
C PRO A 1667 -24.96 32.77 101.10
N ALA A 1668 -24.77 33.22 99.84
CA ALA A 1668 -24.30 34.56 99.39
C ALA A 1668 -22.79 34.96 99.21
N LEU A 1669 -22.51 35.42 97.97
CA LEU A 1669 -21.69 36.58 97.51
C LEU A 1669 -20.14 36.55 97.30
N THR A 1670 -19.77 37.03 96.09
CA THR A 1670 -18.60 37.85 95.66
C THR A 1670 -17.18 37.27 95.38
N VAL A 1671 -16.79 37.36 94.09
CA VAL A 1671 -15.50 37.85 93.53
C VAL A 1671 -14.29 36.87 93.37
N GLN A 1672 -13.53 37.10 92.28
CA GLN A 1672 -12.36 36.37 91.72
C GLN A 1672 -11.01 36.93 92.28
N PRO A 1673 -9.76 36.59 91.82
CA PRO A 1673 -9.31 35.67 90.73
C PRO A 1673 -8.02 34.81 90.99
N GLY A 1674 -7.60 34.00 90.00
CA GLY A 1674 -6.21 33.98 89.51
C GLY A 1674 -5.20 32.85 89.88
N ASN A 1675 -4.93 31.95 88.92
CA ASN A 1675 -3.66 31.27 88.58
C ASN A 1675 -2.70 30.67 89.64
N THR A 1676 -2.32 29.38 89.49
CA THR A 1676 -1.01 28.95 88.89
C THR A 1676 -0.83 27.41 88.77
N ALA A 1677 -0.12 26.95 87.72
CA ALA A 1677 0.34 25.57 87.41
C ALA A 1677 -0.74 24.45 87.29
N GLY A 1678 -0.68 23.44 86.41
CA GLY A 1678 0.18 23.03 85.26
C GLY A 1678 -0.35 21.65 84.77
N SER A 1679 -0.27 21.18 83.52
CA SER A 1679 0.51 21.57 82.33
C SER A 1679 -0.18 21.18 81.00
N ARG A 1680 0.32 21.70 79.87
CA ARG A 1680 -0.02 21.41 78.45
C ARG A 1680 1.17 20.67 77.76
N PRO A 1681 1.23 20.40 76.43
CA PRO A 1681 0.26 19.82 75.49
C PRO A 1681 0.90 18.75 74.52
N GLN A 1682 0.13 18.36 73.50
CA GLN A 1682 0.48 17.84 72.15
C GLN A 1682 1.94 17.52 71.69
N THR A 1683 2.04 16.36 71.03
CA THR A 1683 2.83 16.00 69.82
C THR A 1683 4.37 15.99 69.83
N ARG A 1684 4.94 14.76 69.78
CA ARG A 1684 5.95 14.36 68.77
C ARG A 1684 6.16 12.83 68.69
N ASP A 1685 6.69 12.38 67.56
CA ASP A 1685 7.58 11.23 67.24
C ASP A 1685 7.76 10.08 68.27
N GLY A 1686 7.88 8.79 67.89
CA GLY A 1686 7.96 8.20 66.54
C GLY A 1686 8.19 6.67 66.58
N GLN A 1687 8.11 6.02 65.42
CA GLN A 1687 8.13 4.56 65.20
C GLN A 1687 9.36 3.82 65.77
N LYS A 1688 9.23 2.52 66.12
CA LYS A 1688 9.82 1.40 65.34
C LYS A 1688 9.48 -0.04 65.80
N GLU A 1689 9.18 -0.87 64.79
CA GLU A 1689 9.64 -2.26 64.50
C GLU A 1689 10.12 -3.17 65.67
N THR A 1690 9.83 -4.49 65.71
CA THR A 1690 10.16 -5.49 64.66
C THR A 1690 9.50 -6.87 64.90
N LYS A 1691 9.32 -7.67 63.82
CA LYS A 1691 9.48 -9.17 63.75
C LYS A 1691 8.42 -10.04 64.50
N LYS A 1692 7.99 -11.23 64.02
CA LYS A 1692 8.25 -12.04 62.79
C LYS A 1692 7.21 -13.20 62.69
N VAL A 1693 7.11 -13.84 61.51
CA VAL A 1693 6.45 -15.16 61.21
C VAL A 1693 4.91 -15.17 61.12
N ALA A 1694 4.23 -15.90 60.22
CA ALA A 1694 4.44 -16.28 58.80
C ALA A 1694 3.23 -17.10 58.28
N ARG A 1695 2.87 -16.98 56.97
CA ARG A 1695 2.16 -17.98 56.12
C ARG A 1695 0.75 -18.45 56.56
N GLU A 1696 -0.15 -18.95 55.71
CA GLU A 1696 -0.37 -18.99 54.25
C GLU A 1696 -1.88 -19.28 54.08
N GLY A 1697 -2.61 -18.81 53.06
CA GLY A 1697 -2.26 -17.90 51.97
C GLY A 1697 -3.53 -17.49 51.20
N GLU A 1698 -3.44 -16.45 50.37
CA GLU A 1698 -4.58 -15.93 49.60
C GLU A 1698 -4.75 -16.65 48.25
N LYS A 1699 -6.01 -16.89 47.87
CA LYS A 1699 -6.47 -16.99 46.48
C LYS A 1699 -7.95 -16.72 46.37
#